data_AF-A0A182NXH6-F1
#
_entry.id   AF-A0A182NXH6-F1
#
_cell.length_a   1.000
_cell.length_b   1.000
_cell.length_c   1.000
_cell.angle_alpha   90.00
_cell.angle_beta   90.00
_cell.angle_gamma   90.00
#
_symmetry.space_group_name_H-M   'P 1'
#
loop_
_entity.id
_entity.type
_entity.pdbx_description
1 polymer ?
#
loop_
_entity_poly.entity_id
_entity_poly.type
_entity_poly.pdbx_seq_one_letter_code
_entity_poly.pdbx_strand_id
1 'polypeptide(L)'
;MEKNTNNIACEPRKRKLDNNAESTSSSPSSGPTTASQLGGNNASLHGISYQLRLGLVILLRNYMIHEEDGEFEFTVTFEDPAGGKFDDILVRYSSPKHGSGAVLIQAKHRQPTGKSISNDSLTASLLDQKSPLFVGKYFKSFLDTYRRGSEETQIYMICTNRRFSCTKHFKDCDPAGNASLSFLQAIHAQCFQLDYQNRLDRIDEELRKVNVGKIGKHEVDFKSSDRKTIEENIQHFYNSFLVVCGSANDEELESLAMNLLRSIKSVQSDLIYKILHYLMFEAIKAGPVSYEPRLLKHLLENIECMPKFEQASISTKQHLEALHLKYTNVQIRPDKLAELNLFNFITNETVSKHYYYSSFSSEISTMVIEQTAKLIDYEMLVIDCASFQEKNLICHVGEIISAIDTHCSDRGDSLPRMLITIICRGKSEALLEQVNKLSMKVIMVVHMEHAPFGAHSGHQSVDRFTVADLTENARKQLYEQHTSLNLFGTSTSLNQIVDENDTLERLFDILDICNKEKDERSDLHAKQYERIEPWYIHRKYYDYRLYYYCFKKTYIENDPSCLTSGKPDPKVTIWVNEAGFGKSTYFTWLCWNMSTNNRPYYVVRLNAGPYSTDFKLLKTTNLSYLTDTDALKLLYRFLHLAQFLNTDVRCADFAIDAERTATERCAELLSLSGQSAVFSEDRAEALNLTARQLIELRHFREKFNQEQIVLVLDAFDEIAPDYKEIVLLCLKSFSKLRGIKRMHISSRPFHFHFEFLRTFPDCVMYRFDEFSESDQKLAIEKYLDQAIKERREFDGNFLLQTVNDMFSGVQRQLKEVPLYLHMAFRMFFDTIVNKMKSNRDVSSLQVETMDSLRLIEMFVEEHLRRLFIEKQQRPATALDNSAEHSLFSEVLANRRNQHALLAIFAIFSNEDRNMLLDEKQQADAKDYMKKIEEATEKTGIIQHARFGVPSFSLRILAEYFAALWFYKHKSAMKNQLFFRWKSFWIGEQREVRKFFDQMILSESKGCEIHAAILNLSEAQVVNLLSANPDSINTAKDAVGRLPIHLAVIHFVQDQDISKSMVCLVLEKMAPALIDHRDDLLGWTALDYAFVTENKVLIDLLLAAGAQVNVDTLHQQLFSKGYDTVTFLHTAHEYSCLLKSHAASNECLKQFHDKIVECLQGGRNNYHQLSYVAILEFCIRNECFENFKQYAPDNSLAQHLSTEEKERLFWFAFEHMAVEIISHLIDKCNIPIPQMRNESHVVSILNNIIAKNSRSSSVRYPGYSFLQR
;
A
#
# COMPACT_ATOMS: atom_id res chain seq x y z
N MET A 1 -16.21 -9.90 33.82
CA MET A 1 -15.67 -10.98 34.66
C MET A 1 -14.23 -11.26 34.22
N GLU A 2 -13.46 -11.89 35.09
CA GLU A 2 -12.08 -12.39 34.88
C GLU A 2 -11.97 -13.35 33.65
N LYS A 3 -10.82 -13.78 33.11
CA LYS A 3 -9.44 -13.94 33.63
C LYS A 3 -8.44 -14.24 32.47
N ASN A 4 -7.13 -14.20 32.76
CA ASN A 4 -5.96 -14.72 31.98
C ASN A 4 -5.72 -14.14 30.56
N THR A 5 -4.55 -13.65 30.11
CA THR A 5 -3.11 -13.66 30.48
C THR A 5 -2.21 -14.81 29.97
N ASN A 6 -0.98 -14.39 29.62
CA ASN A 6 0.32 -15.09 29.56
C ASN A 6 0.95 -15.55 28.21
N ASN A 7 2.05 -14.84 27.90
CA ASN A 7 3.37 -15.34 27.48
C ASN A 7 3.67 -15.64 25.99
N ILE A 8 4.33 -14.64 25.37
CA ILE A 8 5.35 -14.83 24.31
C ILE A 8 6.68 -15.20 24.98
N ALA A 9 7.50 -16.04 24.35
CA ALA A 9 8.86 -16.34 24.80
C ALA A 9 9.85 -16.57 23.64
N CYS A 10 10.99 -15.88 23.66
CA CYS A 10 12.24 -16.28 22.97
C CYS A 10 13.47 -15.54 23.55
N GLU A 11 14.65 -16.15 23.42
CA GLU A 11 15.90 -15.71 24.04
C GLU A 11 16.75 -14.79 23.14
N PRO A 12 17.56 -13.87 23.70
CA PRO A 12 18.70 -13.28 23.00
C PRO A 12 20.00 -14.04 23.31
N ARG A 13 20.61 -14.69 22.30
CA ARG A 13 21.93 -15.32 22.40
C ARG A 13 23.08 -14.31 22.27
N LYS A 14 24.15 -14.51 23.05
CA LYS A 14 25.41 -13.73 23.00
C LYS A 14 26.20 -13.95 21.71
N ARG A 15 26.90 -12.92 21.23
CA ARG A 15 28.22 -13.00 20.55
C ARG A 15 29.10 -11.80 20.95
N LYS A 16 30.41 -11.86 20.68
CA LYS A 16 31.46 -10.95 21.21
C LYS A 16 31.94 -9.92 20.19
N LEU A 17 32.64 -8.90 20.69
CA LEU A 17 33.53 -8.01 19.91
C LEU A 17 34.84 -8.70 19.51
N ASP A 18 35.48 -8.16 18.47
CA ASP A 18 36.94 -8.00 18.24
C ASP A 18 37.12 -7.01 17.05
N ASN A 19 38.23 -6.28 16.82
CA ASN A 19 39.12 -5.50 17.71
C ASN A 19 40.07 -4.57 16.89
N ASN A 20 40.81 -3.65 17.53
CA ASN A 20 41.89 -2.75 17.01
C ASN A 20 41.44 -1.56 16.11
N ALA A 21 41.94 -0.30 16.17
CA ALA A 21 43.26 0.36 16.44
C ALA A 21 44.15 0.50 15.18
N GLU A 22 44.92 1.57 14.86
CA GLU A 22 45.48 2.80 15.52
C GLU A 22 45.64 3.96 14.47
N SER A 23 46.11 5.22 14.69
CA SER A 23 46.16 6.21 15.81
C SER A 23 46.72 7.59 15.28
N THR A 24 47.44 8.41 16.09
CA THR A 24 48.11 9.73 15.79
C THR A 24 47.24 10.98 15.46
N SER A 25 47.55 12.24 15.84
CA SER A 25 48.52 12.82 16.81
C SER A 25 48.29 14.30 17.21
N SER A 26 48.48 14.62 18.51
CA SER A 26 48.97 15.89 19.15
C SER A 26 48.27 17.28 19.02
N SER A 27 48.06 17.91 20.20
CA SER A 27 47.60 19.29 20.51
C SER A 27 48.77 20.35 20.54
N PRO A 28 48.66 21.67 20.92
CA PRO A 28 48.01 22.21 22.17
C PRO A 28 47.43 23.68 22.20
N SER A 29 46.76 24.01 23.33
CA SER A 29 46.50 25.36 23.94
C SER A 29 45.65 26.42 23.18
N SER A 30 44.81 27.26 23.83
CA SER A 30 44.42 27.46 25.25
C SER A 30 42.99 28.04 25.38
N GLY A 31 42.28 27.76 26.49
CA GLY A 31 40.88 28.17 26.78
C GLY A 31 40.70 29.60 27.35
N PRO A 32 39.66 29.91 28.17
CA PRO A 32 38.73 29.06 28.95
C PRO A 32 37.23 29.16 28.47
N THR A 33 36.16 28.64 29.10
CA THR A 33 35.90 28.15 30.49
C THR A 33 34.92 26.96 30.52
N THR A 34 34.66 26.39 31.70
CA THR A 34 34.04 25.07 31.97
C THR A 34 32.50 25.00 31.96
N ALA A 35 31.98 23.89 31.41
CA ALA A 35 30.80 23.17 31.92
C ALA A 35 30.98 21.67 31.65
N SER A 36 30.84 20.80 32.67
CA SER A 36 31.25 19.39 32.59
C SER A 36 30.15 18.37 32.90
N GLN A 37 29.90 17.49 31.93
CA GLN A 37 29.49 16.09 32.07
C GLN A 37 28.52 15.70 33.22
N LEU A 38 27.26 15.46 32.86
CA LEU A 38 26.38 14.53 33.59
C LEU A 38 25.95 13.40 32.65
N GLY A 39 26.22 12.15 33.04
CA GLY A 39 25.84 10.96 32.28
C GLY A 39 25.74 9.73 33.17
N GLY A 40 24.52 9.33 33.55
CA GLY A 40 24.28 8.12 34.35
C GLY A 40 22.86 7.97 34.92
N ASN A 41 21.83 8.52 34.25
CA ASN A 41 20.65 9.02 34.95
C ASN A 41 19.60 7.99 35.43
N ASN A 42 19.68 6.71 35.04
CA ASN A 42 18.67 5.71 35.45
C ASN A 42 18.98 5.05 36.81
N ALA A 43 20.24 5.04 37.26
CA ALA A 43 20.63 4.37 38.50
C ALA A 43 20.45 5.25 39.75
N SER A 44 20.49 6.57 39.60
CA SER A 44 20.34 7.55 40.69
C SER A 44 18.91 7.65 41.20
N LEU A 45 17.92 7.76 40.29
CA LEU A 45 16.51 7.95 40.61
C LEU A 45 15.95 6.87 41.55
N HIS A 46 16.29 5.60 41.34
CA HIS A 46 15.87 4.48 42.19
C HIS A 46 16.59 4.41 43.55
N GLY A 47 17.69 5.16 43.74
CA GLY A 47 18.31 5.36 45.04
C GLY A 47 17.59 6.46 45.83
N ILE A 48 17.32 7.59 45.16
CA ILE A 48 16.63 8.76 45.73
C ILE A 48 15.19 8.39 46.15
N SER A 49 14.45 7.62 45.34
CA SER A 49 13.11 7.10 45.68
C SER A 49 13.11 6.33 47.01
N TYR A 50 14.04 5.38 47.15
CA TYR A 50 14.17 4.55 48.35
C TYR A 50 14.57 5.38 49.58
N GLN A 51 15.47 6.35 49.41
CA GLN A 51 15.89 7.30 50.45
C GLN A 51 14.71 8.15 50.94
N LEU A 52 13.92 8.72 50.03
CA LEU A 52 12.73 9.52 50.35
C LEU A 52 11.70 8.70 51.14
N ARG A 53 11.34 7.51 50.64
CA ARG A 53 10.34 6.66 51.28
C ARG A 53 10.80 6.12 52.64
N LEU A 54 12.08 5.74 52.76
CA LEU A 54 12.69 5.36 54.05
C LEU A 54 12.66 6.53 55.05
N GLY A 55 13.06 7.72 54.60
CA GLY A 55 13.05 8.93 55.41
C GLY A 55 11.66 9.34 55.86
N LEU A 56 10.64 9.14 55.03
CA LEU A 56 9.25 9.43 55.37
C LEU A 56 8.74 8.48 56.45
N VAL A 57 9.08 7.18 56.38
CA VAL A 57 8.77 6.22 57.45
C VAL A 57 9.48 6.60 58.76
N ILE A 58 10.76 7.00 58.72
CA ILE A 58 11.51 7.47 59.89
C ILE A 58 10.85 8.71 60.50
N LEU A 59 10.53 9.70 59.68
CA LEU A 59 9.91 10.96 60.07
C LEU A 59 8.55 10.75 60.74
N LEU A 60 7.68 9.93 60.13
CA LEU A 60 6.36 9.60 60.68
C LEU A 60 6.46 8.81 61.99
N ARG A 61 7.42 7.91 62.15
CA ARG A 61 7.61 7.18 63.41
C ARG A 61 8.11 8.09 64.54
N ASN A 62 9.03 9.02 64.26
CA ASN A 62 9.44 10.02 65.25
C ASN A 62 8.28 10.96 65.64
N TYR A 63 7.39 11.30 64.69
CA TYR A 63 6.16 12.04 64.99
C TYR A 63 5.21 11.26 65.91
N MET A 64 5.03 9.95 65.71
CA MET A 64 4.23 9.14 66.65
C MET A 64 4.83 9.14 68.07
N ILE A 65 6.16 9.05 68.20
CA ILE A 65 6.83 9.10 69.52
C ILE A 65 6.66 10.47 70.17
N HIS A 66 6.68 11.57 69.41
CA HIS A 66 6.38 12.91 69.92
C HIS A 66 4.98 13.00 70.52
N GLU A 67 3.95 12.50 69.82
CA GLU A 67 2.56 12.50 70.30
C GLU A 67 2.33 11.47 71.45
N GLU A 68 3.13 10.41 71.55
CA GLU A 68 3.08 9.41 72.65
C GLU A 68 3.86 9.83 73.91
N ASP A 69 4.98 10.56 73.78
CA ASP A 69 5.86 10.93 74.91
C ASP A 69 5.62 12.36 75.41
N GLY A 70 5.11 13.26 74.55
CA GLY A 70 4.85 14.68 74.86
C GLY A 70 6.10 15.57 75.02
N GLU A 71 7.21 14.99 75.47
CA GLU A 71 8.50 15.67 75.69
C GLU A 71 9.62 15.20 74.72
N PHE A 72 9.28 14.39 73.70
CA PHE A 72 10.22 13.93 72.67
C PHE A 72 10.26 14.91 71.49
N GLU A 73 11.25 15.81 71.51
CA GLU A 73 11.54 16.71 70.39
C GLU A 73 12.52 16.03 69.41
N PHE A 74 12.35 16.26 68.11
CA PHE A 74 13.21 15.69 67.06
C PHE A 74 13.39 16.63 65.87
N THR A 75 14.39 16.35 65.04
CA THR A 75 14.62 16.99 63.75
C THR A 75 15.10 15.95 62.73
N VAL A 76 14.41 15.79 61.60
CA VAL A 76 14.90 15.00 60.45
C VAL A 76 15.42 15.94 59.37
N THR A 77 16.51 15.57 58.70
CA THR A 77 17.18 16.32 57.63
C THR A 77 17.64 15.35 56.53
N PHE A 78 17.79 15.85 55.29
CA PHE A 78 18.17 15.09 54.10
C PHE A 78 19.36 15.74 53.41
N GLU A 79 20.29 14.93 52.90
CA GLU A 79 21.58 15.38 52.34
C GLU A 79 22.34 16.34 53.28
N ASP A 80 22.26 16.13 54.61
CA ASP A 80 22.92 16.99 55.60
C ASP A 80 24.44 16.75 55.56
N PRO A 81 25.27 17.75 55.15
CA PRO A 81 26.71 17.58 55.06
C PRO A 81 27.38 17.25 56.40
N ALA A 82 26.72 17.50 57.54
CA ALA A 82 27.19 17.07 58.85
C ALA A 82 27.26 15.53 59.00
N GLY A 83 26.54 14.78 58.17
CA GLY A 83 26.61 13.31 58.10
C GLY A 83 27.85 12.75 57.39
N GLY A 84 28.50 13.55 56.53
CA GLY A 84 29.77 13.22 55.86
C GLY A 84 29.67 12.11 54.80
N LYS A 85 29.32 10.88 55.18
CA LYS A 85 28.95 9.71 54.33
C LYS A 85 27.77 8.92 54.93
N PHE A 86 27.07 9.57 55.85
CA PHE A 86 25.81 9.20 56.49
C PHE A 86 24.83 10.39 56.35
N ASP A 87 24.91 11.00 55.16
CA ASP A 87 24.35 12.26 54.71
C ASP A 87 22.90 12.11 54.20
N ASP A 88 22.55 10.94 53.63
CA ASP A 88 21.26 10.66 52.99
C ASP A 88 20.05 11.03 53.87
N ILE A 89 20.09 10.66 55.17
CA ILE A 89 19.05 10.96 56.17
C ILE A 89 19.74 11.14 57.54
N LEU A 90 19.50 12.26 58.22
CA LEU A 90 20.04 12.52 59.56
C LEU A 90 18.91 12.92 60.51
N VAL A 91 18.79 12.19 61.64
CA VAL A 91 17.82 12.42 62.72
C VAL A 91 18.55 12.94 63.95
N ARG A 92 18.09 14.04 64.55
CA ARG A 92 18.48 14.52 65.89
C ARG A 92 17.27 14.36 66.82
N TYR A 93 17.47 13.99 68.09
CA TYR A 93 16.38 13.79 69.05
C TYR A 93 16.78 14.14 70.49
N SER A 94 15.79 14.50 71.31
CA SER A 94 15.96 14.76 72.74
C SER A 94 14.66 14.50 73.53
N SER A 95 14.73 13.70 74.58
CA SER A 95 13.64 13.51 75.58
C SER A 95 14.26 13.23 76.96
N PRO A 96 13.67 13.71 78.08
CA PRO A 96 14.12 13.35 79.44
C PRO A 96 14.11 11.84 79.72
N LYS A 97 13.30 11.08 78.96
CA LYS A 97 13.10 9.63 79.09
C LYS A 97 13.98 8.80 78.14
N HIS A 98 14.40 9.38 77.01
CA HIS A 98 15.17 8.69 75.97
C HIS A 98 16.59 9.27 75.75
N GLY A 99 16.97 10.32 76.49
CA GLY A 99 18.22 11.04 76.34
C GLY A 99 18.26 11.90 75.07
N SER A 100 19.46 12.38 74.75
CA SER A 100 19.72 13.22 73.56
C SER A 100 20.75 12.56 72.65
N GLY A 101 20.56 12.68 71.33
CA GLY A 101 21.45 12.07 70.37
C GLY A 101 21.11 12.31 68.90
N ALA A 102 21.90 11.69 68.03
CA ALA A 102 21.73 11.74 66.59
C ALA A 102 21.93 10.36 65.94
N VAL A 103 21.08 10.05 64.96
CA VAL A 103 21.18 8.87 64.09
C VAL A 103 21.47 9.36 62.67
N LEU A 104 22.65 9.03 62.16
CA LEU A 104 23.15 9.43 60.85
C LEU A 104 23.07 8.21 59.93
N ILE A 105 22.33 8.28 58.82
CA ILE A 105 21.91 7.12 58.03
C ILE A 105 22.33 7.26 56.57
N GLN A 106 23.01 6.25 56.04
CA GLN A 106 23.20 6.05 54.60
C GLN A 106 22.23 4.96 54.09
N ALA A 107 21.31 5.32 53.20
CA ALA A 107 20.32 4.45 52.57
C ALA A 107 20.90 3.83 51.28
N LYS A 108 20.84 2.50 51.11
CA LYS A 108 21.37 1.82 49.91
C LYS A 108 20.45 0.72 49.40
N HIS A 109 19.79 0.99 48.27
CA HIS A 109 18.82 0.11 47.61
C HIS A 109 19.48 -0.85 46.61
N ARG A 110 18.95 -2.07 46.48
CA ARG A 110 19.22 -3.01 45.39
C ARG A 110 17.90 -3.51 44.80
N GLN A 111 17.66 -3.23 43.52
CA GLN A 111 16.50 -3.76 42.79
C GLN A 111 16.58 -5.29 42.61
N PRO A 112 15.43 -6.00 42.61
CA PRO A 112 15.36 -7.43 42.37
C PRO A 112 15.57 -7.78 40.89
N THR A 113 16.83 -7.79 40.43
CA THR A 113 17.17 -8.39 39.14
C THR A 113 16.80 -9.88 39.16
N GLY A 114 16.03 -10.36 38.16
CA GLY A 114 15.44 -11.72 38.10
C GLY A 114 16.40 -12.91 37.95
N LYS A 115 17.46 -12.95 38.76
CA LYS A 115 18.38 -14.09 38.96
C LYS A 115 18.35 -14.45 40.45
N SER A 116 18.51 -15.73 40.76
CA SER A 116 18.30 -16.27 42.10
C SER A 116 19.08 -15.54 43.20
N ILE A 117 18.46 -15.46 44.38
CA ILE A 117 19.06 -14.93 45.61
C ILE A 117 20.38 -15.68 45.87
N SER A 118 21.49 -14.94 45.74
CA SER A 118 22.80 -15.39 46.22
C SER A 118 22.82 -15.24 47.74
N ASN A 119 23.36 -16.23 48.46
CA ASN A 119 23.61 -16.12 49.89
C ASN A 119 24.80 -15.19 50.14
N ASP A 120 24.55 -13.90 49.96
CA ASP A 120 25.53 -12.83 50.11
C ASP A 120 26.03 -12.76 51.57
N SER A 121 27.35 -12.69 51.75
CA SER A 121 27.96 -12.48 53.05
C SER A 121 28.07 -10.98 53.36
N LEU A 122 27.56 -10.58 54.53
CA LEU A 122 27.70 -9.22 55.05
C LEU A 122 29.19 -8.88 55.21
N THR A 123 29.95 -9.76 55.88
CA THR A 123 31.40 -9.65 56.06
C THR A 123 32.17 -9.42 54.76
N ALA A 124 31.86 -10.18 53.70
CA ALA A 124 32.48 -9.98 52.39
C ALA A 124 32.09 -8.63 51.77
N SER A 125 30.83 -8.21 51.95
CA SER A 125 30.32 -6.93 51.46
C SER A 125 30.86 -5.71 52.20
N LEU A 126 31.31 -5.87 53.45
CA LEU A 126 32.03 -4.81 54.20
C LEU A 126 33.51 -4.70 53.82
N LEU A 127 34.13 -5.77 53.31
CA LEU A 127 35.58 -5.83 53.02
C LEU A 127 35.94 -5.64 51.54
N ASP A 128 35.02 -5.84 50.60
CA ASP A 128 35.25 -5.53 49.18
C ASP A 128 35.23 -4.00 48.95
N GLN A 129 36.35 -3.44 48.51
CA GLN A 129 36.49 -2.01 48.19
C GLN A 129 35.57 -1.54 47.05
N LYS A 130 35.05 -2.45 46.22
CA LYS A 130 34.06 -2.15 45.16
C LYS A 130 32.62 -2.20 45.65
N SER A 131 32.38 -2.68 46.87
CA SER A 131 31.05 -2.75 47.47
C SER A 131 30.56 -1.37 47.91
N PRO A 132 29.28 -1.02 47.68
CA PRO A 132 28.69 0.20 48.26
C PRO A 132 28.68 0.18 49.80
N LEU A 133 28.88 -0.99 50.41
CA LEU A 133 28.92 -1.21 51.86
C LEU A 133 30.35 -1.25 52.46
N PHE A 134 31.40 -0.98 51.67
CA PHE A 134 32.80 -1.07 52.13
C PHE A 134 33.05 -0.25 53.41
N VAL A 135 33.41 -0.91 54.52
CA VAL A 135 33.46 -0.29 55.86
C VAL A 135 34.53 0.80 55.98
N GLY A 136 35.65 0.67 55.25
CA GLY A 136 36.76 1.63 55.36
C GLY A 136 36.41 3.06 54.93
N LYS A 137 35.49 3.24 53.97
CA LYS A 137 35.04 4.61 53.57
C LYS A 137 34.16 5.24 54.65
N TYR A 138 33.31 4.43 55.30
CA TYR A 138 32.42 4.87 56.37
C TYR A 138 33.19 5.16 57.65
N PHE A 139 34.18 4.34 58.00
CA PHE A 139 35.07 4.60 59.13
C PHE A 139 35.93 5.86 58.91
N LYS A 140 36.41 6.12 57.68
CA LYS A 140 37.07 7.39 57.37
C LYS A 140 36.14 8.57 57.68
N SER A 141 34.90 8.53 57.20
CA SER A 141 33.91 9.58 57.46
C SER A 141 33.50 9.69 58.92
N PHE A 142 33.44 8.58 59.66
CA PHE A 142 33.27 8.59 61.12
C PHE A 142 34.41 9.37 61.78
N LEU A 143 35.67 9.09 61.41
CA LEU A 143 36.80 9.86 61.92
C LEU A 143 36.77 11.34 61.51
N ASP A 144 36.05 11.70 60.43
CA ASP A 144 35.88 13.10 59.96
C ASP A 144 34.77 13.85 60.73
N THR A 145 33.71 13.17 61.21
CA THR A 145 32.57 13.80 61.90
C THR A 145 32.56 13.61 63.43
N TYR A 146 33.15 12.52 63.94
CA TYR A 146 33.14 12.15 65.35
C TYR A 146 33.91 13.14 66.24
N ARG A 147 33.25 13.63 67.30
CA ARG A 147 33.83 14.54 68.29
C ARG A 147 34.03 13.84 69.64
N ARG A 148 35.29 13.60 70.01
CA ARG A 148 35.65 13.10 71.35
C ARG A 148 35.15 14.07 72.43
N GLY A 149 34.41 13.56 73.41
CA GLY A 149 33.88 14.34 74.54
C GLY A 149 32.51 14.97 74.32
N SER A 150 31.77 14.59 73.27
CA SER A 150 30.34 14.90 73.13
C SER A 150 29.52 14.21 74.23
N GLU A 151 28.56 14.92 74.82
CA GLU A 151 27.53 14.33 75.70
C GLU A 151 26.37 13.71 74.88
N GLU A 152 26.12 14.21 73.66
CA GLU A 152 25.16 13.60 72.74
C GLU A 152 25.65 12.24 72.24
N THR A 153 24.74 11.26 72.24
CA THR A 153 24.99 9.93 71.66
C THR A 153 24.89 9.98 70.12
N GLN A 154 25.88 9.42 69.41
CA GLN A 154 25.91 9.41 67.94
C GLN A 154 25.89 7.96 67.42
N ILE A 155 24.93 7.66 66.53
CA ILE A 155 24.72 6.35 65.92
C ILE A 155 24.90 6.47 64.40
N TYR A 156 25.80 5.67 63.84
CA TYR A 156 26.18 5.71 62.43
C TYR A 156 25.65 4.45 61.71
N MET A 157 24.67 4.61 60.83
CA MET A 157 23.90 3.50 60.28
C MET A 157 24.01 3.39 58.76
N ILE A 158 24.20 2.17 58.24
CA ILE A 158 23.88 1.87 56.83
C ILE A 158 22.59 1.06 56.79
N CYS A 159 21.59 1.50 56.03
CA CYS A 159 20.31 0.82 55.86
C CYS A 159 20.14 0.28 54.43
N THR A 160 19.92 -1.02 54.28
CA THR A 160 19.78 -1.68 52.97
C THR A 160 18.73 -2.80 52.95
N ASN A 161 17.95 -2.86 51.87
CA ASN A 161 16.98 -3.94 51.63
C ASN A 161 17.64 -5.31 51.34
N ARG A 162 18.97 -5.36 51.19
CA ARG A 162 19.73 -6.60 50.98
C ARG A 162 19.78 -7.43 52.26
N ARG A 163 19.27 -8.66 52.21
CA ARG A 163 19.41 -9.68 53.26
C ARG A 163 20.78 -10.36 53.17
N PHE A 164 21.32 -10.77 54.32
CA PHE A 164 22.61 -11.45 54.44
C PHE A 164 22.52 -12.65 55.40
N SER A 165 23.46 -13.59 55.28
CA SER A 165 23.36 -14.93 55.90
C SER A 165 24.38 -15.22 57.02
N CYS A 166 25.14 -14.23 57.50
CA CYS A 166 26.26 -14.47 58.41
C CYS A 166 26.34 -13.44 59.56
N THR A 167 26.16 -13.94 60.80
CA THR A 167 26.09 -13.13 62.03
C THR A 167 27.28 -13.34 62.98
N LYS A 168 28.23 -14.24 62.70
CA LYS A 168 29.22 -14.70 63.69
C LYS A 168 30.14 -13.63 64.32
N HIS A 169 30.33 -12.48 63.67
CA HIS A 169 31.13 -11.35 64.15
C HIS A 169 30.28 -10.11 64.45
N PHE A 170 28.97 -10.29 64.56
CA PHE A 170 28.00 -9.23 64.79
C PHE A 170 27.14 -9.57 66.01
N LYS A 171 26.79 -8.54 66.78
CA LYS A 171 25.71 -8.60 67.76
C LYS A 171 24.41 -8.19 67.09
N ASP A 172 23.36 -8.97 67.31
CA ASP A 172 22.00 -8.60 66.93
C ASP A 172 21.50 -7.53 67.92
N CYS A 173 20.97 -6.42 67.41
CA CYS A 173 20.60 -5.26 68.21
C CYS A 173 19.08 -5.12 68.23
N ASP A 174 18.46 -5.49 69.35
CA ASP A 174 17.04 -5.24 69.59
C ASP A 174 16.76 -3.72 69.62
N PRO A 175 16.00 -3.17 68.66
CA PRO A 175 15.67 -1.74 68.65
C PRO A 175 14.69 -1.34 69.77
N ALA A 176 14.04 -2.28 70.47
CA ALA A 176 13.05 -1.97 71.51
C ALA A 176 13.60 -1.13 72.68
N GLY A 177 14.93 -1.13 72.89
CA GLY A 177 15.60 -0.32 73.91
C GLY A 177 15.86 1.14 73.55
N ASN A 178 15.66 1.57 72.28
CA ASN A 178 15.95 2.94 71.84
C ASN A 178 14.84 3.49 70.92
N ALA A 179 14.14 4.53 71.38
CA ALA A 179 13.07 5.20 70.65
C ALA A 179 13.46 5.61 69.22
N SER A 180 14.67 6.16 69.03
CA SER A 180 15.16 6.60 67.71
C SER A 180 15.43 5.47 66.72
N LEU A 181 15.48 4.21 67.19
CA LEU A 181 15.63 3.01 66.37
C LEU A 181 14.31 2.23 66.19
N SER A 182 13.21 2.65 66.81
CA SER A 182 11.91 1.97 66.76
C SER A 182 11.32 1.83 65.34
N PHE A 183 11.75 2.67 64.39
CA PHE A 183 11.36 2.56 62.98
C PHE A 183 11.88 1.27 62.32
N LEU A 184 12.95 0.65 62.84
CA LEU A 184 13.53 -0.58 62.30
C LEU A 184 12.55 -1.76 62.33
N GLN A 185 11.67 -1.81 63.35
CA GLN A 185 10.60 -2.79 63.45
C GLN A 185 9.53 -2.59 62.35
N ALA A 186 9.20 -1.33 62.04
CA ALA A 186 8.21 -0.97 61.02
C ALA A 186 8.68 -1.32 59.60
N ILE A 187 9.97 -1.14 59.31
CA ILE A 187 10.58 -1.54 58.01
C ILE A 187 11.04 -3.02 57.99
N HIS A 188 10.67 -3.81 58.99
CA HIS A 188 10.98 -5.25 59.12
C HIS A 188 12.47 -5.63 58.95
N ALA A 189 13.38 -4.74 59.36
CA ALA A 189 14.82 -4.91 59.16
C ALA A 189 15.51 -5.61 60.35
N GLN A 190 16.60 -6.31 60.07
CA GLN A 190 17.52 -6.84 61.09
C GLN A 190 18.64 -5.83 61.34
N CYS A 191 19.04 -5.62 62.60
CA CYS A 191 20.02 -4.61 62.98
C CYS A 191 21.28 -5.26 63.55
N PHE A 192 22.43 -5.06 62.92
CA PHE A 192 23.69 -5.69 63.31
C PHE A 192 24.75 -4.67 63.71
N GLN A 193 25.28 -4.81 64.93
CA GLN A 193 26.46 -4.08 65.41
C GLN A 193 27.70 -4.96 65.29
N LEU A 194 28.88 -4.37 65.02
CA LEU A 194 30.14 -5.12 65.01
C LEU A 194 30.52 -5.58 66.43
N ASP A 195 30.88 -6.85 66.63
CA ASP A 195 31.26 -7.33 67.97
C ASP A 195 32.76 -7.11 68.27
N TYR A 196 33.07 -6.14 69.14
CA TYR A 196 34.44 -5.84 69.57
C TYR A 196 35.07 -6.95 70.44
N GLN A 197 34.26 -7.82 71.04
CA GLN A 197 34.72 -8.99 71.81
C GLN A 197 34.98 -10.21 70.92
N ASN A 198 34.46 -10.23 69.69
CA ASN A 198 34.60 -11.32 68.73
C ASN A 198 34.95 -10.77 67.33
N ARG A 199 36.00 -9.95 67.29
CA ARG A 199 36.42 -9.20 66.09
C ARG A 199 36.79 -10.13 64.94
N LEU A 200 36.85 -9.54 63.76
CA LEU A 200 37.44 -10.15 62.59
C LEU A 200 38.69 -9.37 62.21
N ASP A 201 39.86 -10.01 62.26
CA ASP A 201 41.17 -9.38 62.05
C ASP A 201 41.22 -8.53 60.78
N ARG A 202 40.59 -8.98 59.70
CA ARG A 202 40.54 -8.27 58.41
C ARG A 202 39.74 -6.96 58.42
N ILE A 203 38.73 -6.85 59.30
CA ILE A 203 38.02 -5.57 59.50
C ILE A 203 38.91 -4.65 60.33
N ASP A 204 39.45 -5.17 61.44
CA ASP A 204 40.39 -4.46 62.31
C ASP A 204 41.62 -3.93 61.56
N GLU A 205 42.15 -4.69 60.59
CA GLU A 205 43.27 -4.32 59.70
C GLU A 205 42.92 -3.16 58.78
N GLU A 206 41.80 -3.22 58.04
CA GLU A 206 41.37 -2.11 57.17
C GLU A 206 40.98 -0.85 57.98
N LEU A 207 40.40 -1.02 59.18
CA LEU A 207 40.12 0.10 60.09
C LEU A 207 41.43 0.74 60.60
N ARG A 208 42.40 -0.06 61.09
CA ARG A 208 43.72 0.47 61.49
C ARG A 208 44.39 1.20 60.34
N LYS A 209 44.47 0.58 59.16
CA LYS A 209 45.03 1.16 57.92
C LYS A 209 44.41 2.52 57.55
N VAL A 210 43.08 2.67 57.66
CA VAL A 210 42.39 3.96 57.44
C VAL A 210 42.74 4.99 58.53
N ASN A 211 42.83 4.58 59.80
CA ASN A 211 43.21 5.45 60.92
C ASN A 211 44.67 5.95 60.78
N VAL A 212 45.60 5.03 60.46
CA VAL A 212 47.02 5.31 60.20
C VAL A 212 47.18 6.27 59.03
N GLY A 213 46.49 6.01 57.91
CA GLY A 213 46.47 6.90 56.75
C GLY A 213 45.91 8.30 57.05
N LYS A 214 45.06 8.45 58.07
CA LYS A 214 44.56 9.76 58.53
C LYS A 214 45.54 10.48 59.48
N ILE A 215 46.31 9.75 60.29
CA ILE A 215 47.30 10.33 61.22
C ILE A 215 48.58 10.79 60.46
N GLY A 216 48.83 10.28 59.25
CA GLY A 216 49.86 10.79 58.35
C GLY A 216 51.30 10.45 58.75
N LYS A 217 51.50 9.38 59.53
CA LYS A 217 52.80 8.85 59.96
C LYS A 217 52.93 7.37 59.56
N HIS A 218 54.16 6.86 59.48
CA HIS A 218 54.37 5.42 59.38
C HIS A 218 54.15 4.74 60.74
N GLU A 219 53.69 3.48 60.72
CA GLU A 219 53.26 2.76 61.93
C GLU A 219 54.40 2.45 62.93
N VAL A 220 55.64 2.47 62.42
CA VAL A 220 56.88 2.34 63.18
C VAL A 220 57.11 3.55 64.10
N ASP A 221 56.63 4.74 63.73
CA ASP A 221 56.87 6.01 64.44
C ASP A 221 55.83 6.31 65.53
N PHE A 222 54.81 5.46 65.70
CA PHE A 222 53.75 5.71 66.68
C PHE A 222 54.20 5.54 68.12
N LYS A 223 53.96 6.59 68.91
CA LYS A 223 54.05 6.53 70.37
C LYS A 223 52.94 5.63 70.96
N SER A 224 53.11 5.22 72.21
CA SER A 224 52.08 4.46 72.95
C SER A 224 50.75 5.22 73.06
N SER A 225 50.79 6.56 73.13
CA SER A 225 49.62 7.44 73.00
C SER A 225 48.87 7.22 71.69
N ASP A 226 49.60 7.22 70.57
CA ASP A 226 49.04 7.22 69.23
C ASP A 226 48.36 5.85 68.95
N ARG A 227 48.99 4.76 69.39
CA ARG A 227 48.41 3.40 69.33
C ARG A 227 47.16 3.26 70.20
N LYS A 228 47.15 3.86 71.41
CA LYS A 228 45.95 3.89 72.27
C LYS A 228 44.82 4.70 71.61
N THR A 229 45.13 5.84 70.99
CA THR A 229 44.15 6.66 70.26
C THR A 229 43.55 5.94 69.05
N ILE A 230 44.34 5.15 68.31
CA ILE A 230 43.85 4.32 67.21
C ILE A 230 42.86 3.27 67.72
N GLU A 231 43.22 2.52 68.77
CA GLU A 231 42.40 1.45 69.34
C GLU A 231 41.10 1.99 69.98
N GLU A 232 41.18 3.14 70.69
CA GLU A 232 40.02 3.88 71.20
C GLU A 232 39.05 4.28 70.08
N ASN A 233 39.56 4.82 68.97
CA ASN A 233 38.72 5.23 67.84
C ASN A 233 38.03 4.03 67.16
N ILE A 234 38.71 2.88 67.07
CA ILE A 234 38.12 1.63 66.56
C ILE A 234 37.04 1.14 67.53
N GLN A 235 37.31 1.12 68.84
CA GLN A 235 36.31 0.75 69.85
C GLN A 235 35.07 1.65 69.83
N HIS A 236 35.24 2.97 69.70
CA HIS A 236 34.10 3.88 69.57
C HIS A 236 33.29 3.61 68.30
N PHE A 237 33.93 3.34 67.17
CA PHE A 237 33.24 2.98 65.92
C PHE A 237 32.47 1.65 66.05
N TYR A 238 33.08 0.61 66.62
CA TYR A 238 32.39 -0.65 66.90
C TYR A 238 31.13 -0.47 67.75
N ASN A 239 31.18 0.42 68.75
CA ASN A 239 30.04 0.71 69.63
C ASN A 239 28.99 1.66 69.00
N SER A 240 29.32 2.43 67.97
CA SER A 240 28.41 3.41 67.34
C SER A 240 27.90 3.02 65.95
N PHE A 241 28.54 2.06 65.28
CA PHE A 241 28.24 1.68 63.90
C PHE A 241 27.27 0.49 63.79
N LEU A 242 26.18 0.71 63.07
CA LEU A 242 25.11 -0.27 62.82
C LEU A 242 24.97 -0.56 61.31
N VAL A 243 24.70 -1.82 60.98
CA VAL A 243 24.31 -2.23 59.63
C VAL A 243 22.92 -2.85 59.68
N VAL A 244 21.95 -2.12 59.13
CA VAL A 244 20.54 -2.48 59.04
C VAL A 244 20.30 -3.16 57.69
N CYS A 245 19.84 -4.41 57.75
CA CYS A 245 19.79 -5.33 56.63
C CYS A 245 18.39 -5.89 56.41
N GLY A 246 18.03 -6.13 55.15
CA GLY A 246 16.79 -6.81 54.79
C GLY A 246 15.52 -5.98 54.97
N SER A 247 15.65 -4.66 55.11
CA SER A 247 14.55 -3.71 55.21
C SER A 247 13.57 -3.79 54.03
N ALA A 248 12.34 -3.33 54.28
CA ALA A 248 11.31 -3.09 53.28
C ALA A 248 11.88 -2.43 52.01
N ASN A 249 11.44 -2.91 50.85
CA ASN A 249 11.83 -2.38 49.55
C ASN A 249 11.08 -1.08 49.21
N ASP A 250 11.44 -0.47 48.08
CA ASP A 250 10.91 0.81 47.59
C ASP A 250 9.36 0.87 47.54
N GLU A 251 8.67 -0.21 47.15
CA GLU A 251 7.20 -0.30 47.14
C GLU A 251 6.61 -0.60 48.52
N GLU A 252 7.28 -1.43 49.32
CA GLU A 252 6.85 -1.78 50.68
C GLU A 252 6.93 -0.55 51.61
N LEU A 253 7.94 0.31 51.43
CA LEU A 253 8.11 1.56 52.18
C LEU A 253 7.00 2.58 51.89
N GLU A 254 6.50 2.66 50.64
CA GLU A 254 5.32 3.48 50.31
C GLU A 254 4.08 2.99 51.05
N SER A 255 3.83 1.68 51.02
CA SER A 255 2.70 1.06 51.76
C SER A 255 2.81 1.28 53.27
N LEU A 256 4.01 1.18 53.83
CA LEU A 256 4.27 1.47 55.25
C LEU A 256 4.03 2.94 55.60
N ALA A 257 4.58 3.89 54.84
CA ALA A 257 4.35 5.32 55.05
C ALA A 257 2.86 5.68 54.96
N MET A 258 2.15 5.11 53.98
CA MET A 258 0.71 5.27 53.82
C MET A 258 -0.09 4.73 55.01
N ASN A 259 0.29 3.59 55.57
CA ASN A 259 -0.38 3.01 56.74
C ASN A 259 -0.07 3.78 58.04
N LEU A 260 1.14 4.31 58.18
CA LEU A 260 1.49 5.21 59.29
C LEU A 260 0.70 6.52 59.20
N LEU A 261 0.61 7.13 58.02
CA LEU A 261 -0.21 8.32 57.79
C LEU A 261 -1.68 8.08 58.16
N ARG A 262 -2.27 6.94 57.74
CA ARG A 262 -3.64 6.56 58.12
C ARG A 262 -3.85 6.40 59.62
N SER A 263 -2.80 6.02 60.37
CA SER A 263 -2.85 5.92 61.83
C SER A 263 -2.71 7.26 62.56
N ILE A 264 -2.10 8.27 61.91
CA ILE A 264 -1.94 9.63 62.44
C ILE A 264 -3.14 10.52 62.07
N LYS A 265 -3.55 10.53 60.78
CA LYS A 265 -4.76 11.22 60.30
C LYS A 265 -5.45 10.38 59.21
N SER A 266 -6.67 9.93 59.50
CA SER A 266 -7.46 9.00 58.67
C SER A 266 -8.04 9.62 57.38
N VAL A 267 -7.95 10.94 57.23
CA VAL A 267 -8.52 11.71 56.11
C VAL A 267 -7.39 12.23 55.22
N GLN A 268 -7.55 12.10 53.89
CA GLN A 268 -6.63 12.59 52.86
C GLN A 268 -5.17 12.06 52.94
N SER A 269 -4.92 10.89 53.54
CA SER A 269 -3.58 10.32 53.69
C SER A 269 -2.78 10.23 52.36
N ASP A 270 -3.43 9.95 51.22
CA ASP A 270 -2.79 9.87 49.90
C ASP A 270 -2.29 11.24 49.37
N LEU A 271 -2.90 12.34 49.84
CA LEU A 271 -2.47 13.71 49.53
C LEU A 271 -1.34 14.14 50.46
N ILE A 272 -1.48 13.88 51.77
CA ILE A 272 -0.44 14.16 52.76
C ILE A 272 0.87 13.46 52.38
N TYR A 273 0.80 12.21 51.92
CA TYR A 273 1.93 11.47 51.37
C TYR A 273 2.60 12.20 50.21
N LYS A 274 1.83 12.65 49.21
CA LYS A 274 2.37 13.36 48.03
C LYS A 274 3.01 14.70 48.39
N ILE A 275 2.40 15.47 49.29
CA ILE A 275 2.93 16.76 49.76
C ILE A 275 4.26 16.53 50.51
N LEU A 276 4.30 15.63 51.49
CA LEU A 276 5.53 15.34 52.24
C LEU A 276 6.63 14.78 51.33
N HIS A 277 6.32 13.84 50.46
CA HIS A 277 7.27 13.26 49.51
C HIS A 277 7.81 14.30 48.51
N TYR A 278 6.99 15.27 48.08
CA TYR A 278 7.44 16.38 47.23
C TYR A 278 8.35 17.35 48.00
N LEU A 279 7.94 17.81 49.19
CA LEU A 279 8.74 18.72 50.02
C LEU A 279 10.11 18.12 50.35
N MET A 280 10.17 16.83 50.66
CA MET A 280 11.41 16.11 50.94
C MET A 280 12.29 15.94 49.68
N PHE A 281 11.69 15.79 48.50
CA PHE A 281 12.43 15.75 47.23
C PHE A 281 13.03 17.13 46.87
N GLU A 282 12.32 18.23 47.13
CA GLU A 282 12.90 19.57 46.97
C GLU A 282 13.98 19.86 48.01
N ALA A 283 13.89 19.34 49.25
CA ALA A 283 14.98 19.43 50.22
C ALA A 283 16.26 18.74 49.73
N ILE A 284 16.17 17.56 49.11
CA ILE A 284 17.31 16.88 48.47
C ILE A 284 17.97 17.73 47.36
N LYS A 285 17.23 18.64 46.71
CA LYS A 285 17.79 19.58 45.71
C LYS A 285 18.32 20.88 46.30
N ALA A 286 17.61 21.45 47.28
CA ALA A 286 17.83 22.81 47.77
C ALA A 286 18.82 22.88 48.94
N GLY A 287 19.08 21.76 49.62
CA GLY A 287 19.89 21.66 50.83
C GLY A 287 19.06 21.27 52.06
N PRO A 288 19.71 20.92 53.18
CA PRO A 288 19.06 20.27 54.32
C PRO A 288 17.99 21.15 54.99
N VAL A 289 16.72 20.83 54.71
CA VAL A 289 15.56 21.37 55.41
C VAL A 289 15.30 20.56 56.68
N SER A 290 15.10 21.25 57.81
CA SER A 290 14.75 20.66 59.10
C SER A 290 13.25 20.33 59.19
N TYR A 291 12.93 19.06 59.37
CA TYR A 291 11.58 18.57 59.67
C TYR A 291 11.43 18.30 61.17
N GLU A 292 10.79 19.25 61.85
CA GLU A 292 10.51 19.24 63.30
C GLU A 292 9.02 18.89 63.56
N PRO A 293 8.66 18.36 64.74
CA PRO A 293 7.26 18.01 65.03
C PRO A 293 6.28 19.17 64.88
N ARG A 294 6.68 20.41 65.18
CA ARG A 294 5.84 21.61 65.00
C ARG A 294 5.50 21.88 63.53
N LEU A 295 6.47 21.68 62.63
CA LEU A 295 6.25 21.81 61.19
C LEU A 295 5.30 20.71 60.69
N LEU A 296 5.50 19.48 61.14
CA LEU A 296 4.61 18.37 60.78
C LEU A 296 3.19 18.56 61.29
N LYS A 297 3.03 19.00 62.55
CA LYS A 297 1.73 19.30 63.13
C LYS A 297 1.00 20.38 62.35
N HIS A 298 1.68 21.49 62.06
CA HIS A 298 1.15 22.58 61.24
C HIS A 298 0.74 22.13 59.83
N LEU A 299 1.52 21.25 59.18
CA LEU A 299 1.16 20.65 57.89
C LEU A 299 -0.08 19.72 58.01
N LEU A 300 -0.12 18.83 59.00
CA LEU A 300 -1.22 17.90 59.24
C LEU A 300 -2.53 18.60 59.63
N GLU A 301 -2.44 19.77 60.27
CA GLU A 301 -3.57 20.62 60.64
C GLU A 301 -4.07 21.43 59.41
N ASN A 302 -3.20 22.10 58.66
CA ASN A 302 -3.60 23.05 57.60
C ASN A 302 -3.87 22.47 56.20
N ILE A 303 -3.63 21.17 55.98
CA ILE A 303 -3.89 20.50 54.69
C ILE A 303 -5.37 20.50 54.26
N GLU A 304 -6.31 20.93 55.11
CA GLU A 304 -7.72 21.08 54.72
C GLU A 304 -7.98 22.24 53.74
N CYS A 305 -7.08 23.23 53.62
CA CYS A 305 -7.24 24.39 52.72
C CYS A 305 -6.37 24.38 51.45
N MET A 306 -5.16 23.79 51.48
CA MET A 306 -4.22 23.81 50.34
C MET A 306 -4.47 22.88 49.12
N PRO A 307 -5.30 21.81 49.12
CA PRO A 307 -5.22 20.75 48.10
C PRO A 307 -5.36 21.20 46.64
N LYS A 308 -6.29 22.11 46.37
CA LYS A 308 -6.85 22.30 45.01
C LYS A 308 -6.02 23.23 44.12
N PHE A 309 -5.33 24.21 44.70
CA PHE A 309 -4.46 25.11 43.95
C PHE A 309 -3.16 24.41 43.51
N GLU A 310 -2.49 23.72 44.44
CA GLU A 310 -1.21 23.05 44.16
C GLU A 310 -1.41 21.86 43.21
N GLN A 311 -2.51 21.11 43.35
CA GLN A 311 -2.94 20.11 42.37
C GLN A 311 -3.13 20.71 40.96
N ALA A 312 -3.76 21.88 40.84
CA ALA A 312 -3.96 22.55 39.56
C ALA A 312 -2.63 23.03 38.94
N SER A 313 -1.69 23.53 39.74
CA SER A 313 -0.36 23.94 39.27
C SER A 313 0.45 22.76 38.73
N ILE A 314 0.47 21.63 39.45
CA ILE A 314 1.13 20.39 39.01
C ILE A 314 0.48 19.85 37.73
N SER A 315 -0.85 19.79 37.69
CA SER A 315 -1.62 19.35 36.51
C SER A 315 -1.35 20.25 35.29
N THR A 316 -1.20 21.56 35.50
CA THR A 316 -0.86 22.51 34.42
C THR A 316 0.53 22.25 33.86
N LYS A 317 1.54 22.09 34.72
CA LYS A 317 2.93 21.85 34.30
C LYS A 317 3.05 20.53 33.52
N GLN A 318 2.44 19.46 34.01
CA GLN A 318 2.38 18.17 33.30
C GLN A 318 1.65 18.25 31.95
N HIS A 319 0.56 19.04 31.86
CA HIS A 319 -0.16 19.25 30.60
C HIS A 319 0.68 20.02 29.57
N LEU A 320 1.33 21.12 29.99
CA LEU A 320 2.19 21.93 29.11
C LEU A 320 3.43 21.15 28.65
N GLU A 321 4.09 20.39 29.54
CA GLU A 321 5.21 19.50 29.19
C GLU A 321 4.79 18.46 28.15
N ALA A 322 3.62 17.84 28.31
CA ALA A 322 3.08 16.89 27.34
C ALA A 322 2.77 17.56 25.98
N LEU A 323 2.30 18.81 25.98
CA LEU A 323 2.09 19.59 24.75
C LEU A 323 3.41 19.95 24.06
N HIS A 324 4.45 20.38 24.79
CA HIS A 324 5.76 20.65 24.18
C HIS A 324 6.44 19.39 23.63
N LEU A 325 6.20 18.22 24.25
CA LEU A 325 6.64 16.92 23.73
C LEU A 325 5.87 16.49 22.47
N LYS A 326 4.56 16.77 22.39
CA LYS A 326 3.71 16.46 21.23
C LYS A 326 3.93 17.41 20.06
N TYR A 327 4.24 18.68 20.35
CA TYR A 327 4.21 19.79 19.41
C TYR A 327 5.47 20.66 19.45
N THR A 328 6.64 20.04 19.52
CA THR A 328 7.95 20.67 19.73
C THR A 328 8.28 21.80 18.73
N ASN A 329 7.71 21.74 17.52
CA ASN A 329 7.94 22.70 16.44
C ASN A 329 6.89 23.82 16.34
N VAL A 330 5.97 23.98 17.30
CA VAL A 330 5.01 25.11 17.30
C VAL A 330 5.47 26.20 18.26
N GLN A 331 6.27 27.10 17.72
CA GLN A 331 6.67 28.37 18.32
C GLN A 331 6.21 29.48 17.38
N ILE A 332 5.28 30.32 17.83
CA ILE A 332 4.73 31.43 17.04
C ILE A 332 5.64 32.65 17.17
N ARG A 333 5.77 33.45 16.11
CA ARG A 333 6.62 34.64 16.10
C ARG A 333 6.12 35.67 17.13
N PRO A 334 6.98 36.24 18.01
CA PRO A 334 6.55 37.15 19.07
C PRO A 334 5.79 38.40 18.59
N ASP A 335 6.08 38.90 17.38
CA ASP A 335 5.32 40.02 16.78
C ASP A 335 3.86 39.63 16.51
N LYS A 336 3.60 38.39 16.09
CA LYS A 336 2.25 37.88 15.85
C LYS A 336 1.48 37.54 17.10
N LEU A 337 2.18 37.16 18.17
CA LEU A 337 1.55 37.07 19.50
C LEU A 337 1.21 38.47 20.05
N ALA A 338 2.03 39.49 19.76
CA ALA A 338 1.77 40.86 20.19
C ALA A 338 0.59 41.55 19.45
N GLU A 339 0.26 41.12 18.24
CA GLU A 339 -0.91 41.60 17.49
C GLU A 339 -2.27 41.16 18.09
N LEU A 340 -2.30 40.17 18.99
CA LEU A 340 -3.53 39.55 19.47
C LEU A 340 -4.37 40.46 20.40
N ASN A 341 -5.69 40.33 20.30
CA ASN A 341 -6.60 40.85 21.33
C ASN A 341 -6.32 40.21 22.71
N LEU A 342 -5.85 38.96 22.72
CA LEU A 342 -5.35 38.27 23.89
C LEU A 342 -4.15 38.99 24.55
N PHE A 343 -3.16 39.43 23.76
CA PHE A 343 -1.98 40.12 24.28
C PHE A 343 -2.36 41.49 24.86
N ASN A 344 -3.19 42.26 24.15
CA ASN A 344 -3.74 43.53 24.65
C ASN A 344 -4.54 43.35 25.96
N PHE A 345 -5.22 42.22 26.14
CA PHE A 345 -5.86 41.86 27.40
C PHE A 345 -4.86 41.52 28.52
N ILE A 346 -3.80 40.75 28.22
CA ILE A 346 -2.78 40.38 29.22
C ILE A 346 -1.89 41.58 29.60
N THR A 347 -1.71 42.60 28.74
CA THR A 347 -0.98 43.84 29.07
C THR A 347 -1.81 44.91 29.81
N ASN A 348 -3.12 44.99 29.58
CA ASN A 348 -4.00 45.99 30.24
C ASN A 348 -4.06 45.81 31.77
N GLU A 349 -3.79 46.85 32.57
CA GLU A 349 -3.74 46.77 34.04
C GLU A 349 -5.06 46.36 34.71
N THR A 350 -6.21 46.46 34.03
CA THR A 350 -7.51 46.09 34.63
C THR A 350 -7.69 44.58 34.78
N VAL A 351 -7.96 44.14 36.02
CA VAL A 351 -8.50 42.81 36.35
C VAL A 351 -9.81 42.62 35.58
N SER A 352 -9.83 41.65 34.67
CA SER A 352 -10.90 41.47 33.68
C SER A 352 -10.90 40.05 33.12
N LYS A 353 -11.84 39.74 32.22
CA LYS A 353 -12.04 38.40 31.65
C LYS A 353 -12.01 38.46 30.12
N HIS A 354 -11.41 37.46 29.49
CA HIS A 354 -11.30 37.35 28.04
C HIS A 354 -11.88 36.04 27.54
N TYR A 355 -12.64 36.08 26.45
CA TYR A 355 -13.02 34.88 25.71
C TYR A 355 -12.06 34.69 24.55
N TYR A 356 -11.20 33.68 24.64
CA TYR A 356 -10.34 33.30 23.53
C TYR A 356 -11.14 32.39 22.59
N TYR A 357 -11.61 32.97 21.49
CA TYR A 357 -12.36 32.27 20.44
C TYR A 357 -11.38 31.68 19.43
N SER A 358 -11.27 30.36 19.45
CA SER A 358 -10.33 29.61 18.62
C SER A 358 -11.06 28.76 17.57
N SER A 359 -10.48 28.66 16.37
CA SER A 359 -10.80 27.54 15.46
C SER A 359 -9.97 26.29 15.78
N PHE A 360 -8.79 26.46 16.39
CA PHE A 360 -7.88 25.39 16.75
C PHE A 360 -8.38 24.55 17.91
N SER A 361 -7.87 23.32 18.00
CA SER A 361 -8.05 22.45 19.16
C SER A 361 -7.66 23.15 20.47
N SER A 362 -8.22 22.67 21.59
CA SER A 362 -7.89 23.16 22.93
C SER A 362 -6.39 23.07 23.24
N GLU A 363 -5.72 22.03 22.75
CA GLU A 363 -4.28 21.81 22.89
C GLU A 363 -3.45 22.94 22.24
N ILE A 364 -3.69 23.22 20.96
CA ILE A 364 -3.00 24.29 20.21
C ILE A 364 -3.32 25.64 20.85
N SER A 365 -4.60 25.88 21.18
CA SER A 365 -5.07 27.11 21.84
C SER A 365 -4.33 27.36 23.16
N THR A 366 -4.10 26.31 23.94
CA THR A 366 -3.34 26.38 25.20
C THR A 366 -1.89 26.76 24.95
N MET A 367 -1.24 26.23 23.90
CA MET A 367 0.12 26.64 23.53
C MET A 367 0.23 28.10 23.08
N VAL A 368 -0.75 28.64 22.32
CA VAL A 368 -0.76 30.06 21.94
C VAL A 368 -0.84 30.94 23.19
N ILE A 369 -1.74 30.60 24.12
CA ILE A 369 -1.93 31.37 25.35
C ILE A 369 -0.67 31.29 26.22
N GLU A 370 -0.04 30.12 26.35
CA GLU A 370 1.20 29.95 27.11
C GLU A 370 2.34 30.80 26.54
N GLN A 371 2.52 30.80 25.21
CA GLN A 371 3.55 31.60 24.56
C GLN A 371 3.26 33.10 24.69
N THR A 372 1.99 33.51 24.63
CA THR A 372 1.57 34.91 24.83
C THR A 372 1.81 35.36 26.28
N ALA A 373 1.54 34.50 27.27
CA ALA A 373 1.78 34.77 28.69
C ALA A 373 3.27 34.94 29.00
N LYS A 374 4.12 34.07 28.44
CA LYS A 374 5.59 34.15 28.57
C LYS A 374 6.19 35.47 28.06
N LEU A 375 5.60 36.10 27.05
CA LEU A 375 6.07 37.41 26.55
C LEU A 375 5.86 38.57 27.54
N ILE A 376 5.00 38.40 28.55
CA ILE A 376 4.62 39.46 29.51
C ILE A 376 4.99 39.06 30.96
N ASP A 377 5.75 37.97 31.11
CA ASP A 377 6.15 37.36 32.39
C ASP A 377 4.95 37.00 33.27
N TYR A 378 4.00 36.25 32.71
CA TYR A 378 2.84 35.69 33.41
C TYR A 378 2.96 34.16 33.59
N GLU A 379 2.74 33.64 34.80
CA GLU A 379 2.57 32.20 35.07
C GLU A 379 1.14 31.79 34.71
N MET A 380 1.00 30.70 33.95
CA MET A 380 -0.26 30.18 33.47
C MET A 380 -0.79 29.05 34.37
N LEU A 381 -2.10 29.05 34.66
CA LEU A 381 -2.80 27.98 35.36
C LEU A 381 -3.93 27.44 34.47
N VAL A 382 -3.89 26.17 34.09
CA VAL A 382 -4.89 25.53 33.20
C VAL A 382 -5.92 24.75 34.01
N ILE A 383 -7.20 24.99 33.72
CA ILE A 383 -8.34 24.25 34.25
C ILE A 383 -9.11 23.68 33.06
N ASP A 384 -8.92 22.38 32.77
CA ASP A 384 -9.70 21.69 31.73
C ASP A 384 -11.03 21.17 32.27
N CYS A 385 -12.13 21.82 31.88
CA CYS A 385 -13.48 21.42 32.28
C CYS A 385 -13.89 20.04 31.72
N ALA A 386 -13.25 19.54 30.65
CA ALA A 386 -13.56 18.22 30.10
C ALA A 386 -13.12 17.06 31.02
N SER A 387 -12.24 17.32 32.00
CA SER A 387 -11.80 16.33 32.99
C SER A 387 -12.83 16.05 34.10
N PHE A 388 -13.88 16.86 34.24
CA PHE A 388 -14.89 16.75 35.29
C PHE A 388 -16.23 16.22 34.77
N GLN A 389 -16.99 15.53 35.64
CA GLN A 389 -18.37 15.20 35.32
C GLN A 389 -19.26 16.45 35.37
N GLU A 390 -20.01 16.68 34.29
CA GLU A 390 -20.84 17.86 34.02
C GLU A 390 -21.71 18.31 35.20
N LYS A 391 -22.32 17.36 35.93
CA LYS A 391 -23.18 17.63 37.11
C LYS A 391 -22.46 18.31 38.28
N ASN A 392 -21.14 18.16 38.41
CA ASN A 392 -20.35 18.66 39.54
C ASN A 392 -19.33 19.73 39.14
N LEU A 393 -19.24 20.07 37.85
CA LEU A 393 -18.22 20.96 37.27
C LEU A 393 -18.17 22.34 37.95
N ILE A 394 -19.34 22.98 38.12
CA ILE A 394 -19.46 24.32 38.72
C ILE A 394 -18.92 24.34 40.15
N CYS A 395 -19.19 23.28 40.93
CA CYS A 395 -18.68 23.15 42.30
C CYS A 395 -17.15 22.99 42.30
N HIS A 396 -16.61 22.05 41.52
CA HIS A 396 -15.16 21.80 41.50
C HIS A 396 -14.36 23.03 41.05
N VAL A 397 -14.83 23.72 40.00
CA VAL A 397 -14.18 24.95 39.52
C VAL A 397 -14.35 26.07 40.55
N GLY A 398 -15.52 26.23 41.18
CA GLY A 398 -15.74 27.19 42.26
C GLY A 398 -14.84 26.96 43.50
N GLU A 399 -14.58 25.71 43.85
CA GLU A 399 -13.67 25.35 44.95
C GLU A 399 -12.19 25.58 44.61
N ILE A 400 -11.76 25.29 43.36
CA ILE A 400 -10.42 25.64 42.87
C ILE A 400 -10.24 27.16 42.89
N ILE A 401 -11.24 27.90 42.41
CA ILE A 401 -11.31 29.37 42.45
C ILE A 401 -11.18 29.90 43.88
N SER A 402 -11.92 29.35 44.84
CA SER A 402 -11.87 29.76 46.25
C SER A 402 -10.49 29.49 46.89
N ALA A 403 -9.84 28.37 46.53
CA ALA A 403 -8.51 28.05 47.01
C ALA A 403 -7.43 28.99 46.44
N ILE A 404 -7.55 29.37 45.16
CA ILE A 404 -6.67 30.37 44.51
C ILE A 404 -6.77 31.73 45.21
N ASP A 405 -8.01 32.21 45.44
CA ASP A 405 -8.28 33.53 46.03
C ASP A 405 -7.77 33.62 47.48
N THR A 406 -7.92 32.54 48.25
CA THR A 406 -7.35 32.41 49.61
C THR A 406 -5.82 32.38 49.56
N HIS A 407 -5.22 31.53 48.72
CA HIS A 407 -3.76 31.39 48.63
C HIS A 407 -3.04 32.69 48.23
N CYS A 408 -3.67 33.51 47.40
CA CYS A 408 -3.11 34.82 47.02
C CYS A 408 -3.42 35.93 48.03
N SER A 409 -4.45 35.80 48.86
CA SER A 409 -4.73 36.73 49.96
C SER A 409 -3.70 36.61 51.10
N ASP A 410 -3.28 35.38 51.43
CA ASP A 410 -2.37 35.12 52.55
C ASP A 410 -0.90 35.56 52.32
N ARG A 411 -0.49 35.86 51.08
CA ARG A 411 0.93 36.09 50.73
C ARG A 411 1.44 37.53 50.92
N GLY A 412 0.57 38.52 51.12
CA GLY A 412 0.92 39.87 51.58
C GLY A 412 1.67 40.80 50.60
N ASP A 413 2.72 40.31 49.96
CA ASP A 413 3.54 41.04 48.99
C ASP A 413 3.10 40.76 47.53
N SER A 414 3.49 41.68 46.63
CA SER A 414 3.09 41.77 45.22
C SER A 414 2.70 40.45 44.54
N LEU A 415 1.42 40.34 44.15
CA LEU A 415 0.86 39.19 43.43
C LEU A 415 1.79 38.71 42.30
N PRO A 416 2.14 37.41 42.24
CA PRO A 416 2.72 36.86 41.03
C PRO A 416 1.73 37.08 39.88
N ARG A 417 2.24 37.45 38.71
CA ARG A 417 1.43 37.70 37.51
C ARG A 417 0.82 36.39 37.02
N MET A 418 -0.35 36.04 37.55
CA MET A 418 -1.00 34.76 37.28
C MET A 418 -2.16 34.90 36.28
N LEU A 419 -2.24 33.95 35.36
CA LEU A 419 -3.20 33.92 34.26
C LEU A 419 -3.97 32.59 34.26
N ILE A 420 -5.22 32.64 34.73
CA ILE A 420 -6.07 31.45 34.81
C ILE A 420 -6.70 31.20 33.43
N THR A 421 -6.51 30.01 32.88
CA THR A 421 -7.02 29.61 31.57
C THR A 421 -7.97 28.43 31.73
N ILE A 422 -9.25 28.67 31.48
CA ILE A 422 -10.32 27.69 31.62
C ILE A 422 -10.70 27.18 30.23
N ILE A 423 -10.58 25.88 29.99
CA ILE A 423 -10.94 25.23 28.72
C ILE A 423 -12.34 24.65 28.87
N CYS A 424 -13.32 25.11 28.08
CA CYS A 424 -14.71 24.66 28.21
C CYS A 424 -15.43 24.45 26.87
N ARG A 425 -16.34 23.47 26.84
CA ARG A 425 -17.24 23.26 25.70
C ARG A 425 -18.38 24.28 25.76
N GLY A 426 -18.35 25.24 24.83
CA GLY A 426 -19.34 26.31 24.75
C GLY A 426 -19.25 27.35 25.87
N LYS A 427 -20.27 28.21 25.94
CA LYS A 427 -20.42 29.27 26.97
C LYS A 427 -21.32 28.76 28.09
N SER A 428 -20.89 28.92 29.34
CA SER A 428 -21.68 28.61 30.53
C SER A 428 -21.70 29.82 31.48
N GLU A 429 -22.87 30.41 31.65
CA GLU A 429 -23.08 31.59 32.51
C GLU A 429 -22.86 31.26 34.00
N ALA A 430 -23.22 30.04 34.43
CA ALA A 430 -23.01 29.59 35.80
C ALA A 430 -21.52 29.36 36.13
N LEU A 431 -20.68 29.02 35.13
CA LEU A 431 -19.22 29.07 35.29
C LEU A 431 -18.73 30.51 35.38
N LEU A 432 -19.23 31.40 34.51
CA LEU A 432 -18.89 32.81 34.52
C LEU A 432 -19.23 33.48 35.87
N GLU A 433 -20.31 33.09 36.53
CA GLU A 433 -20.70 33.59 37.86
C GLU A 433 -19.71 33.18 38.98
N GLN A 434 -19.12 31.98 38.92
CA GLN A 434 -18.04 31.61 39.85
C GLN A 434 -16.75 32.39 39.53
N VAL A 435 -16.40 32.47 38.25
CA VAL A 435 -15.22 33.22 37.76
C VAL A 435 -15.36 34.73 38.02
N ASN A 436 -16.57 35.25 38.18
CA ASN A 436 -16.85 36.64 38.55
C ASN A 436 -16.37 37.04 39.96
N LYS A 437 -16.01 36.07 40.81
CA LYS A 437 -15.55 36.32 42.19
C LYS A 437 -14.05 36.58 42.29
N LEU A 438 -13.27 36.22 41.27
CA LEU A 438 -11.81 36.36 41.28
C LEU A 438 -11.34 37.79 41.02
N SER A 439 -10.37 38.24 41.82
CA SER A 439 -9.59 39.46 41.57
C SER A 439 -8.40 39.24 40.62
N MET A 440 -8.56 38.37 39.60
CA MET A 440 -7.49 37.93 38.70
C MET A 440 -7.88 37.96 37.22
N LYS A 441 -6.90 37.90 36.32
CA LYS A 441 -7.14 37.75 34.88
C LYS A 441 -7.51 36.31 34.54
N VAL A 442 -8.64 36.15 33.85
CA VAL A 442 -9.13 34.83 33.44
C VAL A 442 -9.44 34.80 31.94
N ILE A 443 -8.92 33.78 31.27
CA ILE A 443 -9.22 33.44 29.89
C ILE A 443 -10.17 32.25 29.88
N MET A 444 -11.26 32.36 29.12
CA MET A 444 -12.12 31.22 28.78
C MET A 444 -11.87 30.84 27.32
N VAL A 445 -11.28 29.67 27.11
CA VAL A 445 -11.07 29.08 25.78
C VAL A 445 -12.38 28.44 25.34
N VAL A 446 -13.03 29.05 24.35
CA VAL A 446 -14.31 28.58 23.80
C VAL A 446 -14.07 28.10 22.38
N HIS A 447 -14.16 26.78 22.19
CA HIS A 447 -14.07 26.17 20.88
C HIS A 447 -15.32 26.49 20.05
N MET A 448 -15.13 26.96 18.82
CA MET A 448 -16.24 27.26 17.89
C MET A 448 -16.62 26.00 17.10
N GLU A 449 -17.61 25.24 17.57
CA GLU A 449 -18.18 24.13 16.80
C GLU A 449 -18.99 24.69 15.60
N HIS A 450 -18.40 24.62 14.40
CA HIS A 450 -19.01 24.88 13.09
C HIS A 450 -19.79 26.21 12.94
N ALA A 451 -19.11 27.35 13.08
CA ALA A 451 -19.61 28.60 12.51
C ALA A 451 -19.46 28.60 10.96
N PRO A 452 -20.53 28.83 10.16
CA PRO A 452 -20.42 28.90 8.71
C PRO A 452 -19.69 30.17 8.27
N PHE A 453 -18.75 30.04 7.32
CA PHE A 453 -18.02 31.16 6.72
C PHE A 453 -18.99 32.23 6.21
N GLY A 454 -18.87 33.46 6.75
CA GLY A 454 -19.64 34.64 6.34
C GLY A 454 -20.67 35.16 7.35
N ALA A 455 -21.07 34.38 8.36
CA ALA A 455 -22.16 34.75 9.28
C ALA A 455 -21.71 35.53 10.54
N HIS A 456 -20.87 36.57 10.40
CA HIS A 456 -20.29 37.32 11.53
C HIS A 456 -20.56 38.84 11.49
N SER A 457 -21.83 39.22 11.66
CA SER A 457 -22.23 40.60 11.95
C SER A 457 -22.01 40.95 13.44
N GLY A 458 -20.76 41.11 13.89
CA GLY A 458 -20.47 41.63 15.23
C GLY A 458 -19.11 41.31 15.85
N HIS A 459 -18.08 42.09 15.53
CA HIS A 459 -16.91 42.42 16.37
C HIS A 459 -16.15 41.32 17.16
N GLN A 460 -16.26 40.03 16.83
CA GLN A 460 -15.43 38.97 17.40
C GLN A 460 -14.48 38.42 16.34
N SER A 461 -13.20 38.81 16.42
CA SER A 461 -12.13 38.20 15.63
C SER A 461 -11.83 36.82 16.19
N VAL A 462 -11.89 35.80 15.35
CA VAL A 462 -11.30 34.49 15.66
C VAL A 462 -9.82 34.57 15.30
N ASP A 463 -8.94 34.37 16.27
CA ASP A 463 -7.50 34.44 16.05
C ASP A 463 -7.07 33.26 15.17
N ARG A 464 -6.33 33.54 14.08
CA ARG A 464 -5.90 32.56 13.07
C ARG A 464 -4.42 32.71 12.77
N PHE A 465 -3.65 31.66 13.04
CA PHE A 465 -2.24 31.53 12.68
C PHE A 465 -2.03 30.60 11.49
N THR A 466 -1.05 30.97 10.67
CA THR A 466 -0.58 30.21 9.52
C THR A 466 0.80 29.59 9.79
N VAL A 467 1.28 28.75 8.88
CA VAL A 467 2.66 28.23 8.90
C VAL A 467 3.70 29.36 8.70
N ALA A 468 3.32 30.49 8.11
CA ALA A 468 4.12 31.73 8.06
C ALA A 468 4.27 32.43 9.42
N ASP A 469 3.41 32.12 10.40
CA ASP A 469 3.44 32.72 11.73
C ASP A 469 4.25 31.90 12.74
N LEU A 470 4.81 30.77 12.32
CA LEU A 470 5.85 30.04 13.07
C LEU A 470 7.20 30.76 12.97
N THR A 471 8.06 30.61 13.98
CA THR A 471 9.44 31.09 13.89
C THR A 471 10.21 30.33 12.81
N GLU A 472 11.16 31.01 12.13
CA GLU A 472 11.93 30.42 11.04
C GLU A 472 12.64 29.13 11.47
N ASN A 473 13.22 29.11 12.68
CA ASN A 473 13.84 27.92 13.25
C ASN A 473 12.83 26.78 13.48
N ALA A 474 11.66 27.06 14.05
CA ALA A 474 10.65 26.03 14.31
C ALA A 474 10.07 25.46 13.00
N ARG A 475 9.80 26.31 12.01
CA ARG A 475 9.37 25.92 10.65
C ARG A 475 10.44 25.11 9.92
N LYS A 476 11.72 25.49 10.05
CA LYS A 476 12.84 24.73 9.50
C LYS A 476 12.95 23.35 10.14
N GLN A 477 12.93 23.25 11.48
CA GLN A 477 12.99 21.98 12.20
C GLN A 477 11.78 21.08 11.85
N LEU A 478 10.59 21.64 11.71
CA LEU A 478 9.39 20.94 11.25
C LEU A 478 9.60 20.27 9.88
N TYR A 479 10.17 20.99 8.91
CA TYR A 479 10.44 20.44 7.58
C TYR A 479 11.62 19.46 7.58
N GLU A 480 12.69 19.71 8.35
CA GLU A 480 13.86 18.82 8.47
C GLU A 480 13.46 17.45 9.06
N GLN A 481 12.58 17.43 10.06
CA GLN A 481 12.00 16.20 10.65
C GLN A 481 11.08 15.43 9.68
N HIS A 482 10.56 16.08 8.65
CA HIS A 482 9.56 15.54 7.71
C HIS A 482 10.02 15.61 6.24
N THR A 483 11.32 15.41 6.02
CA THR A 483 11.98 15.35 4.70
C THR A 483 11.59 14.15 3.85
N SER A 484 11.06 13.07 4.45
CA SER A 484 10.57 11.88 3.75
C SER A 484 9.32 11.33 4.42
N LEU A 485 8.15 11.77 3.95
CA LEU A 485 6.84 11.23 4.25
C LEU A 485 6.47 10.17 3.22
N ASN A 486 6.04 8.98 3.64
CA ASN A 486 5.35 8.06 2.75
C ASN A 486 3.86 8.40 2.78
N LEU A 487 3.28 8.72 1.62
CA LEU A 487 1.85 8.96 1.44
C LEU A 487 1.40 8.22 0.17
N PHE A 488 0.23 7.58 0.22
CA PHE A 488 -0.36 6.90 -0.94
C PHE A 488 0.56 5.89 -1.68
N GLY A 489 1.57 5.32 -1.00
CA GLY A 489 2.54 4.38 -1.56
C GLY A 489 3.80 5.00 -2.20
N THR A 490 4.04 6.31 -2.06
CA THR A 490 5.23 7.00 -2.60
C THR A 490 5.82 8.01 -1.60
N SER A 491 7.08 8.38 -1.75
CA SER A 491 7.77 9.33 -0.85
C SER A 491 7.67 10.78 -1.33
N THR A 492 7.22 11.68 -0.45
CA THR A 492 7.19 13.15 -0.63
C THR A 492 7.79 13.86 0.59
N SER A 493 7.87 15.19 0.61
CA SER A 493 8.34 15.99 1.76
C SER A 493 7.28 17.00 2.19
N LEU A 494 7.21 17.31 3.49
CA LEU A 494 6.12 18.12 4.05
C LEU A 494 5.98 19.49 3.38
N ASN A 495 7.11 20.13 3.03
CA ASN A 495 7.18 21.42 2.33
C ASN A 495 6.78 21.39 0.84
N GLN A 496 6.30 20.27 0.30
CA GLN A 496 5.66 20.20 -1.03
C GLN A 496 4.12 20.18 -0.94
N ILE A 497 3.58 19.73 0.21
CA ILE A 497 2.15 19.50 0.46
C ILE A 497 1.54 20.47 1.49
N VAL A 498 2.38 21.17 2.25
CA VAL A 498 2.02 22.29 3.13
C VAL A 498 2.49 23.60 2.49
N ASP A 499 1.62 24.61 2.48
CA ASP A 499 1.94 25.98 2.07
C ASP A 499 2.21 26.86 3.30
N GLU A 500 2.94 27.98 3.15
CA GLU A 500 3.13 28.90 4.28
C GLU A 500 1.80 29.54 4.74
N ASN A 501 0.80 29.63 3.85
CA ASN A 501 -0.52 30.18 4.14
C ASN A 501 -1.48 29.17 4.81
N ASP A 502 -1.11 27.89 4.96
CA ASP A 502 -1.95 26.92 5.66
C ASP A 502 -2.16 27.31 7.12
N THR A 503 -3.38 27.13 7.63
CA THR A 503 -3.64 27.26 9.07
C THR A 503 -2.91 26.14 9.84
N LEU A 504 -2.48 26.45 11.07
CA LEU A 504 -1.84 25.43 11.93
C LEU A 504 -2.76 24.22 12.19
N GLU A 505 -4.08 24.43 12.16
CA GLU A 505 -5.13 23.40 12.18
C GLU A 505 -4.94 22.37 11.05
N ARG A 506 -4.85 22.84 9.80
CA ARG A 506 -4.61 21.99 8.62
C ARG A 506 -3.26 21.29 8.69
N LEU A 507 -2.20 22.01 9.07
CA LEU A 507 -0.87 21.41 9.27
C LEU A 507 -0.94 20.21 10.23
N PHE A 508 -1.70 20.31 11.32
CA PHE A 508 -1.82 19.21 12.26
C PHE A 508 -2.68 18.06 11.75
N ASP A 509 -3.80 18.30 11.07
CA ASP A 509 -4.53 17.23 10.38
C ASP A 509 -3.64 16.47 9.37
N ILE A 510 -2.81 17.21 8.63
CA ILE A 510 -1.83 16.65 7.69
C ILE A 510 -0.82 15.76 8.42
N LEU A 511 -0.22 16.24 9.51
CA LEU A 511 0.74 15.47 10.31
C LEU A 511 0.10 14.22 10.95
N ASP A 512 -1.13 14.32 11.43
CA ASP A 512 -1.87 13.21 12.03
C ASP A 512 -2.21 12.12 11.00
N ILE A 513 -2.58 12.51 9.77
CA ILE A 513 -2.76 11.59 8.64
C ILE A 513 -1.41 10.95 8.26
N CYS A 514 -0.34 11.74 8.15
CA CYS A 514 1.01 11.26 7.85
C CYS A 514 1.55 10.28 8.92
N ASN A 515 1.14 10.42 10.18
CA ASN A 515 1.54 9.51 11.25
C ASN A 515 0.71 8.21 11.24
N LYS A 516 -0.60 8.29 10.94
CA LYS A 516 -1.45 7.09 10.77
C LYS A 516 -0.99 6.23 9.59
N GLU A 517 -0.63 6.83 8.44
CA GLU A 517 -0.11 6.10 7.29
C GLU A 517 1.33 5.55 7.49
N LYS A 518 2.08 5.95 8.55
CA LYS A 518 3.35 5.29 8.95
C LYS A 518 3.11 3.96 9.68
N ASP A 519 2.08 3.91 10.54
CA ASP A 519 1.77 2.73 11.36
C ASP A 519 0.94 1.68 10.60
N GLU A 520 0.07 2.11 9.67
CA GLU A 520 -0.68 1.21 8.76
C GLU A 520 0.22 0.63 7.65
N ARG A 521 1.15 -0.25 8.05
CA ARG A 521 2.13 -0.87 7.15
C ARG A 521 1.49 -1.58 5.96
N SER A 522 1.56 -0.93 4.81
CA SER A 522 1.93 -1.51 3.52
C SER A 522 2.09 -0.47 2.43
N ASP A 523 3.16 -0.58 1.64
CA ASP A 523 3.00 -0.31 0.22
C ASP A 523 1.97 -1.31 -0.33
N LEU A 524 0.90 -0.79 -0.95
CA LEU A 524 -0.13 -1.59 -1.61
C LEU A 524 0.48 -2.60 -2.59
N HIS A 525 1.49 -2.19 -3.35
CA HIS A 525 2.15 -3.04 -4.33
C HIS A 525 2.95 -4.15 -3.66
N ALA A 526 3.56 -3.90 -2.49
CA ALA A 526 4.19 -4.93 -1.68
C ALA A 526 3.15 -5.97 -1.19
N LYS A 527 2.02 -5.55 -0.60
CA LYS A 527 0.93 -6.47 -0.22
C LYS A 527 0.36 -7.26 -1.41
N GLN A 528 0.30 -6.66 -2.61
CA GLN A 528 -0.10 -7.38 -3.82
C GLN A 528 0.99 -8.37 -4.28
N TYR A 529 2.27 -8.02 -4.17
CA TYR A 529 3.39 -8.87 -4.55
C TYR A 529 3.60 -10.05 -3.60
N GLU A 530 3.51 -9.85 -2.28
CA GLU A 530 3.57 -10.90 -1.24
C GLU A 530 2.56 -12.05 -1.51
N ARG A 531 1.42 -11.76 -2.12
CA ARG A 531 0.39 -12.77 -2.50
C ARG A 531 0.81 -13.66 -3.67
N ILE A 532 1.73 -13.20 -4.51
CA ILE A 532 2.19 -13.91 -5.71
C ILE A 532 3.64 -14.39 -5.62
N GLU A 533 4.48 -13.76 -4.82
CA GLU A 533 5.90 -14.09 -4.65
C GLU A 533 6.17 -15.60 -4.42
N PRO A 534 5.39 -16.35 -3.62
CA PRO A 534 5.61 -17.77 -3.40
C PRO A 534 5.53 -18.64 -4.66
N TRP A 535 4.91 -18.16 -5.75
CA TRP A 535 4.73 -18.87 -7.01
C TRP A 535 5.06 -18.05 -8.28
N TYR A 536 5.46 -16.79 -8.12
CA TYR A 536 5.87 -15.90 -9.22
C TYR A 536 7.23 -16.30 -9.79
N ILE A 537 7.33 -16.31 -11.12
CA ILE A 537 8.55 -16.54 -11.88
C ILE A 537 8.77 -15.34 -12.80
N HIS A 538 9.95 -14.72 -12.70
CA HIS A 538 10.32 -13.55 -13.50
C HIS A 538 10.31 -13.88 -15.00
N ARG A 539 9.90 -12.91 -15.84
CA ARG A 539 9.63 -13.14 -17.26
C ARG A 539 10.79 -12.70 -18.16
N LYS A 540 11.28 -13.62 -19.00
CA LYS A 540 12.05 -13.27 -20.21
C LYS A 540 11.13 -12.66 -21.25
N TYR A 541 11.61 -11.71 -22.05
CA TYR A 541 10.85 -11.06 -23.13
C TYR A 541 11.74 -10.61 -24.29
N TYR A 542 11.11 -10.30 -25.43
CA TYR A 542 11.73 -9.81 -26.66
C TYR A 542 10.90 -8.69 -27.31
N ASP A 543 11.54 -7.91 -28.20
CA ASP A 543 10.85 -6.90 -29.00
C ASP A 543 9.85 -7.55 -29.99
N TYR A 544 8.57 -7.17 -29.85
CA TYR A 544 7.48 -7.71 -30.64
C TYR A 544 7.55 -7.29 -32.11
N ARG A 545 8.04 -6.09 -32.43
CA ARG A 545 8.16 -5.62 -33.82
C ARG A 545 9.26 -6.36 -34.57
N LEU A 546 10.40 -6.61 -33.93
CA LEU A 546 11.50 -7.39 -34.53
C LEU A 546 11.09 -8.85 -34.79
N TYR A 547 10.24 -9.43 -33.93
CA TYR A 547 9.62 -10.73 -34.22
C TYR A 547 8.52 -10.63 -35.30
N TYR A 548 7.62 -9.65 -35.24
CA TYR A 548 6.51 -9.51 -36.19
C TYR A 548 6.92 -9.22 -37.64
N TYR A 549 7.98 -8.44 -37.85
CA TYR A 549 8.47 -8.08 -39.19
C TYR A 549 9.66 -8.91 -39.68
N CYS A 550 10.45 -9.53 -38.79
CA CYS A 550 11.69 -10.22 -39.15
C CYS A 550 11.83 -11.62 -38.54
N PHE A 551 10.79 -12.14 -37.86
CA PHE A 551 10.74 -13.45 -37.18
C PHE A 551 11.88 -13.72 -36.18
N LYS A 552 12.62 -12.69 -35.78
CA LYS A 552 13.83 -12.81 -34.96
C LYS A 552 13.57 -12.37 -33.52
N LYS A 553 13.42 -13.35 -32.61
CA LYS A 553 13.46 -13.10 -31.16
C LYS A 553 14.77 -12.39 -30.80
N THR A 554 14.67 -11.10 -30.52
CA THR A 554 15.78 -10.29 -30.01
C THR A 554 15.51 -10.04 -28.54
N TYR A 555 16.11 -10.89 -27.71
CA TYR A 555 15.98 -10.82 -26.25
C TYR A 555 16.63 -9.55 -25.70
N ILE A 556 16.08 -9.06 -24.59
CA ILE A 556 16.59 -7.90 -23.87
C ILE A 556 17.11 -8.38 -22.53
N GLU A 557 18.44 -8.28 -22.34
CA GLU A 557 19.15 -8.82 -21.17
C GLU A 557 18.96 -7.94 -19.91
N ASN A 558 18.37 -6.75 -20.06
CA ASN A 558 18.11 -5.79 -18.99
C ASN A 558 16.66 -5.85 -18.50
N ASP A 559 16.48 -5.92 -17.18
CA ASP A 559 15.24 -5.62 -16.46
C ASP A 559 14.69 -4.23 -16.88
N PRO A 560 13.38 -4.04 -17.12
CA PRO A 560 12.86 -2.78 -17.65
C PRO A 560 12.76 -1.67 -16.58
N SER A 561 13.01 -1.98 -15.31
CA SER A 561 13.31 -0.96 -14.29
C SER A 561 14.75 -0.44 -14.35
N CYS A 562 15.64 -1.10 -15.10
CA CYS A 562 17.08 -0.85 -15.16
C CYS A 562 17.59 -0.44 -16.56
N LEU A 563 16.71 0.03 -17.47
CA LEU A 563 17.03 0.40 -18.86
C LEU A 563 17.92 1.65 -18.97
N THR A 564 19.20 1.48 -18.68
CA THR A 564 20.26 2.50 -18.76
C THR A 564 21.04 2.45 -20.09
N SER A 565 20.57 1.67 -21.07
CA SER A 565 21.30 1.31 -22.30
C SER A 565 21.30 2.38 -23.40
N GLY A 566 21.70 3.61 -23.06
CA GLY A 566 22.13 4.67 -24.01
C GLY A 566 21.10 5.27 -24.97
N LYS A 567 19.91 4.68 -25.09
CA LYS A 567 18.77 5.21 -25.85
C LYS A 567 17.78 5.88 -24.88
N PRO A 568 17.02 6.90 -25.33
CA PRO A 568 15.91 7.42 -24.53
C PRO A 568 14.87 6.31 -24.27
N ASP A 569 14.48 6.17 -23.01
CA ASP A 569 13.54 5.15 -22.54
C ASP A 569 12.11 5.48 -23.03
N PRO A 570 11.39 4.56 -23.69
CA PRO A 570 10.09 4.85 -24.29
C PRO A 570 9.02 5.21 -23.26
N LYS A 571 8.44 6.40 -23.39
CA LYS A 571 7.34 6.89 -22.53
C LYS A 571 6.13 5.94 -22.50
N VAL A 572 5.89 5.18 -23.57
CA VAL A 572 4.82 4.17 -23.65
C VAL A 572 5.40 2.80 -24.01
N THR A 573 5.19 1.81 -23.14
CA THR A 573 5.60 0.42 -23.34
C THR A 573 4.39 -0.50 -23.29
N ILE A 574 4.26 -1.40 -24.25
CA ILE A 574 3.05 -2.21 -24.46
C ILE A 574 3.42 -3.70 -24.43
N TRP A 575 2.75 -4.47 -23.57
CA TRP A 575 3.04 -5.87 -23.30
C TRP A 575 1.98 -6.78 -23.90
N VAL A 576 2.38 -7.62 -24.86
CA VAL A 576 1.48 -8.24 -25.84
C VAL A 576 1.65 -9.75 -25.86
N ASN A 577 0.76 -10.44 -25.14
CA ASN A 577 0.70 -11.90 -25.06
C ASN A 577 -0.75 -12.39 -24.98
N GLU A 578 -0.94 -13.67 -25.27
CA GLU A 578 -2.21 -14.39 -25.07
C GLU A 578 -2.63 -14.46 -23.59
N ALA A 579 -3.76 -15.10 -23.33
CA ALA A 579 -4.21 -15.44 -21.97
C ALA A 579 -3.15 -16.29 -21.24
N GLY A 580 -3.08 -16.16 -19.90
CA GLY A 580 -2.28 -17.05 -19.06
C GLY A 580 -0.75 -16.86 -19.07
N PHE A 581 -0.19 -16.05 -19.97
CA PHE A 581 1.25 -15.75 -20.09
C PHE A 581 1.88 -14.94 -18.94
N GLY A 582 1.12 -14.66 -17.87
CA GLY A 582 1.63 -13.96 -16.69
C GLY A 582 1.72 -12.43 -16.79
N LYS A 583 1.01 -11.79 -17.74
CA LYS A 583 1.02 -10.32 -17.90
C LYS A 583 0.72 -9.59 -16.57
N SER A 584 -0.37 -9.97 -15.92
CA SER A 584 -0.87 -9.31 -14.71
C SER A 584 -0.06 -9.64 -13.45
N THR A 585 0.56 -10.82 -13.36
CA THR A 585 1.49 -11.14 -12.26
C THR A 585 2.82 -10.43 -12.43
N TYR A 586 3.31 -10.30 -13.67
CA TYR A 586 4.44 -9.47 -14.00
C TYR A 586 4.17 -7.99 -13.70
N PHE A 587 2.96 -7.47 -13.98
CA PHE A 587 2.59 -6.10 -13.60
C PHE A 587 2.52 -5.90 -12.08
N THR A 588 2.08 -6.89 -11.29
CA THR A 588 2.20 -6.82 -9.83
C THR A 588 3.65 -6.64 -9.38
N TRP A 589 4.55 -7.48 -9.89
CA TRP A 589 5.98 -7.39 -9.59
C TRP A 589 6.59 -6.07 -10.10
N LEU A 590 6.23 -5.61 -11.30
CA LEU A 590 6.75 -4.38 -11.89
C LEU A 590 6.38 -3.15 -11.05
N CYS A 591 5.12 -3.06 -10.59
CA CYS A 591 4.68 -1.97 -9.74
C CYS A 591 5.46 -1.94 -8.41
N TRP A 592 5.55 -3.09 -7.74
CA TRP A 592 6.30 -3.26 -6.48
C TRP A 592 7.80 -2.94 -6.62
N ASN A 593 8.41 -3.41 -7.71
CA ASN A 593 9.83 -3.19 -7.99
C ASN A 593 10.10 -1.71 -8.29
N MET A 594 9.17 -1.01 -8.95
CA MET A 594 9.24 0.43 -9.17
C MET A 594 9.02 1.26 -7.89
N SER A 595 7.98 0.97 -7.09
CA SER A 595 7.72 1.69 -5.83
C SER A 595 8.84 1.49 -4.80
N THR A 596 9.37 0.26 -4.71
CA THR A 596 10.44 -0.08 -3.76
C THR A 596 11.78 0.56 -4.12
N ASN A 597 12.21 0.46 -5.38
CA ASN A 597 13.52 0.93 -5.82
C ASN A 597 13.56 2.42 -6.19
N ASN A 598 12.43 2.99 -6.65
CA ASN A 598 12.31 4.38 -7.05
C ASN A 598 11.21 5.09 -6.24
N ARG A 599 11.37 5.14 -4.91
CA ARG A 599 10.35 5.67 -3.96
C ARG A 599 9.67 7.00 -4.34
N PRO A 600 10.32 7.99 -4.99
CA PRO A 600 9.64 9.21 -5.43
C PRO A 600 8.60 8.99 -6.54
N TYR A 601 8.63 7.87 -7.25
CA TYR A 601 7.65 7.56 -8.30
C TYR A 601 6.28 7.24 -7.68
N TYR A 602 5.25 7.92 -8.17
CA TYR A 602 3.87 7.60 -7.84
C TYR A 602 3.36 6.56 -8.84
N VAL A 603 3.53 5.29 -8.48
CA VAL A 603 3.21 4.14 -9.31
C VAL A 603 1.75 3.73 -9.10
N VAL A 604 0.93 3.84 -10.15
CA VAL A 604 -0.52 3.62 -10.06
C VAL A 604 -0.98 2.58 -11.08
N ARG A 605 -1.64 1.54 -10.56
CA ARG A 605 -2.14 0.39 -11.32
C ARG A 605 -3.65 0.48 -11.52
N LEU A 606 -4.07 0.56 -12.77
CA LEU A 606 -5.44 0.40 -13.22
C LEU A 606 -5.62 -1.02 -13.77
N ASN A 607 -6.36 -1.87 -13.08
CA ASN A 607 -6.88 -3.10 -13.68
C ASN A 607 -8.14 -2.74 -14.47
N ALA A 608 -8.17 -2.97 -15.79
CA ALA A 608 -9.16 -2.38 -16.69
C ALA A 608 -10.64 -2.59 -16.30
N GLY A 609 -11.04 -3.83 -15.99
CA GLY A 609 -12.43 -4.22 -15.72
C GLY A 609 -13.18 -3.35 -14.69
N PRO A 610 -12.63 -3.14 -13.46
CA PRO A 610 -13.16 -2.21 -12.47
C PRO A 610 -13.57 -0.81 -12.95
N TYR A 611 -12.86 -0.23 -13.94
CA TYR A 611 -13.11 1.13 -14.45
C TYR A 611 -14.02 1.17 -15.69
N SER A 612 -14.64 0.05 -16.06
CA SER A 612 -15.58 -0.03 -17.19
C SER A 612 -16.72 0.99 -17.10
N THR A 613 -17.20 1.30 -15.91
CA THR A 613 -18.16 2.40 -15.63
C THR A 613 -17.63 3.76 -16.10
N ASP A 614 -16.38 4.05 -15.77
CA ASP A 614 -15.74 5.35 -15.95
C ASP A 614 -15.41 5.56 -17.43
N PHE A 615 -14.93 4.51 -18.12
CA PHE A 615 -14.83 4.49 -19.58
C PHE A 615 -16.20 4.58 -20.29
N LYS A 616 -17.28 4.06 -19.69
CA LYS A 616 -18.65 4.22 -20.20
C LYS A 616 -19.17 5.65 -20.05
N LEU A 617 -18.82 6.35 -18.97
CA LEU A 617 -19.13 7.78 -18.82
C LEU A 617 -18.36 8.63 -19.85
N LEU A 618 -17.11 8.28 -20.14
CA LEU A 618 -16.35 8.93 -21.23
C LEU A 618 -16.98 8.71 -22.62
N LYS A 619 -17.82 7.68 -22.82
CA LYS A 619 -18.57 7.44 -24.08
C LYS A 619 -19.64 8.49 -24.37
N THR A 620 -20.11 9.22 -23.37
CA THR A 620 -21.05 10.37 -23.55
C THR A 620 -20.32 11.72 -23.62
N THR A 621 -19.00 11.74 -23.44
CA THR A 621 -18.16 12.94 -23.49
C THR A 621 -17.51 13.06 -24.88
N ASN A 622 -17.41 14.27 -25.46
CA ASN A 622 -16.76 14.45 -26.76
C ASN A 622 -15.23 14.51 -26.63
N LEU A 623 -14.61 13.33 -26.50
CA LEU A 623 -13.17 13.18 -26.23
C LEU A 623 -12.24 13.75 -27.32
N SER A 624 -12.77 14.02 -28.52
CA SER A 624 -11.98 14.59 -29.63
C SER A 624 -11.50 16.02 -29.38
N TYR A 625 -12.08 16.71 -28.39
CA TYR A 625 -11.74 18.09 -27.99
C TYR A 625 -11.20 18.20 -26.55
N LEU A 626 -10.73 17.09 -25.94
CA LEU A 626 -10.08 17.15 -24.62
C LEU A 626 -8.91 18.13 -24.64
N THR A 627 -8.98 19.16 -23.80
CA THR A 627 -7.80 20.00 -23.51
C THR A 627 -6.83 19.25 -22.61
N ASP A 628 -5.58 19.70 -22.54
CA ASP A 628 -4.61 19.11 -21.60
C ASP A 628 -5.04 19.30 -20.13
N THR A 629 -5.84 20.34 -19.82
CA THR A 629 -6.48 20.51 -18.50
C THR A 629 -7.54 19.45 -18.25
N ASP A 630 -8.39 19.12 -19.23
CA ASP A 630 -9.38 18.04 -19.08
C ASP A 630 -8.70 16.68 -18.93
N ALA A 631 -7.59 16.46 -19.66
CA ALA A 631 -6.75 15.29 -19.49
C ALA A 631 -6.10 15.22 -18.10
N LEU A 632 -5.65 16.34 -17.53
CA LEU A 632 -5.16 16.41 -16.14
C LEU A 632 -6.26 16.03 -15.14
N LYS A 633 -7.47 16.55 -15.32
CA LYS A 633 -8.64 16.25 -14.48
C LYS A 633 -9.03 14.78 -14.55
N LEU A 634 -9.10 14.21 -15.76
CA LEU A 634 -9.39 12.78 -15.94
C LEU A 634 -8.30 11.91 -15.33
N LEU A 635 -7.02 12.28 -15.48
CA LEU A 635 -5.91 11.56 -14.86
C LEU A 635 -6.05 11.52 -13.34
N TYR A 636 -6.32 12.67 -12.68
CA TYR A 636 -6.58 12.72 -11.25
C TYR A 636 -7.71 11.76 -10.84
N ARG A 637 -8.82 11.74 -11.59
CA ARG A 637 -9.98 10.87 -11.29
C ARG A 637 -9.63 9.39 -11.30
N PHE A 638 -8.91 8.91 -12.30
CA PHE A 638 -8.45 7.52 -12.33
C PHE A 638 -7.44 7.19 -11.22
N LEU A 639 -6.56 8.12 -10.87
CA LEU A 639 -5.57 7.94 -9.80
C LEU A 639 -6.22 7.86 -8.41
N HIS A 640 -7.17 8.75 -8.11
CA HIS A 640 -7.96 8.71 -6.88
C HIS A 640 -8.74 7.39 -6.76
N LEU A 641 -9.50 7.04 -7.80
CA LEU A 641 -10.27 5.79 -7.82
C LEU A 641 -9.37 4.56 -7.69
N ALA A 642 -8.11 4.63 -8.13
CA ALA A 642 -7.13 3.56 -7.94
C ALA A 642 -6.62 3.43 -6.50
N GLN A 643 -6.59 4.50 -5.70
CA GLN A 643 -6.36 4.37 -4.26
C GLN A 643 -7.55 3.68 -3.58
N PHE A 644 -8.77 4.13 -3.88
CA PHE A 644 -10.01 3.66 -3.26
C PHE A 644 -10.32 2.19 -3.60
N LEU A 645 -10.36 1.86 -4.91
CA LEU A 645 -10.82 0.56 -5.42
C LEU A 645 -9.80 -0.58 -5.25
N ASN A 646 -8.53 -0.29 -4.93
CA ASN A 646 -7.53 -1.32 -4.63
C ASN A 646 -7.48 -1.71 -3.14
N THR A 647 -8.35 -1.15 -2.28
CA THR A 647 -8.56 -1.69 -0.93
C THR A 647 -9.22 -3.06 -1.00
N ASP A 648 -8.87 -4.01 -0.12
CA ASP A 648 -9.42 -5.38 -0.11
C ASP A 648 -10.92 -5.46 0.26
N VAL A 649 -11.57 -4.32 0.51
CA VAL A 649 -12.96 -4.23 0.91
C VAL A 649 -13.86 -4.25 -0.33
N ARG A 650 -14.89 -5.10 -0.32
CA ARG A 650 -15.97 -5.05 -1.33
C ARG A 650 -16.81 -3.79 -1.10
N CYS A 651 -16.38 -2.65 -1.63
CA CYS A 651 -17.18 -1.43 -1.67
C CYS A 651 -18.48 -1.70 -2.44
N ALA A 652 -19.62 -1.40 -1.81
CA ALA A 652 -20.92 -1.39 -2.47
C ALA A 652 -20.98 -0.21 -3.47
N ASP A 653 -21.70 -0.38 -4.57
CA ASP A 653 -21.56 0.55 -5.71
C ASP A 653 -22.01 1.99 -5.36
N PHE A 654 -22.96 2.17 -4.43
CA PHE A 654 -23.35 3.51 -3.93
C PHE A 654 -22.19 4.27 -3.26
N ALA A 655 -21.24 3.56 -2.62
CA ALA A 655 -20.07 4.18 -2.01
C ALA A 655 -19.04 4.59 -3.08
N ILE A 656 -18.93 3.81 -4.15
CA ILE A 656 -18.08 4.15 -5.31
C ILE A 656 -18.64 5.38 -6.04
N ASP A 657 -19.96 5.48 -6.21
CA ASP A 657 -20.59 6.63 -6.87
C ASP A 657 -20.58 7.91 -6.00
N ALA A 658 -20.65 7.76 -4.67
CA ALA A 658 -20.38 8.86 -3.74
C ALA A 658 -18.93 9.35 -3.87
N GLU A 659 -17.97 8.43 -3.93
CA GLU A 659 -16.55 8.79 -4.06
C GLU A 659 -16.24 9.40 -5.44
N ARG A 660 -16.81 8.88 -6.54
CA ARG A 660 -16.77 9.52 -7.87
C ARG A 660 -17.25 10.97 -7.80
N THR A 661 -18.34 11.24 -7.08
CA THR A 661 -18.90 12.58 -6.91
C THR A 661 -17.97 13.50 -6.09
N ALA A 662 -17.29 12.97 -5.07
CA ALA A 662 -16.25 13.70 -4.34
C ALA A 662 -15.01 13.97 -5.22
N THR A 663 -14.60 12.99 -6.02
CA THR A 663 -13.48 13.06 -6.96
C THR A 663 -13.71 14.12 -8.03
N GLU A 664 -14.93 14.19 -8.59
CA GLU A 664 -15.34 15.18 -9.59
C GLU A 664 -15.16 16.61 -9.04
N ARG A 665 -15.66 16.86 -7.82
CA ARG A 665 -15.52 18.15 -7.12
C ARG A 665 -14.05 18.53 -6.89
N CYS A 666 -13.21 17.56 -6.57
CA CYS A 666 -11.77 17.79 -6.36
C CYS A 666 -11.04 18.08 -7.69
N ALA A 667 -11.37 17.33 -8.75
CA ALA A 667 -10.79 17.54 -10.07
C ALA A 667 -11.13 18.93 -10.65
N GLU A 668 -12.30 19.49 -10.35
CA GLU A 668 -12.67 20.85 -10.78
C GLU A 668 -11.86 21.99 -10.13
N LEU A 669 -10.92 21.68 -9.24
CA LEU A 669 -9.95 22.61 -8.66
C LEU A 669 -8.56 22.53 -9.33
N LEU A 670 -8.36 21.59 -10.26
CA LEU A 670 -7.12 21.39 -11.01
C LEU A 670 -7.19 22.07 -12.39
N SER A 671 -6.07 22.68 -12.78
CA SER A 671 -5.86 23.32 -14.08
C SER A 671 -4.38 23.19 -14.49
N LEU A 672 -4.07 23.36 -15.78
CA LEU A 672 -2.68 23.55 -16.23
C LEU A 672 -2.36 25.03 -16.40
N SER A 673 -1.21 25.44 -15.85
CA SER A 673 -0.54 26.69 -16.19
C SER A 673 0.76 26.35 -16.92
N GLY A 674 0.78 26.58 -18.24
CA GLY A 674 1.84 26.06 -19.11
C GLY A 674 1.85 24.52 -19.09
N GLN A 675 2.91 23.93 -18.54
CA GLN A 675 3.05 22.48 -18.40
C GLN A 675 2.86 21.97 -16.96
N SER A 676 2.60 22.86 -16.00
CA SER A 676 2.49 22.51 -14.58
C SER A 676 1.03 22.46 -14.14
N ALA A 677 0.69 21.45 -13.33
CA ALA A 677 -0.56 21.41 -12.59
C ALA A 677 -0.60 22.53 -11.54
N VAL A 678 -1.70 23.28 -11.54
CA VAL A 678 -2.03 24.33 -10.58
C VAL A 678 -3.37 23.98 -9.94
N PHE A 679 -3.44 24.21 -8.63
CA PHE A 679 -4.58 23.93 -7.77
C PHE A 679 -5.14 25.26 -7.24
N SER A 680 -6.43 25.49 -7.40
CA SER A 680 -7.10 26.73 -6.96
C SER A 680 -7.42 26.71 -5.47
N GLU A 681 -6.45 27.09 -4.62
CA GLU A 681 -6.57 27.02 -3.15
C GLU A 681 -7.77 27.85 -2.64
N ASP A 682 -7.97 29.08 -3.15
CA ASP A 682 -9.13 29.94 -2.82
C ASP A 682 -10.49 29.27 -3.05
N ARG A 683 -10.60 28.46 -4.11
CA ARG A 683 -11.82 27.72 -4.46
C ARG A 683 -11.99 26.44 -3.63
N ALA A 684 -10.90 25.90 -3.09
CA ALA A 684 -10.94 24.77 -2.17
C ALA A 684 -11.49 25.17 -0.80
N GLU A 685 -11.11 26.37 -0.31
CA GLU A 685 -11.67 26.96 0.91
C GLU A 685 -13.20 27.05 0.83
N ALA A 686 -13.72 27.63 -0.25
CA ALA A 686 -15.15 27.80 -0.49
C ALA A 686 -15.94 26.47 -0.64
N LEU A 687 -15.25 25.33 -0.82
CA LEU A 687 -15.86 24.01 -0.97
C LEU A 687 -15.79 23.14 0.29
N ASN A 688 -15.14 23.61 1.37
CA ASN A 688 -14.91 22.86 2.61
C ASN A 688 -14.36 21.44 2.34
N LEU A 689 -13.23 21.35 1.63
CA LEU A 689 -12.54 20.06 1.45
C LEU A 689 -12.06 19.50 2.80
N THR A 690 -12.05 18.18 2.91
CA THR A 690 -11.37 17.50 4.02
C THR A 690 -9.85 17.60 3.89
N ALA A 691 -9.11 17.52 5.01
CA ALA A 691 -7.65 17.51 4.99
C ALA A 691 -7.08 16.40 4.08
N ARG A 692 -7.69 15.21 4.07
CA ARG A 692 -7.27 14.09 3.17
C ARG A 692 -7.36 14.48 1.69
N GLN A 693 -8.45 15.12 1.27
CA GLN A 693 -8.63 15.59 -0.12
C GLN A 693 -7.67 16.72 -0.50
N LEU A 694 -7.36 17.63 0.44
CA LEU A 694 -6.38 18.69 0.23
C LEU A 694 -4.96 18.12 0.06
N ILE A 695 -4.56 17.16 0.90
CA ILE A 695 -3.30 16.43 0.81
C ILE A 695 -3.20 15.73 -0.54
N GLU A 696 -4.24 14.99 -0.95
CA GLU A 696 -4.24 14.25 -2.20
C GLU A 696 -4.09 15.16 -3.43
N LEU A 697 -4.81 16.28 -3.47
CA LEU A 697 -4.71 17.27 -4.56
C LEU A 697 -3.31 17.90 -4.64
N ARG A 698 -2.73 18.30 -3.50
CA ARG A 698 -1.37 18.88 -3.47
C ARG A 698 -0.27 17.84 -3.72
N HIS A 699 -0.48 16.59 -3.31
CA HIS A 699 0.41 15.46 -3.60
C HIS A 699 0.38 15.10 -5.09
N PHE A 700 -0.80 15.01 -5.71
CA PHE A 700 -0.93 14.85 -7.16
C PHE A 700 -0.27 16.01 -7.91
N ARG A 701 -0.48 17.26 -7.46
CA ARG A 701 0.18 18.46 -7.99
C ARG A 701 1.72 18.31 -7.96
N GLU A 702 2.29 17.88 -6.83
CA GLU A 702 3.73 17.60 -6.70
C GLU A 702 4.18 16.51 -7.69
N LYS A 703 3.60 15.31 -7.62
CA LYS A 703 4.02 14.16 -8.43
C LYS A 703 3.84 14.38 -9.93
N PHE A 704 2.85 15.17 -10.34
CA PHE A 704 2.72 15.65 -11.70
C PHE A 704 3.84 16.64 -12.06
N ASN A 705 4.07 17.67 -11.25
CA ASN A 705 5.04 18.73 -11.55
C ASN A 705 6.51 18.25 -11.49
N GLN A 706 6.81 17.21 -10.71
CA GLN A 706 8.14 16.59 -10.64
C GLN A 706 8.36 15.46 -11.69
N GLU A 707 7.42 15.21 -12.61
CA GLU A 707 7.48 14.13 -13.60
C GLU A 707 7.66 12.73 -12.98
N GLN A 708 6.86 12.40 -11.96
CA GLN A 708 7.01 11.18 -11.15
C GLN A 708 5.86 10.17 -11.29
N ILE A 709 4.79 10.46 -12.03
CA ILE A 709 3.65 9.54 -12.16
C ILE A 709 3.98 8.41 -13.14
N VAL A 710 3.81 7.16 -12.70
CA VAL A 710 3.92 5.96 -13.55
C VAL A 710 2.57 5.28 -13.62
N LEU A 711 1.99 5.18 -14.82
CA LEU A 711 0.66 4.61 -15.04
C LEU A 711 0.77 3.18 -15.60
N VAL A 712 0.08 2.22 -15.00
CA VAL A 712 0.09 0.81 -15.42
C VAL A 712 -1.34 0.33 -15.67
N LEU A 713 -1.73 0.13 -16.93
CA LEU A 713 -3.03 -0.39 -17.35
C LEU A 713 -2.97 -1.90 -17.68
N ASP A 714 -3.50 -2.71 -16.77
CA ASP A 714 -3.62 -4.16 -16.92
C ASP A 714 -4.89 -4.53 -17.70
N ALA A 715 -4.84 -5.60 -18.50
CA ALA A 715 -5.96 -6.20 -19.23
C ALA A 715 -6.78 -5.25 -20.14
N PHE A 716 -6.13 -4.43 -20.99
CA PHE A 716 -6.84 -3.58 -21.97
C PHE A 716 -7.78 -4.39 -22.89
N ASP A 717 -7.41 -5.64 -23.22
CA ASP A 717 -8.23 -6.55 -24.03
C ASP A 717 -9.59 -6.93 -23.40
N GLU A 718 -9.78 -6.74 -22.10
CA GLU A 718 -11.05 -7.03 -21.42
C GLU A 718 -12.08 -5.90 -21.51
N ILE A 719 -11.67 -4.66 -21.80
CA ILE A 719 -12.55 -3.49 -21.96
C ILE A 719 -12.63 -2.99 -23.41
N ALA A 720 -11.71 -3.42 -24.29
CA ALA A 720 -11.71 -3.02 -25.68
C ALA A 720 -13.06 -3.24 -26.41
N PRO A 721 -13.77 -4.39 -26.30
CA PRO A 721 -14.98 -4.65 -27.09
C PRO A 721 -16.07 -3.55 -27.05
N ASP A 722 -16.28 -2.91 -25.89
CA ASP A 722 -17.25 -1.80 -25.75
C ASP A 722 -16.60 -0.40 -25.77
N TYR A 723 -15.30 -0.26 -25.44
CA TYR A 723 -14.66 1.02 -25.09
C TYR A 723 -13.32 1.35 -25.80
N LYS A 724 -12.81 0.49 -26.70
CA LYS A 724 -11.49 0.59 -27.36
C LYS A 724 -11.02 2.01 -27.72
N GLU A 725 -11.73 2.68 -28.63
CA GLU A 725 -11.33 3.99 -29.16
C GLU A 725 -11.32 5.07 -28.06
N ILE A 726 -12.26 5.02 -27.12
CA ILE A 726 -12.39 5.95 -25.98
C ILE A 726 -11.18 5.81 -25.04
N VAL A 727 -10.80 4.58 -24.72
CA VAL A 727 -9.66 4.28 -23.87
C VAL A 727 -8.37 4.70 -24.57
N LEU A 728 -8.19 4.37 -25.86
CA LEU A 728 -7.02 4.78 -26.64
C LEU A 728 -6.90 6.32 -26.74
N LEU A 729 -7.99 7.04 -26.98
CA LEU A 729 -7.99 8.53 -26.97
C LEU A 729 -7.60 9.10 -25.61
N CYS A 730 -8.15 8.55 -24.51
CA CYS A 730 -7.85 8.98 -23.15
C CYS A 730 -6.36 8.77 -22.81
N LEU A 731 -5.83 7.56 -23.07
CA LEU A 731 -4.41 7.24 -22.88
C LEU A 731 -3.49 8.06 -23.81
N LYS A 732 -3.94 8.37 -25.04
CA LYS A 732 -3.22 9.27 -25.96
C LYS A 732 -3.07 10.66 -25.36
N SER A 733 -4.12 11.22 -24.77
CA SER A 733 -4.06 12.48 -24.03
C SER A 733 -3.13 12.39 -22.81
N PHE A 734 -3.22 11.33 -21.99
CA PHE A 734 -2.30 11.14 -20.86
C PHE A 734 -0.83 11.03 -21.31
N SER A 735 -0.56 10.40 -22.46
CA SER A 735 0.81 10.28 -22.99
C SER A 735 1.44 11.64 -23.39
N LYS A 736 0.63 12.67 -23.67
CA LYS A 736 1.12 14.04 -23.89
C LYS A 736 1.50 14.75 -22.58
N LEU A 737 0.74 14.52 -21.51
CA LEU A 737 0.94 15.20 -20.21
C LEU A 737 2.36 14.99 -19.69
N ARG A 738 3.04 16.08 -19.34
CA ARG A 738 4.45 16.05 -18.90
C ARG A 738 4.66 15.29 -17.59
N GLY A 739 3.70 15.35 -16.67
CA GLY A 739 3.79 14.67 -15.37
C GLY A 739 3.75 13.14 -15.42
N ILE A 740 3.28 12.54 -16.52
CA ILE A 740 3.42 11.11 -16.77
C ILE A 740 4.88 10.83 -17.16
N LYS A 741 5.59 10.06 -16.33
CA LYS A 741 6.96 9.62 -16.59
C LYS A 741 7.02 8.41 -17.53
N ARG A 742 6.15 7.42 -17.27
CA ARG A 742 6.03 6.17 -18.04
C ARG A 742 4.57 5.72 -18.05
N MET A 743 4.18 5.04 -19.12
CA MET A 743 2.90 4.33 -19.22
C MET A 743 3.15 2.89 -19.70
N HIS A 744 2.73 1.92 -18.91
CA HIS A 744 2.75 0.50 -19.27
C HIS A 744 1.32 0.03 -19.55
N ILE A 745 1.09 -0.59 -20.71
CA ILE A 745 -0.21 -1.15 -21.11
C ILE A 745 -0.01 -2.65 -21.35
N SER A 746 -0.92 -3.50 -20.89
CA SER A 746 -0.95 -4.91 -21.31
C SER A 746 -2.19 -5.23 -22.15
N SER A 747 -2.03 -6.07 -23.16
CA SER A 747 -3.12 -6.51 -24.04
C SER A 747 -2.83 -7.88 -24.67
N ARG A 748 -3.70 -8.33 -25.57
CA ARG A 748 -3.50 -9.44 -26.52
C ARG A 748 -2.93 -8.94 -27.85
N PRO A 749 -2.32 -9.82 -28.69
CA PRO A 749 -1.81 -9.44 -30.01
C PRO A 749 -2.89 -9.08 -31.05
N PHE A 750 -4.13 -9.49 -30.82
CA PHE A 750 -5.19 -9.41 -31.82
C PHE A 750 -5.56 -7.96 -32.18
N HIS A 751 -5.18 -7.56 -33.40
CA HIS A 751 -5.55 -6.32 -34.13
C HIS A 751 -5.15 -4.98 -33.50
N PHE A 752 -5.00 -4.88 -32.17
CA PHE A 752 -4.54 -3.67 -31.49
C PHE A 752 -3.12 -3.23 -31.88
N HIS A 753 -2.32 -4.06 -32.57
CA HIS A 753 -0.95 -3.69 -32.98
C HIS A 753 -0.91 -2.39 -33.82
N PHE A 754 -1.69 -2.32 -34.90
CA PHE A 754 -1.74 -1.13 -35.75
C PHE A 754 -2.40 0.05 -35.03
N GLU A 755 -3.38 -0.21 -34.17
CA GLU A 755 -4.07 0.82 -33.39
C GLU A 755 -3.16 1.45 -32.32
N PHE A 756 -2.36 0.63 -31.63
CA PHE A 756 -1.35 1.11 -30.70
C PHE A 756 -0.27 1.93 -31.43
N LEU A 757 0.22 1.51 -32.59
CA LEU A 757 1.16 2.31 -33.39
C LEU A 757 0.53 3.63 -33.92
N ARG A 758 -0.73 3.60 -34.35
CA ARG A 758 -1.53 4.80 -34.74
C ARG A 758 -1.77 5.76 -33.56
N THR A 759 -1.82 5.22 -32.34
CA THR A 759 -2.08 5.98 -31.10
C THR A 759 -0.79 6.53 -30.51
N PHE A 760 0.27 5.72 -30.49
CA PHE A 760 1.58 5.97 -29.90
C PHE A 760 2.72 5.55 -30.87
N PRO A 761 3.09 6.38 -31.86
CA PRO A 761 4.10 6.02 -32.86
C PRO A 761 5.45 5.58 -32.25
N ASP A 762 5.89 6.29 -31.20
CA ASP A 762 7.16 6.07 -30.51
C ASP A 762 7.10 5.01 -29.39
N CYS A 763 6.02 4.24 -29.29
CA CYS A 763 5.95 3.18 -28.28
C CYS A 763 6.95 2.05 -28.57
N VAL A 764 7.25 1.25 -27.55
CA VAL A 764 7.90 -0.06 -27.73
C VAL A 764 6.92 -1.16 -27.31
N MET A 765 6.93 -2.25 -28.07
CA MET A 765 6.05 -3.38 -27.87
C MET A 765 6.88 -4.61 -27.52
N TYR A 766 6.58 -5.26 -26.40
CA TYR A 766 7.27 -6.45 -25.91
C TYR A 766 6.33 -7.64 -25.80
N ARG A 767 6.89 -8.84 -25.98
CA ARG A 767 6.20 -10.11 -25.75
C ARG A 767 7.02 -10.96 -24.80
N PHE A 768 6.39 -11.45 -23.73
CA PHE A 768 6.99 -12.44 -22.85
C PHE A 768 7.22 -13.74 -23.62
N ASP A 769 8.34 -14.38 -23.34
CA ASP A 769 8.60 -15.71 -23.86
C ASP A 769 7.80 -16.78 -23.11
N GLU A 770 7.78 -17.98 -23.65
CA GLU A 770 7.23 -19.18 -23.00
C GLU A 770 8.10 -19.61 -21.81
N PHE A 771 7.55 -20.41 -20.89
CA PHE A 771 8.36 -21.01 -19.83
C PHE A 771 9.33 -22.06 -20.42
N SER A 772 10.62 -21.76 -20.39
CA SER A 772 11.68 -22.73 -20.66
C SER A 772 11.77 -23.78 -19.54
N GLU A 773 12.42 -24.92 -19.79
CA GLU A 773 12.50 -26.01 -18.79
C GLU A 773 13.00 -25.57 -17.41
N SER A 774 13.92 -24.60 -17.32
CA SER A 774 14.38 -24.06 -16.03
C SER A 774 13.31 -23.24 -15.33
N ASP A 775 12.49 -22.51 -16.08
CA ASP A 775 11.37 -21.74 -15.54
C ASP A 775 10.24 -22.68 -15.06
N GLN A 776 10.01 -23.79 -15.78
CA GLN A 776 9.08 -24.86 -15.38
C GLN A 776 9.54 -25.56 -14.09
N LYS A 777 10.84 -25.92 -14.00
CA LYS A 777 11.45 -26.54 -12.81
C LYS A 777 11.37 -25.60 -11.59
N LEU A 778 11.68 -24.31 -11.76
CA LEU A 778 11.56 -23.32 -10.68
C LEU A 778 10.10 -23.09 -10.25
N ALA A 779 9.13 -23.16 -11.16
CA ALA A 779 7.71 -23.12 -10.84
C ALA A 779 7.25 -24.34 -10.00
N ILE A 780 7.75 -25.54 -10.35
CA ILE A 780 7.54 -26.77 -9.57
C ILE A 780 8.10 -26.59 -8.15
N GLU A 781 9.39 -26.23 -8.03
CA GLU A 781 10.08 -26.05 -6.75
C GLU A 781 9.33 -25.08 -5.82
N LYS A 782 8.97 -23.89 -6.34
CA LYS A 782 8.21 -22.87 -5.62
C LYS A 782 6.85 -23.35 -5.12
N TYR A 783 6.08 -24.02 -5.98
CA TYR A 783 4.76 -24.54 -5.62
C TYR A 783 4.88 -25.59 -4.49
N LEU A 784 5.90 -26.44 -4.55
CA LEU A 784 6.18 -27.46 -3.53
C LEU A 784 6.64 -26.85 -2.20
N ASP A 785 7.46 -25.80 -2.22
CA ASP A 785 7.86 -25.06 -1.00
C ASP A 785 6.64 -24.45 -0.27
N GLN A 786 5.69 -23.89 -1.03
CA GLN A 786 4.46 -23.34 -0.46
C GLN A 786 3.56 -24.43 0.15
N ALA A 787 3.45 -25.58 -0.53
CA ALA A 787 2.43 -26.58 -0.24
C ALA A 787 2.91 -27.77 0.64
N ILE A 788 4.21 -28.03 0.74
CA ILE A 788 4.79 -29.10 1.56
C ILE A 788 5.72 -28.48 2.63
N LYS A 789 5.13 -28.00 3.72
CA LYS A 789 5.87 -27.48 4.90
C LYS A 789 6.80 -28.52 5.55
N GLU A 790 6.54 -29.80 5.30
CA GLU A 790 7.26 -30.96 5.84
C GLU A 790 8.36 -31.47 4.86
N ARG A 791 8.96 -30.57 4.07
CA ARG A 791 9.93 -30.85 2.97
C ARG A 791 11.21 -31.63 3.35
N ARG A 792 11.34 -32.13 4.58
CA ARG A 792 12.52 -32.86 5.09
C ARG A 792 12.49 -34.37 4.79
N GLU A 793 11.35 -34.92 4.39
CA GLU A 793 11.17 -36.38 4.23
C GLU A 793 11.36 -36.90 2.80
N PHE A 794 11.55 -36.01 1.81
CA PHE A 794 11.65 -36.38 0.39
C PHE A 794 12.87 -35.76 -0.29
N ASP A 795 13.53 -36.50 -1.19
CA ASP A 795 14.55 -35.95 -2.09
C ASP A 795 13.90 -35.04 -3.14
N GLY A 796 14.30 -33.77 -3.17
CA GLY A 796 13.80 -32.79 -4.13
C GLY A 796 14.05 -33.16 -5.59
N ASN A 797 15.15 -33.86 -5.91
CA ASN A 797 15.43 -34.29 -7.28
C ASN A 797 14.49 -35.41 -7.73
N PHE A 798 14.33 -36.45 -6.91
CA PHE A 798 13.32 -37.49 -7.13
C PHE A 798 11.90 -36.93 -7.24
N LEU A 799 11.57 -35.89 -6.47
CA LEU A 799 10.28 -35.21 -6.51
C LEU A 799 10.09 -34.41 -7.81
N LEU A 800 11.12 -33.68 -8.24
CA LEU A 800 11.13 -32.97 -9.53
C LEU A 800 11.01 -33.94 -10.71
N GLN A 801 11.70 -35.08 -10.66
CA GLN A 801 11.62 -36.18 -11.64
C GLN A 801 10.21 -36.76 -11.68
N THR A 802 9.68 -37.18 -10.52
CA THR A 802 8.29 -37.66 -10.30
C THR A 802 7.24 -36.74 -10.93
N VAL A 803 7.39 -35.43 -10.75
CA VAL A 803 6.47 -34.43 -11.32
C VAL A 803 6.65 -34.31 -12.83
N ASN A 804 7.89 -34.23 -13.35
CA ASN A 804 8.13 -34.15 -14.79
C ASN A 804 7.65 -35.41 -15.54
N ASP A 805 7.80 -36.58 -14.93
CA ASP A 805 7.37 -37.87 -15.47
C ASP A 805 5.84 -38.02 -15.45
N MET A 806 5.16 -37.61 -14.36
CA MET A 806 3.69 -37.51 -14.33
C MET A 806 3.17 -36.55 -15.40
N PHE A 807 3.87 -35.43 -15.59
CA PHE A 807 3.54 -34.45 -16.62
C PHE A 807 4.04 -34.86 -18.03
N SER A 808 4.67 -36.03 -18.23
CA SER A 808 5.18 -36.44 -19.55
C SER A 808 4.06 -36.58 -20.60
N GLY A 809 2.87 -37.07 -20.21
CA GLY A 809 1.66 -37.15 -21.03
C GLY A 809 0.87 -35.84 -21.17
N VAL A 810 1.30 -34.77 -20.49
CA VAL A 810 0.66 -33.44 -20.55
C VAL A 810 1.20 -32.67 -21.75
N GLN A 811 0.31 -32.14 -22.60
CA GLN A 811 0.70 -31.41 -23.81
C GLN A 811 1.71 -30.27 -23.55
N ARG A 812 2.66 -30.11 -24.48
CA ARG A 812 3.77 -29.13 -24.41
C ARG A 812 3.28 -27.71 -24.07
N GLN A 813 2.23 -27.24 -24.76
CA GLN A 813 1.59 -25.92 -24.55
C GLN A 813 1.18 -25.66 -23.08
N LEU A 814 0.81 -26.70 -22.33
CA LEU A 814 0.35 -26.57 -20.93
C LEU A 814 1.49 -26.36 -19.94
N LYS A 815 2.73 -26.74 -20.31
CA LYS A 815 3.94 -26.51 -19.51
C LYS A 815 4.54 -25.14 -19.79
N GLU A 816 4.46 -24.72 -21.05
CA GLU A 816 5.00 -23.46 -21.56
C GLU A 816 4.16 -22.24 -21.16
N VAL A 817 2.85 -22.41 -20.95
CA VAL A 817 1.93 -21.36 -20.47
C VAL A 817 1.79 -21.43 -18.93
N PRO A 818 2.18 -20.36 -18.19
CA PRO A 818 2.20 -20.35 -16.72
C PRO A 818 0.87 -20.68 -16.04
N LEU A 819 -0.24 -20.19 -16.59
CA LEU A 819 -1.57 -20.43 -16.01
C LEU A 819 -1.98 -21.89 -16.09
N TYR A 820 -1.71 -22.56 -17.22
CA TYR A 820 -2.01 -23.99 -17.37
C TYR A 820 -1.11 -24.83 -16.45
N LEU A 821 0.17 -24.49 -16.34
CA LEU A 821 1.09 -25.16 -15.42
C LEU A 821 0.62 -25.02 -13.94
N HIS A 822 0.21 -23.82 -13.52
CA HIS A 822 -0.34 -23.58 -12.18
C HIS A 822 -1.69 -24.29 -11.95
N MET A 823 -2.59 -24.29 -12.95
CA MET A 823 -3.86 -25.04 -12.89
C MET A 823 -3.61 -26.52 -12.72
N ALA A 824 -2.68 -27.10 -13.48
CA ALA A 824 -2.33 -28.51 -13.41
C ALA A 824 -1.74 -28.88 -12.05
N PHE A 825 -0.82 -28.09 -11.48
CA PHE A 825 -0.37 -28.34 -10.10
C PHE A 825 -1.52 -28.31 -9.11
N ARG A 826 -2.41 -27.32 -9.20
CA ARG A 826 -3.57 -27.22 -8.30
C ARG A 826 -4.57 -28.37 -8.45
N MET A 827 -4.63 -29.06 -9.59
CA MET A 827 -5.46 -30.25 -9.79
C MET A 827 -4.79 -31.56 -9.36
N PHE A 828 -3.48 -31.70 -9.58
CA PHE A 828 -2.76 -32.94 -9.28
C PHE A 828 -2.07 -32.97 -7.92
N PHE A 829 -1.98 -31.85 -7.19
CA PHE A 829 -1.23 -31.76 -5.93
C PHE A 829 -1.61 -32.84 -4.91
N ASP A 830 -2.89 -33.02 -4.61
CA ASP A 830 -3.33 -34.02 -3.63
C ASP A 830 -3.02 -35.46 -4.10
N THR A 831 -3.07 -35.72 -5.41
CA THR A 831 -2.68 -37.00 -6.02
C THR A 831 -1.16 -37.22 -5.94
N ILE A 832 -0.36 -36.18 -6.18
CA ILE A 832 1.10 -36.18 -6.03
C ILE A 832 1.46 -36.48 -4.57
N VAL A 833 0.94 -35.71 -3.61
CA VAL A 833 1.21 -35.89 -2.17
C VAL A 833 0.80 -37.27 -1.66
N ASN A 834 -0.41 -37.73 -1.98
CA ASN A 834 -0.89 -39.02 -1.49
C ASN A 834 -0.11 -40.20 -2.08
N LYS A 835 0.31 -40.15 -3.35
CA LYS A 835 1.16 -41.21 -3.92
C LYS A 835 2.60 -41.16 -3.40
N MET A 836 3.19 -39.98 -3.18
CA MET A 836 4.51 -39.84 -2.53
C MET A 836 4.50 -40.45 -1.12
N LYS A 837 3.47 -40.15 -0.30
CA LYS A 837 3.28 -40.76 1.04
C LYS A 837 3.06 -42.28 1.00
N SER A 838 2.75 -42.85 -0.17
CA SER A 838 2.52 -44.30 -0.33
C SER A 838 3.75 -45.11 -0.77
N ASN A 839 4.87 -44.46 -1.11
CA ASN A 839 6.11 -45.10 -1.57
C ASN A 839 5.95 -46.12 -2.72
N ARG A 840 4.96 -45.90 -3.60
CA ARG A 840 4.70 -46.73 -4.78
C ARG A 840 5.41 -46.21 -6.02
N ASP A 841 5.69 -47.12 -6.95
CA ASP A 841 6.28 -46.82 -8.25
C ASP A 841 5.46 -45.80 -9.05
N VAL A 842 6.10 -44.67 -9.35
CA VAL A 842 5.53 -43.52 -10.04
C VAL A 842 5.41 -43.75 -11.55
N SER A 843 6.09 -44.74 -12.13
CA SER A 843 5.96 -45.06 -13.57
C SER A 843 4.52 -45.43 -13.98
N SER A 844 3.68 -45.82 -13.01
CA SER A 844 2.23 -46.03 -13.16
C SER A 844 1.37 -44.75 -13.19
N LEU A 845 1.98 -43.56 -13.17
CA LEU A 845 1.32 -42.25 -13.27
C LEU A 845 1.46 -41.59 -14.65
N GLN A 846 1.25 -42.37 -15.71
CA GLN A 846 0.88 -41.75 -16.98
C GLN A 846 -0.49 -41.10 -16.81
N VAL A 847 -0.51 -39.76 -16.71
CA VAL A 847 -1.73 -38.98 -16.92
C VAL A 847 -2.12 -39.18 -18.38
N GLU A 848 -3.35 -39.67 -18.63
CA GLU A 848 -3.91 -39.79 -19.98
C GLU A 848 -3.77 -38.46 -20.73
N THR A 849 -3.48 -38.51 -22.03
CA THR A 849 -3.00 -37.38 -22.83
C THR A 849 -3.80 -36.10 -22.59
N MET A 850 -3.21 -35.16 -21.83
CA MET A 850 -3.94 -34.05 -21.25
C MET A 850 -3.81 -32.78 -22.11
N ASP A 851 -4.95 -32.22 -22.50
CA ASP A 851 -5.08 -30.99 -23.27
C ASP A 851 -5.65 -29.82 -22.45
N SER A 852 -5.74 -28.64 -23.09
CA SER A 852 -6.23 -27.41 -22.46
C SER A 852 -7.71 -27.47 -22.08
N LEU A 853 -8.54 -28.19 -22.84
CA LEU A 853 -9.96 -28.34 -22.53
C LEU A 853 -10.13 -29.18 -21.27
N ARG A 854 -9.53 -30.37 -21.23
CA ARG A 854 -9.69 -31.32 -20.13
C ARG A 854 -9.16 -30.78 -18.80
N LEU A 855 -8.04 -30.05 -18.84
CA LEU A 855 -7.51 -29.36 -17.66
C LEU A 855 -8.50 -28.31 -17.11
N ILE A 856 -9.15 -27.52 -17.98
CA ILE A 856 -10.13 -26.52 -17.56
C ILE A 856 -11.44 -27.17 -17.08
N GLU A 857 -11.91 -28.24 -17.73
CA GLU A 857 -13.07 -29.01 -17.25
C GLU A 857 -12.87 -29.48 -15.82
N MET A 858 -11.72 -30.11 -15.52
CA MET A 858 -11.36 -30.58 -14.18
C MET A 858 -11.25 -29.43 -13.19
N PHE A 859 -10.63 -28.30 -13.58
CA PHE A 859 -10.51 -27.11 -12.73
C PHE A 859 -11.86 -26.48 -12.37
N VAL A 860 -12.79 -26.42 -13.33
CA VAL A 860 -14.18 -25.97 -13.13
C VAL A 860 -14.95 -26.94 -12.25
N GLU A 861 -14.81 -28.24 -12.50
CA GLU A 861 -15.49 -29.30 -11.74
C GLU A 861 -15.06 -29.30 -10.28
N GLU A 862 -13.76 -29.21 -9.99
CA GLU A 862 -13.21 -29.18 -8.64
C GLU A 862 -13.63 -27.91 -7.87
N HIS A 863 -13.71 -26.74 -8.53
CA HIS A 863 -14.25 -25.52 -7.89
C HIS A 863 -15.72 -25.68 -7.49
N LEU A 864 -16.54 -26.28 -8.36
CA LEU A 864 -17.95 -26.53 -8.08
C LEU A 864 -18.16 -27.68 -7.07
N ARG A 865 -17.28 -28.69 -7.06
CA ARG A 865 -17.26 -29.79 -6.09
C ARG A 865 -16.94 -29.28 -4.68
N ARG A 866 -15.92 -28.44 -4.53
CA ARG A 866 -15.60 -27.76 -3.26
C ARG A 866 -16.78 -26.93 -2.76
N LEU A 867 -17.42 -26.14 -3.63
CA LEU A 867 -18.62 -25.40 -3.24
C LEU A 867 -19.76 -26.32 -2.78
N PHE A 868 -20.01 -27.42 -3.49
CA PHE A 868 -21.07 -28.36 -3.17
C PHE A 868 -20.85 -29.04 -1.81
N ILE A 869 -19.60 -29.43 -1.51
CA ILE A 869 -19.23 -30.08 -0.24
C ILE A 869 -19.13 -29.04 0.89
N GLU A 870 -18.20 -28.09 0.79
CA GLU A 870 -17.79 -27.19 1.87
C GLU A 870 -18.90 -26.21 2.26
N LYS A 871 -19.54 -25.55 1.29
CA LYS A 871 -20.53 -24.49 1.57
C LYS A 871 -21.91 -25.02 1.93
N GLN A 872 -22.19 -26.30 1.67
CA GLN A 872 -23.39 -26.98 2.18
C GLN A 872 -23.12 -27.82 3.44
N GLN A 873 -21.91 -27.74 4.01
CA GLN A 873 -21.48 -28.49 5.21
C GLN A 873 -21.67 -30.01 5.07
N ARG A 874 -21.54 -30.54 3.85
CA ARG A 874 -21.66 -31.97 3.55
C ARG A 874 -20.34 -32.68 3.89
N PRO A 875 -20.36 -33.96 4.33
CA PRO A 875 -19.14 -34.72 4.53
C PRO A 875 -18.39 -34.93 3.21
N ALA A 876 -17.06 -35.04 3.25
CA ALA A 876 -16.23 -35.22 2.05
C ALA A 876 -16.60 -36.49 1.24
N THR A 877 -17.12 -37.52 1.92
CA THR A 877 -17.62 -38.78 1.36
C THR A 877 -19.05 -38.70 0.81
N ALA A 878 -19.69 -37.52 0.80
CA ALA A 878 -21.07 -37.39 0.32
C ALA A 878 -21.24 -37.87 -1.12
N LEU A 879 -20.23 -37.68 -1.98
CA LEU A 879 -20.26 -38.10 -3.40
C LEU A 879 -20.04 -39.61 -3.61
N ASP A 880 -19.67 -40.35 -2.56
CA ASP A 880 -19.60 -41.82 -2.61
C ASP A 880 -21.03 -42.45 -2.63
N ASN A 881 -22.05 -41.66 -2.25
CA ASN A 881 -23.45 -42.02 -2.39
C ASN A 881 -23.97 -41.67 -3.80
N SER A 882 -24.39 -42.69 -4.55
CA SER A 882 -24.98 -42.56 -5.90
C SER A 882 -26.08 -41.50 -6.02
N ALA A 883 -26.95 -41.35 -5.00
CA ALA A 883 -28.01 -40.34 -5.02
C ALA A 883 -27.45 -38.89 -4.97
N GLU A 884 -26.41 -38.67 -4.17
CA GLU A 884 -25.76 -37.37 -3.99
C GLU A 884 -24.80 -37.06 -5.14
N HIS A 885 -24.17 -38.08 -5.73
CA HIS A 885 -23.46 -37.96 -6.99
C HIS A 885 -24.40 -37.55 -8.13
N SER A 886 -25.61 -38.11 -8.19
CA SER A 886 -26.62 -37.71 -9.18
C SER A 886 -27.05 -36.25 -9.00
N LEU A 887 -27.33 -35.83 -7.74
CA LEU A 887 -27.65 -34.44 -7.41
C LEU A 887 -26.49 -33.49 -7.75
N PHE A 888 -25.25 -33.88 -7.48
CA PHE A 888 -24.07 -33.09 -7.86
C PHE A 888 -23.96 -32.96 -9.39
N SER A 889 -24.17 -34.03 -10.15
CA SER A 889 -24.17 -34.00 -11.62
C SER A 889 -25.23 -33.04 -12.19
N GLU A 890 -26.43 -33.02 -11.62
CA GLU A 890 -27.50 -32.08 -12.01
C GLU A 890 -27.10 -30.62 -11.69
N VAL A 891 -26.61 -30.37 -10.47
CA VAL A 891 -26.14 -29.03 -10.06
C VAL A 891 -24.96 -28.57 -10.92
N LEU A 892 -24.01 -29.45 -11.24
CA LEU A 892 -22.87 -29.19 -12.11
C LEU A 892 -23.33 -28.81 -13.52
N ALA A 893 -24.26 -29.56 -14.10
CA ALA A 893 -24.82 -29.26 -15.42
C ALA A 893 -25.55 -27.90 -15.44
N ASN A 894 -26.36 -27.62 -14.42
CA ASN A 894 -27.10 -26.37 -14.29
C ASN A 894 -26.15 -25.17 -14.12
N ARG A 895 -25.15 -25.26 -13.23
CA ARG A 895 -24.12 -24.21 -13.06
C ARG A 895 -23.29 -24.03 -14.33
N ARG A 896 -22.90 -25.11 -15.02
CA ARG A 896 -22.21 -25.02 -16.33
C ARG A 896 -23.09 -24.35 -17.40
N ASN A 897 -24.42 -24.47 -17.36
CA ASN A 897 -25.32 -23.72 -18.25
C ASN A 897 -25.40 -22.23 -17.89
N GLN A 898 -25.55 -21.91 -16.60
CA GLN A 898 -25.65 -20.53 -16.11
C GLN A 898 -24.35 -19.74 -16.36
N HIS A 899 -23.19 -20.37 -16.12
CA HIS A 899 -21.88 -19.78 -16.42
C HIS A 899 -21.62 -19.67 -17.93
N ALA A 900 -22.08 -20.61 -18.75
CA ALA A 900 -22.01 -20.52 -20.22
C ALA A 900 -22.83 -19.33 -20.77
N LEU A 901 -24.04 -19.12 -20.25
CA LEU A 901 -24.87 -17.96 -20.60
C LEU A 901 -24.23 -16.63 -20.15
N LEU A 902 -23.68 -16.57 -18.94
CA LEU A 902 -22.97 -15.37 -18.46
C LEU A 902 -21.65 -15.11 -19.19
N ALA A 903 -20.97 -16.14 -19.70
CA ALA A 903 -19.79 -15.95 -20.51
C ALA A 903 -20.09 -15.21 -21.83
N ILE A 904 -21.24 -15.46 -22.46
CA ILE A 904 -21.68 -14.65 -23.60
C ILE A 904 -21.83 -13.17 -23.22
N PHE A 905 -22.24 -12.87 -21.98
CA PHE A 905 -22.26 -11.50 -21.44
C PHE A 905 -20.87 -10.90 -21.13
N ALA A 906 -19.84 -11.70 -20.87
CA ALA A 906 -18.47 -11.23 -20.62
C ALA A 906 -17.60 -11.11 -21.90
N ILE A 907 -17.90 -11.91 -22.92
CA ILE A 907 -17.06 -12.06 -24.13
C ILE A 907 -17.53 -11.17 -25.29
N PHE A 908 -18.84 -10.94 -25.45
CA PHE A 908 -19.44 -10.33 -26.65
C PHE A 908 -20.15 -9.00 -26.37
N SER A 909 -20.22 -8.12 -27.39
CA SER A 909 -20.79 -6.77 -27.24
C SER A 909 -22.31 -6.78 -27.04
N ASN A 910 -22.87 -5.64 -26.66
CA ASN A 910 -24.33 -5.46 -26.58
C ASN A 910 -25.06 -5.85 -27.87
N GLU A 911 -24.50 -5.52 -29.02
CA GLU A 911 -25.06 -5.81 -30.33
C GLU A 911 -24.96 -7.30 -30.69
N ASP A 912 -23.83 -7.94 -30.41
CA ASP A 912 -23.62 -9.37 -30.64
C ASP A 912 -24.57 -10.22 -29.79
N ARG A 913 -24.74 -9.84 -28.52
CA ARG A 913 -25.64 -10.52 -27.56
C ARG A 913 -27.11 -10.48 -28.01
N ASN A 914 -27.53 -9.40 -28.68
CA ASN A 914 -28.86 -9.27 -29.28
C ASN A 914 -29.07 -10.14 -30.54
N MET A 915 -28.04 -10.81 -31.04
CA MET A 915 -28.09 -11.70 -32.22
C MET A 915 -27.82 -13.16 -31.85
N LEU A 916 -27.08 -13.39 -30.77
CA LEU A 916 -26.84 -14.71 -30.17
C LEU A 916 -27.97 -15.18 -29.26
N LEU A 917 -28.53 -14.27 -28.43
CA LEU A 917 -29.42 -14.62 -27.32
C LEU A 917 -30.85 -14.13 -27.54
N ASP A 918 -31.82 -15.04 -27.35
CA ASP A 918 -33.24 -14.69 -27.31
C ASP A 918 -33.62 -13.88 -26.05
N GLU A 919 -34.80 -13.25 -26.05
CA GLU A 919 -35.27 -12.40 -24.95
C GLU A 919 -35.31 -13.13 -23.59
N LYS A 920 -35.63 -14.44 -23.59
CA LYS A 920 -35.66 -15.25 -22.37
C LYS A 920 -34.24 -15.53 -21.89
N GLN A 921 -33.32 -15.92 -22.76
CA GLN A 921 -31.91 -16.08 -22.41
C GLN A 921 -31.29 -14.78 -21.88
N GLN A 922 -31.67 -13.62 -22.43
CA GLN A 922 -31.28 -12.33 -21.88
C GLN A 922 -31.90 -12.03 -20.50
N ALA A 923 -33.14 -12.46 -20.25
CA ALA A 923 -33.79 -12.32 -18.94
C ALA A 923 -33.14 -13.25 -17.90
N ASP A 924 -33.00 -14.55 -18.21
CA ASP A 924 -32.35 -15.56 -17.36
C ASP A 924 -30.93 -15.12 -16.95
N ALA A 925 -30.18 -14.49 -17.86
CA ALA A 925 -28.86 -13.93 -17.59
C ALA A 925 -28.88 -12.74 -16.61
N LYS A 926 -29.81 -11.79 -16.79
CA LYS A 926 -29.98 -10.64 -15.88
C LYS A 926 -30.38 -11.10 -14.49
N ASP A 927 -31.30 -12.06 -14.42
CA ASP A 927 -31.77 -12.68 -13.19
C ASP A 927 -30.68 -13.46 -12.44
N TYR A 928 -29.70 -14.01 -13.16
CA TYR A 928 -28.54 -14.68 -12.57
C TYR A 928 -27.43 -13.70 -12.16
N MET A 929 -27.18 -12.64 -12.94
CA MET A 929 -26.26 -11.56 -12.55
C MET A 929 -26.73 -10.87 -11.25
N LYS A 930 -28.03 -10.60 -11.10
CA LYS A 930 -28.60 -10.04 -9.87
C LYS A 930 -28.32 -10.91 -8.64
N LYS A 931 -28.35 -12.23 -8.77
CA LYS A 931 -28.02 -13.20 -7.68
C LYS A 931 -26.53 -13.18 -7.32
N ILE A 932 -25.65 -12.77 -8.24
CA ILE A 932 -24.22 -12.56 -7.99
C ILE A 932 -23.98 -11.18 -7.32
N GLU A 933 -24.70 -10.14 -7.74
CA GLU A 933 -24.69 -8.79 -7.13
C GLU A 933 -25.21 -8.82 -5.68
N GLU A 934 -26.32 -9.52 -5.43
CA GLU A 934 -26.85 -9.84 -4.09
C GLU A 934 -25.95 -10.79 -3.28
N ALA A 935 -24.87 -11.30 -3.89
CA ALA A 935 -23.95 -12.28 -3.32
C ALA A 935 -24.65 -13.56 -2.78
N THR A 936 -25.79 -13.94 -3.33
CA THR A 936 -26.45 -15.23 -3.05
C THR A 936 -25.85 -16.37 -3.88
N GLU A 937 -25.25 -16.04 -5.03
CA GLU A 937 -24.30 -16.89 -5.77
C GLU A 937 -22.86 -16.59 -5.29
N LYS A 938 -22.06 -17.63 -4.98
CA LYS A 938 -20.65 -17.50 -4.57
C LYS A 938 -19.76 -18.61 -5.13
N THR A 939 -19.81 -18.91 -6.43
CA THR A 939 -19.02 -19.95 -7.10
C THR A 939 -17.52 -19.63 -7.18
N GLY A 940 -17.13 -18.36 -7.16
CA GLY A 940 -15.72 -17.95 -7.22
C GLY A 940 -15.09 -18.04 -8.62
N ILE A 941 -15.70 -18.80 -9.54
CA ILE A 941 -15.48 -18.73 -10.99
C ILE A 941 -15.90 -17.36 -11.52
N ILE A 942 -17.00 -16.81 -11.01
CA ILE A 942 -17.43 -15.42 -11.22
C ILE A 942 -17.26 -14.69 -9.88
N GLN A 943 -16.60 -13.53 -9.90
CA GLN A 943 -16.24 -12.78 -8.70
C GLN A 943 -17.33 -11.77 -8.29
N HIS A 944 -17.92 -11.11 -9.29
CA HIS A 944 -19.03 -10.17 -9.21
C HIS A 944 -19.68 -10.04 -10.60
N ALA A 945 -20.91 -9.51 -10.66
CA ALA A 945 -21.42 -8.85 -11.87
C ALA A 945 -21.53 -7.35 -11.58
N ARG A 946 -21.37 -6.50 -12.60
CA ARG A 946 -21.53 -5.05 -12.51
C ARG A 946 -22.08 -4.52 -13.83
N PHE A 947 -23.07 -3.63 -13.77
CA PHE A 947 -23.67 -2.95 -14.93
C PHE A 947 -24.14 -3.88 -16.08
N GLY A 948 -24.51 -5.13 -15.76
CA GLY A 948 -24.89 -6.14 -16.75
C GLY A 948 -23.72 -6.82 -17.47
N VAL A 949 -22.52 -6.81 -16.88
CA VAL A 949 -21.35 -7.58 -17.33
C VAL A 949 -20.79 -8.40 -16.15
N PRO A 950 -20.62 -9.73 -16.30
CA PRO A 950 -20.08 -10.58 -15.25
C PRO A 950 -18.55 -10.69 -15.33
N SER A 951 -17.89 -10.51 -14.18
CA SER A 951 -16.44 -10.58 -14.03
C SER A 951 -16.01 -11.99 -13.63
N PHE A 952 -15.41 -12.72 -14.57
CA PHE A 952 -14.84 -14.04 -14.32
C PHE A 952 -13.47 -13.92 -13.66
N SER A 953 -13.15 -14.83 -12.74
CA SER A 953 -11.88 -14.84 -12.01
C SER A 953 -10.65 -15.03 -12.90
N LEU A 954 -10.85 -15.56 -14.11
CA LEU A 954 -9.87 -15.69 -15.18
C LEU A 954 -10.61 -15.57 -16.52
N ARG A 955 -10.14 -14.72 -17.44
CA ARG A 955 -10.74 -14.57 -18.79
C ARG A 955 -10.85 -15.90 -19.56
N ILE A 956 -9.87 -16.79 -19.41
CA ILE A 956 -9.89 -18.12 -20.06
C ILE A 956 -11.07 -19.00 -19.64
N LEU A 957 -11.62 -18.80 -18.43
CA LEU A 957 -12.84 -19.50 -17.99
C LEU A 957 -14.06 -18.94 -18.71
N ALA A 958 -14.17 -17.62 -18.90
CA ALA A 958 -15.21 -17.03 -19.73
C ALA A 958 -15.09 -17.52 -21.19
N GLU A 959 -13.87 -17.65 -21.72
CA GLU A 959 -13.65 -18.15 -23.09
C GLU A 959 -14.09 -19.62 -23.24
N TYR A 960 -13.73 -20.50 -22.29
CA TYR A 960 -14.23 -21.88 -22.20
C TYR A 960 -15.77 -21.94 -22.04
N PHE A 961 -16.36 -21.08 -21.21
CA PHE A 961 -17.80 -21.10 -20.96
C PHE A 961 -18.61 -20.55 -22.16
N ALA A 962 -18.08 -19.58 -22.90
CA ALA A 962 -18.67 -19.12 -24.16
C ALA A 962 -18.58 -20.22 -25.24
N ALA A 963 -17.45 -20.92 -25.32
CA ALA A 963 -17.30 -22.10 -26.18
C ALA A 963 -18.30 -23.21 -25.84
N LEU A 964 -18.52 -23.47 -24.55
CA LEU A 964 -19.52 -24.42 -24.06
C LEU A 964 -20.96 -23.99 -24.40
N TRP A 965 -21.23 -22.68 -24.48
CA TRP A 965 -22.51 -22.17 -25.00
C TRP A 965 -22.65 -22.47 -26.50
N PHE A 966 -21.65 -22.15 -27.32
CA PHE A 966 -21.67 -22.44 -28.76
C PHE A 966 -21.79 -23.93 -29.06
N TYR A 967 -21.05 -24.79 -28.35
CA TYR A 967 -21.10 -26.24 -28.50
C TYR A 967 -22.52 -26.80 -28.27
N LYS A 968 -23.27 -26.23 -27.32
CA LYS A 968 -24.66 -26.62 -27.05
C LYS A 968 -25.67 -26.10 -28.07
N HIS A 969 -25.33 -25.07 -28.83
CA HIS A 969 -26.17 -24.46 -29.87
C HIS A 969 -25.65 -24.70 -31.30
N LYS A 970 -24.67 -25.60 -31.48
CA LYS A 970 -23.96 -25.83 -32.77
C LYS A 970 -24.87 -26.13 -33.96
N SER A 971 -25.99 -26.83 -33.73
CA SER A 971 -27.00 -27.12 -34.75
C SER A 971 -27.77 -25.89 -35.27
N ALA A 972 -27.81 -24.79 -34.50
CA ALA A 972 -28.41 -23.52 -34.93
C ALA A 972 -27.43 -22.62 -35.69
N MET A 973 -26.11 -22.82 -35.52
CA MET A 973 -25.07 -21.91 -36.05
C MET A 973 -25.17 -21.71 -37.56
N LYS A 974 -25.50 -22.77 -38.32
CA LYS A 974 -25.68 -22.75 -39.78
C LYS A 974 -26.57 -21.63 -40.29
N ASN A 975 -27.63 -21.33 -39.52
CA ASN A 975 -28.71 -20.42 -39.88
C ASN A 975 -28.60 -19.05 -39.19
N GLN A 976 -27.76 -18.91 -38.15
CA GLN A 976 -27.55 -17.62 -37.48
C GLN A 976 -26.52 -16.78 -38.24
N LEU A 977 -26.91 -15.53 -38.56
CA LEU A 977 -26.05 -14.60 -39.32
C LEU A 977 -24.74 -14.26 -38.58
N PHE A 978 -24.75 -14.24 -37.24
CA PHE A 978 -23.59 -13.90 -36.41
C PHE A 978 -22.34 -14.75 -36.74
N PHE A 979 -22.49 -16.07 -36.88
CA PHE A 979 -21.34 -16.95 -37.19
C PHE A 979 -20.84 -16.84 -38.63
N ARG A 980 -21.57 -16.11 -39.48
CA ARG A 980 -21.16 -15.77 -40.85
C ARG A 980 -20.45 -14.41 -40.90
N TRP A 981 -20.30 -13.73 -39.77
CA TRP A 981 -19.66 -12.41 -39.68
C TRP A 981 -18.20 -12.48 -39.28
N LYS A 982 -17.41 -11.57 -39.85
CA LYS A 982 -15.97 -11.48 -39.67
C LYS A 982 -15.56 -11.30 -38.20
N SER A 983 -16.33 -10.54 -37.40
CA SER A 983 -16.04 -10.27 -35.98
C SER A 983 -15.85 -11.54 -35.14
N PHE A 984 -16.59 -12.61 -35.45
CA PHE A 984 -16.45 -13.90 -34.76
C PHE A 984 -15.19 -14.69 -35.17
N TRP A 985 -14.69 -14.49 -36.40
CA TRP A 985 -13.51 -15.21 -36.95
C TRP A 985 -12.19 -14.43 -36.80
N ILE A 986 -12.26 -13.13 -36.54
CA ILE A 986 -11.13 -12.28 -36.11
C ILE A 986 -10.43 -12.84 -34.85
N GLY A 987 -9.17 -12.46 -34.65
CA GLY A 987 -8.31 -13.02 -33.60
C GLY A 987 -8.84 -12.91 -32.17
N GLU A 988 -9.64 -11.88 -31.85
CA GLU A 988 -10.14 -11.62 -30.50
C GLU A 988 -10.87 -12.81 -29.85
N GLN A 989 -11.56 -13.62 -30.67
CA GLN A 989 -12.36 -14.77 -30.22
C GLN A 989 -11.65 -16.12 -30.42
N ARG A 990 -10.34 -16.13 -30.69
CA ARG A 990 -9.56 -17.32 -31.07
C ARG A 990 -9.63 -18.45 -30.05
N GLU A 991 -9.41 -18.19 -28.76
CA GLU A 991 -9.45 -19.25 -27.73
C GLU A 991 -10.86 -19.79 -27.52
N VAL A 992 -11.90 -18.96 -27.72
CA VAL A 992 -13.31 -19.42 -27.71
C VAL A 992 -13.55 -20.43 -28.84
N ARG A 993 -13.05 -20.16 -30.05
CA ARG A 993 -13.09 -21.11 -31.17
C ARG A 993 -12.24 -22.36 -30.91
N LYS A 994 -11.04 -22.20 -30.32
CA LYS A 994 -10.17 -23.32 -29.94
C LYS A 994 -10.86 -24.30 -28.97
N PHE A 995 -11.49 -23.81 -27.90
CA PHE A 995 -12.25 -24.66 -26.98
C PHE A 995 -13.48 -25.27 -27.63
N PHE A 996 -14.20 -24.53 -28.49
CA PHE A 996 -15.36 -25.05 -29.22
C PHE A 996 -14.96 -26.21 -30.13
N ASP A 997 -13.83 -26.08 -30.83
CA ASP A 997 -13.29 -27.14 -31.69
C ASP A 997 -12.75 -28.32 -30.86
N GLN A 998 -12.08 -28.08 -29.72
CA GLN A 998 -11.70 -29.16 -28.79
C GLN A 998 -12.93 -29.93 -28.26
N MET A 999 -14.06 -29.25 -28.01
CA MET A 999 -15.31 -29.90 -27.60
C MET A 999 -15.97 -30.71 -28.73
N ILE A 1000 -15.85 -30.26 -29.99
CA ILE A 1000 -16.29 -31.05 -31.15
C ILE A 1000 -15.39 -32.27 -31.36
N LEU A 1001 -14.08 -32.14 -31.14
CA LEU A 1001 -13.16 -33.29 -31.26
C LEU A 1001 -13.35 -34.31 -30.14
N SER A 1002 -13.78 -33.93 -28.93
CA SER A 1002 -14.01 -34.90 -27.84
C SER A 1002 -15.24 -35.81 -28.03
N GLU A 1003 -16.20 -35.42 -28.87
CA GLU A 1003 -17.30 -36.29 -29.34
C GLU A 1003 -16.95 -37.05 -30.65
N SER A 1004 -15.86 -36.69 -31.32
CA SER A 1004 -15.48 -37.21 -32.64
C SER A 1004 -14.55 -38.42 -32.56
N LYS A 1005 -14.87 -39.49 -33.29
CA LYS A 1005 -14.06 -40.73 -33.34
C LYS A 1005 -13.17 -40.74 -34.58
N GLY A 1006 -11.91 -41.20 -34.45
CA GLY A 1006 -10.98 -41.28 -35.59
C GLY A 1006 -10.52 -39.92 -36.11
N CYS A 1007 -10.48 -38.90 -35.24
CA CYS A 1007 -10.13 -37.52 -35.55
C CYS A 1007 -8.81 -37.08 -34.89
N GLU A 1008 -7.89 -38.03 -34.69
CA GLU A 1008 -6.58 -37.79 -34.08
C GLU A 1008 -5.74 -36.81 -34.93
N ILE A 1009 -5.92 -36.83 -36.25
CA ILE A 1009 -5.29 -35.89 -37.18
C ILE A 1009 -5.83 -34.47 -37.02
N HIS A 1010 -7.14 -34.30 -36.81
CA HIS A 1010 -7.74 -33.00 -36.48
C HIS A 1010 -7.18 -32.44 -35.17
N ALA A 1011 -7.01 -33.30 -34.16
CA ALA A 1011 -6.42 -32.91 -32.89
C ALA A 1011 -4.94 -32.50 -33.05
N ALA A 1012 -4.15 -33.25 -33.81
CA ALA A 1012 -2.75 -32.91 -34.10
C ALA A 1012 -2.61 -31.56 -34.84
N ILE A 1013 -3.51 -31.25 -35.78
CA ILE A 1013 -3.60 -29.95 -36.46
C ILE A 1013 -4.00 -28.84 -35.49
N LEU A 1014 -5.02 -29.05 -34.66
CA LEU A 1014 -5.51 -28.07 -33.67
C LEU A 1014 -4.46 -27.75 -32.58
N ASN A 1015 -3.59 -28.73 -32.28
CA ASN A 1015 -2.43 -28.58 -31.40
C ASN A 1015 -1.18 -28.03 -32.12
N LEU A 1016 -1.28 -27.75 -33.43
CA LEU A 1016 -0.22 -27.24 -34.32
C LEU A 1016 1.03 -28.13 -34.38
N SER A 1017 0.85 -29.45 -34.25
CA SER A 1017 1.94 -30.42 -34.13
C SER A 1017 2.22 -31.13 -35.46
N GLU A 1018 3.01 -30.50 -36.33
CA GLU A 1018 3.38 -31.03 -37.65
C GLU A 1018 4.00 -32.43 -37.56
N ALA A 1019 4.85 -32.69 -36.57
CA ALA A 1019 5.43 -34.01 -36.32
C ALA A 1019 4.37 -35.08 -35.96
N GLN A 1020 3.30 -34.73 -35.22
CA GLN A 1020 2.20 -35.66 -34.98
C GLN A 1020 1.38 -35.91 -36.25
N VAL A 1021 1.14 -34.88 -37.07
CA VAL A 1021 0.44 -35.03 -38.36
C VAL A 1021 1.23 -35.93 -39.31
N VAL A 1022 2.55 -35.72 -39.47
CA VAL A 1022 3.43 -36.60 -40.27
C VAL A 1022 3.41 -38.05 -39.75
N ASN A 1023 3.48 -38.26 -38.44
CA ASN A 1023 3.43 -39.60 -37.84
C ASN A 1023 2.07 -40.29 -38.06
N LEU A 1024 0.95 -39.58 -37.88
CA LEU A 1024 -0.40 -40.10 -38.11
C LEU A 1024 -0.64 -40.43 -39.58
N LEU A 1025 -0.19 -39.58 -40.51
CA LEU A 1025 -0.26 -39.83 -41.95
C LEU A 1025 0.65 -40.99 -42.38
N SER A 1026 1.77 -41.21 -41.69
CA SER A 1026 2.65 -42.37 -41.94
C SER A 1026 2.01 -43.69 -41.46
N ALA A 1027 1.16 -43.65 -40.43
CA ALA A 1027 0.44 -44.80 -39.90
C ALA A 1027 -0.89 -45.08 -40.62
N ASN A 1028 -1.60 -44.03 -41.06
CA ASN A 1028 -2.87 -44.10 -41.77
C ASN A 1028 -2.99 -42.93 -42.78
N PRO A 1029 -2.50 -43.08 -44.02
CA PRO A 1029 -2.56 -42.04 -45.05
C PRO A 1029 -4.00 -41.60 -45.39
N ASP A 1030 -4.95 -42.53 -45.41
CA ASP A 1030 -6.35 -42.27 -45.80
C ASP A 1030 -7.13 -41.45 -44.75
N SER A 1031 -6.60 -41.32 -43.52
CA SER A 1031 -7.21 -40.51 -42.46
C SER A 1031 -7.51 -39.08 -42.92
N ILE A 1032 -6.66 -38.47 -43.76
CA ILE A 1032 -6.83 -37.09 -44.20
C ILE A 1032 -8.02 -36.88 -45.16
N ASN A 1033 -8.41 -37.95 -45.85
CA ASN A 1033 -9.47 -37.97 -46.85
C ASN A 1033 -10.80 -38.50 -46.29
N THR A 1034 -10.75 -39.26 -45.19
CA THR A 1034 -11.89 -40.00 -44.64
C THR A 1034 -12.36 -39.52 -43.27
N ALA A 1035 -11.46 -38.97 -42.44
CA ALA A 1035 -11.83 -38.47 -41.12
C ALA A 1035 -12.66 -37.19 -41.23
N LYS A 1036 -13.81 -37.16 -40.55
CA LYS A 1036 -14.68 -36.00 -40.39
C LYS A 1036 -15.04 -35.85 -38.93
N ASP A 1037 -14.96 -34.63 -38.42
CA ASP A 1037 -15.44 -34.34 -37.07
C ASP A 1037 -16.98 -34.38 -37.00
N ALA A 1038 -17.53 -34.28 -35.80
CA ALA A 1038 -18.97 -34.35 -35.55
C ALA A 1038 -19.79 -33.18 -36.14
N VAL A 1039 -19.16 -32.23 -36.83
CA VAL A 1039 -19.82 -31.19 -37.63
C VAL A 1039 -19.38 -31.21 -39.11
N GLY A 1040 -18.85 -32.35 -39.57
CA GLY A 1040 -18.61 -32.66 -40.98
C GLY A 1040 -17.31 -32.11 -41.57
N ARG A 1041 -16.42 -31.53 -40.76
CA ARG A 1041 -15.19 -30.87 -41.25
C ARG A 1041 -14.08 -31.88 -41.52
N LEU A 1042 -13.46 -31.75 -42.70
CA LEU A 1042 -12.19 -32.42 -43.04
C LEU A 1042 -10.99 -31.70 -42.39
N PRO A 1043 -9.84 -32.36 -42.16
CA PRO A 1043 -8.66 -31.78 -41.50
C PRO A 1043 -8.20 -30.42 -42.02
N ILE A 1044 -8.32 -30.17 -43.33
CA ILE A 1044 -7.99 -28.89 -43.99
C ILE A 1044 -8.77 -27.69 -43.42
N HIS A 1045 -10.00 -27.88 -42.96
CA HIS A 1045 -10.82 -26.78 -42.42
C HIS A 1045 -10.21 -26.24 -41.13
N LEU A 1046 -9.81 -27.13 -40.21
CA LEU A 1046 -9.13 -26.72 -38.97
C LEU A 1046 -7.74 -26.16 -39.23
N ALA A 1047 -7.01 -26.70 -40.21
CA ALA A 1047 -5.69 -26.18 -40.61
C ALA A 1047 -5.78 -24.72 -41.12
N VAL A 1048 -6.86 -24.36 -41.81
CA VAL A 1048 -7.16 -22.98 -42.21
C VAL A 1048 -7.62 -22.12 -41.03
N ILE A 1049 -8.61 -22.60 -40.25
CA ILE A 1049 -9.21 -21.84 -39.12
C ILE A 1049 -8.19 -21.47 -38.04
N HIS A 1050 -7.22 -22.36 -37.75
CA HIS A 1050 -6.25 -22.19 -36.67
C HIS A 1050 -4.87 -21.71 -37.12
N PHE A 1051 -4.71 -21.33 -38.39
CA PHE A 1051 -3.47 -20.74 -38.91
C PHE A 1051 -3.03 -19.54 -38.04
N VAL A 1052 -1.80 -19.59 -37.56
CA VAL A 1052 -1.22 -18.55 -36.70
C VAL A 1052 -0.50 -17.53 -37.57
N GLN A 1053 -0.41 -16.28 -37.13
CA GLN A 1053 0.40 -15.24 -37.81
C GLN A 1053 1.91 -15.56 -37.89
N ASP A 1054 2.37 -16.65 -37.24
CA ASP A 1054 3.66 -17.27 -37.53
C ASP A 1054 3.54 -18.05 -38.86
N GLN A 1055 3.96 -17.40 -39.95
CA GLN A 1055 3.56 -17.75 -41.31
C GLN A 1055 4.15 -19.06 -41.80
N ASP A 1056 5.36 -19.43 -41.36
CA ASP A 1056 6.08 -20.57 -41.91
C ASP A 1056 5.50 -21.92 -41.43
N ILE A 1057 5.31 -22.09 -40.11
CA ILE A 1057 4.80 -23.34 -39.52
C ILE A 1057 3.36 -23.60 -39.99
N SER A 1058 2.51 -22.58 -39.94
CA SER A 1058 1.09 -22.71 -40.32
C SER A 1058 0.91 -22.94 -41.82
N LYS A 1059 1.81 -22.41 -42.65
CA LYS A 1059 1.86 -22.69 -44.09
C LYS A 1059 2.35 -24.12 -44.37
N SER A 1060 3.38 -24.59 -43.68
CA SER A 1060 3.88 -25.97 -43.82
C SER A 1060 2.76 -26.97 -43.51
N MET A 1061 2.01 -26.76 -42.42
CA MET A 1061 0.85 -27.57 -42.07
C MET A 1061 -0.21 -27.63 -43.19
N VAL A 1062 -0.61 -26.50 -43.77
CA VAL A 1062 -1.62 -26.49 -44.84
C VAL A 1062 -1.09 -27.09 -46.14
N CYS A 1063 0.18 -26.88 -46.49
CA CYS A 1063 0.81 -27.52 -47.65
C CYS A 1063 0.88 -29.04 -47.48
N LEU A 1064 1.32 -29.53 -46.31
CA LEU A 1064 1.35 -30.95 -45.96
C LEU A 1064 -0.04 -31.59 -46.06
N VAL A 1065 -1.10 -30.88 -45.63
CA VAL A 1065 -2.47 -31.37 -45.78
C VAL A 1065 -2.88 -31.44 -47.25
N LEU A 1066 -2.69 -30.37 -48.03
CA LEU A 1066 -3.07 -30.32 -49.44
C LEU A 1066 -2.31 -31.34 -50.29
N GLU A 1067 -1.04 -31.61 -50.00
CA GLU A 1067 -0.23 -32.62 -50.70
C GLU A 1067 -0.73 -34.06 -50.56
N LYS A 1068 -1.46 -34.39 -49.49
CA LYS A 1068 -1.96 -35.76 -49.21
C LYS A 1068 -3.48 -35.87 -49.40
N MET A 1069 -4.15 -34.74 -49.61
CA MET A 1069 -5.59 -34.65 -49.80
C MET A 1069 -6.00 -34.96 -51.25
N ALA A 1070 -7.06 -35.73 -51.43
CA ALA A 1070 -7.63 -36.02 -52.74
C ALA A 1070 -8.25 -34.74 -53.34
N PRO A 1071 -7.89 -34.32 -54.57
CA PRO A 1071 -8.35 -33.06 -55.15
C PRO A 1071 -9.88 -32.89 -55.20
N ALA A 1072 -10.63 -33.99 -55.36
CA ALA A 1072 -12.10 -34.00 -55.37
C ALA A 1072 -12.75 -33.61 -54.02
N LEU A 1073 -11.97 -33.46 -52.95
CA LEU A 1073 -12.44 -33.06 -51.61
C LEU A 1073 -12.17 -31.59 -51.28
N ILE A 1074 -11.48 -30.81 -52.14
CA ILE A 1074 -11.05 -29.44 -51.80
C ILE A 1074 -12.25 -28.50 -51.54
N ASP A 1075 -13.34 -28.71 -52.28
CA ASP A 1075 -14.62 -28.00 -52.13
C ASP A 1075 -15.64 -28.76 -51.26
N HIS A 1076 -15.19 -29.75 -50.47
CA HIS A 1076 -16.06 -30.40 -49.48
C HIS A 1076 -16.56 -29.34 -48.50
N ARG A 1077 -17.86 -29.39 -48.18
CA ARG A 1077 -18.54 -28.44 -47.29
C ARG A 1077 -18.87 -29.09 -45.97
N ASP A 1078 -18.66 -28.36 -44.89
CA ASP A 1078 -19.03 -28.82 -43.56
C ASP A 1078 -20.55 -28.81 -43.29
N ASP A 1079 -20.96 -29.48 -42.21
CA ASP A 1079 -22.33 -29.44 -41.74
C ASP A 1079 -22.59 -28.21 -40.86
N LEU A 1080 -21.56 -27.63 -40.24
CA LEU A 1080 -21.64 -26.49 -39.32
C LEU A 1080 -22.18 -25.20 -39.98
N LEU A 1081 -21.58 -24.76 -41.09
CA LEU A 1081 -21.96 -23.55 -41.82
C LEU A 1081 -22.30 -23.83 -43.30
N GLY A 1082 -21.95 -25.00 -43.82
CA GLY A 1082 -21.98 -25.27 -45.27
C GLY A 1082 -20.79 -24.65 -45.99
N TRP A 1083 -19.67 -24.47 -45.29
CA TRP A 1083 -18.48 -23.75 -45.78
C TRP A 1083 -17.37 -24.73 -46.18
N THR A 1084 -16.59 -24.31 -47.18
CA THR A 1084 -15.35 -24.96 -47.64
C THR A 1084 -14.13 -24.43 -46.88
N ALA A 1085 -12.97 -25.07 -47.07
CA ALA A 1085 -11.69 -24.52 -46.61
C ALA A 1085 -11.40 -23.10 -47.16
N LEU A 1086 -11.81 -22.81 -48.40
CA LEU A 1086 -11.62 -21.49 -49.02
C LEU A 1086 -12.54 -20.42 -48.40
N ASP A 1087 -13.79 -20.77 -48.10
CA ASP A 1087 -14.71 -19.88 -47.35
C ASP A 1087 -14.13 -19.50 -45.98
N TYR A 1088 -13.45 -20.44 -45.30
CA TYR A 1088 -12.75 -20.16 -44.05
C TYR A 1088 -11.49 -19.29 -44.22
N ALA A 1089 -10.77 -19.40 -45.35
CA ALA A 1089 -9.63 -18.55 -45.65
C ALA A 1089 -10.05 -17.09 -45.93
N PHE A 1090 -11.20 -16.89 -46.58
CA PHE A 1090 -11.78 -15.56 -46.82
C PHE A 1090 -12.31 -14.89 -45.54
N VAL A 1091 -12.98 -15.61 -44.64
CA VAL A 1091 -13.49 -14.98 -43.40
C VAL A 1091 -12.38 -14.62 -42.40
N THR A 1092 -11.22 -15.28 -42.51
CA THR A 1092 -10.02 -15.01 -41.70
C THR A 1092 -9.02 -14.03 -42.36
N GLU A 1093 -9.35 -13.48 -43.54
CA GLU A 1093 -8.52 -12.59 -44.36
C GLU A 1093 -7.14 -13.15 -44.73
N ASN A 1094 -6.97 -14.47 -44.72
CA ASN A 1094 -5.65 -15.07 -44.86
C ASN A 1094 -5.24 -15.20 -46.33
N LYS A 1095 -4.69 -14.11 -46.87
CA LYS A 1095 -4.23 -13.96 -48.27
C LYS A 1095 -3.33 -15.11 -48.74
N VAL A 1096 -2.45 -15.61 -47.85
CA VAL A 1096 -1.53 -16.73 -48.16
C VAL A 1096 -2.30 -18.04 -48.34
N LEU A 1097 -3.33 -18.29 -47.52
CA LEU A 1097 -4.16 -19.49 -47.65
C LEU A 1097 -5.18 -19.38 -48.80
N ILE A 1098 -5.74 -18.19 -49.04
CA ILE A 1098 -6.58 -17.92 -50.21
C ILE A 1098 -5.80 -18.26 -51.49
N ASP A 1099 -4.57 -17.74 -51.62
CA ASP A 1099 -3.70 -18.01 -52.77
C ASP A 1099 -3.35 -19.50 -52.93
N LEU A 1100 -2.97 -20.18 -51.84
CA LEU A 1100 -2.66 -21.61 -51.86
C LEU A 1100 -3.86 -22.49 -52.23
N LEU A 1101 -5.06 -22.18 -51.72
CA LEU A 1101 -6.28 -22.95 -52.00
C LEU A 1101 -6.78 -22.71 -53.43
N LEU A 1102 -6.70 -21.48 -53.94
CA LEU A 1102 -6.99 -21.16 -55.34
C LEU A 1102 -6.00 -21.84 -56.29
N ALA A 1103 -4.70 -21.83 -55.96
CA ALA A 1103 -3.67 -22.55 -56.71
C ALA A 1103 -3.88 -24.08 -56.71
N ALA A 1104 -4.46 -24.63 -55.65
CA ALA A 1104 -4.87 -26.03 -55.55
C ALA A 1104 -6.23 -26.34 -56.21
N GLY A 1105 -6.91 -25.34 -56.78
CA GLY A 1105 -8.12 -25.50 -57.60
C GLY A 1105 -9.46 -25.25 -56.90
N ALA A 1106 -9.47 -24.74 -55.67
CA ALA A 1106 -10.69 -24.48 -54.90
C ALA A 1106 -11.63 -23.47 -55.58
N GLN A 1107 -12.94 -23.71 -55.49
CA GLN A 1107 -13.98 -22.96 -56.20
C GLN A 1107 -14.57 -21.84 -55.32
N VAL A 1108 -14.64 -20.63 -55.89
CA VAL A 1108 -15.04 -19.41 -55.17
C VAL A 1108 -16.55 -19.33 -55.05
N ASN A 1109 -17.06 -19.51 -53.83
CA ASN A 1109 -18.46 -19.35 -53.48
C ASN A 1109 -18.80 -17.85 -53.34
N VAL A 1110 -19.10 -17.20 -54.48
CA VAL A 1110 -19.31 -15.74 -54.57
C VAL A 1110 -20.41 -15.23 -53.61
N ASP A 1111 -21.49 -15.99 -53.39
CA ASP A 1111 -22.53 -15.62 -52.43
C ASP A 1111 -22.03 -15.61 -50.98
N THR A 1112 -21.16 -16.55 -50.62
CA THR A 1112 -20.58 -16.63 -49.26
C THR A 1112 -19.49 -15.60 -49.05
N LEU A 1113 -18.59 -15.43 -50.03
CA LEU A 1113 -17.58 -14.36 -50.04
C LEU A 1113 -18.24 -12.98 -49.90
N HIS A 1114 -19.34 -12.74 -50.62
CA HIS A 1114 -20.16 -11.55 -50.47
C HIS A 1114 -20.75 -11.43 -49.06
N GLN A 1115 -21.39 -12.49 -48.53
CA GLN A 1115 -21.96 -12.47 -47.18
C GLN A 1115 -20.92 -12.18 -46.07
N GLN A 1116 -19.70 -12.68 -46.22
CA GLN A 1116 -18.58 -12.42 -45.30
C GLN A 1116 -18.06 -10.98 -45.43
N LEU A 1117 -17.84 -10.49 -46.65
CA LEU A 1117 -17.36 -9.13 -46.91
C LEU A 1117 -18.37 -8.07 -46.44
N PHE A 1118 -19.66 -8.28 -46.67
CA PHE A 1118 -20.73 -7.39 -46.24
C PHE A 1118 -21.18 -7.60 -44.78
N SER A 1119 -20.43 -8.38 -44.00
CA SER A 1119 -20.70 -8.52 -42.57
C SER A 1119 -20.45 -7.23 -41.79
N LYS A 1120 -21.16 -7.07 -40.67
CA LYS A 1120 -21.13 -5.86 -39.84
C LYS A 1120 -19.77 -5.72 -39.16
N GLY A 1121 -19.05 -4.63 -39.43
CA GLY A 1121 -17.80 -4.29 -38.73
C GLY A 1121 -16.80 -3.45 -39.52
N TYR A 1122 -16.90 -3.44 -40.85
CA TYR A 1122 -16.11 -2.54 -41.69
C TYR A 1122 -16.65 -1.10 -41.66
N ASP A 1123 -15.75 -0.12 -41.75
CA ASP A 1123 -16.09 1.17 -42.37
C ASP A 1123 -16.00 1.05 -43.90
N THR A 1124 -16.59 2.00 -44.64
CA THR A 1124 -16.66 1.92 -46.10
C THR A 1124 -15.27 1.88 -46.78
N VAL A 1125 -14.25 2.46 -46.16
CA VAL A 1125 -12.87 2.46 -46.71
C VAL A 1125 -12.23 1.09 -46.57
N THR A 1126 -12.37 0.47 -45.40
CA THR A 1126 -11.82 -0.85 -45.10
C THR A 1126 -12.58 -1.94 -45.87
N PHE A 1127 -13.91 -1.78 -46.04
CA PHE A 1127 -14.70 -2.61 -46.95
C PHE A 1127 -14.17 -2.55 -48.39
N LEU A 1128 -13.96 -1.35 -48.96
CA LEU A 1128 -13.44 -1.19 -50.32
C LEU A 1128 -12.00 -1.72 -50.45
N HIS A 1129 -11.19 -1.61 -49.40
CA HIS A 1129 -9.84 -2.16 -49.33
C HIS A 1129 -9.86 -3.70 -49.40
N THR A 1130 -10.55 -4.38 -48.48
CA THR A 1130 -10.63 -5.85 -48.51
C THR A 1130 -11.27 -6.35 -49.81
N ALA A 1131 -12.29 -5.65 -50.33
CA ALA A 1131 -12.89 -5.97 -51.63
C ALA A 1131 -11.88 -5.89 -52.80
N HIS A 1132 -11.03 -4.86 -52.83
CA HIS A 1132 -9.96 -4.71 -53.82
C HIS A 1132 -8.88 -5.78 -53.66
N GLU A 1133 -8.45 -6.08 -52.44
CA GLU A 1133 -7.42 -7.11 -52.19
C GLU A 1133 -7.90 -8.51 -52.62
N TYR A 1134 -9.16 -8.84 -52.34
CA TYR A 1134 -9.78 -10.08 -52.85
C TYR A 1134 -9.94 -10.06 -54.37
N SER A 1135 -10.27 -8.90 -54.95
CA SER A 1135 -10.29 -8.74 -56.42
C SER A 1135 -8.92 -9.03 -57.05
N CYS A 1136 -7.84 -8.60 -56.40
CA CYS A 1136 -6.47 -8.86 -56.88
C CYS A 1136 -6.09 -10.33 -56.77
N LEU A 1137 -6.37 -10.98 -55.62
CA LEU A 1137 -6.11 -12.42 -55.43
C LEU A 1137 -6.90 -13.28 -56.44
N LEU A 1138 -8.17 -12.96 -56.68
CA LEU A 1138 -8.99 -13.64 -57.68
C LEU A 1138 -8.46 -13.40 -59.11
N LYS A 1139 -7.94 -12.20 -59.41
CA LYS A 1139 -7.37 -11.85 -60.73
C LYS A 1139 -6.06 -12.60 -61.04
N SER A 1140 -5.28 -13.00 -60.04
CA SER A 1140 -4.09 -13.85 -60.24
C SER A 1140 -4.43 -15.28 -60.65
N HIS A 1141 -5.63 -15.78 -60.38
CA HIS A 1141 -6.03 -17.17 -60.65
C HIS A 1141 -7.02 -17.25 -61.82
N ALA A 1142 -6.55 -17.74 -62.96
CA ALA A 1142 -7.30 -17.70 -64.22
C ALA A 1142 -8.66 -18.41 -64.17
N ALA A 1143 -8.81 -19.43 -63.32
CA ALA A 1143 -10.07 -20.14 -63.08
C ALA A 1143 -11.13 -19.28 -62.37
N SER A 1144 -10.72 -18.26 -61.62
CA SER A 1144 -11.60 -17.41 -60.80
C SER A 1144 -12.14 -16.19 -61.54
N ASN A 1145 -11.81 -15.97 -62.82
CA ASN A 1145 -12.19 -14.76 -63.57
C ASN A 1145 -13.71 -14.52 -63.68
N GLU A 1146 -14.52 -15.56 -63.86
CA GLU A 1146 -15.99 -15.40 -63.91
C GLU A 1146 -16.56 -15.14 -62.49
N CYS A 1147 -15.98 -15.76 -61.46
CA CYS A 1147 -16.32 -15.47 -60.06
C CYS A 1147 -15.95 -14.03 -59.65
N LEU A 1148 -14.81 -13.52 -60.13
CA LEU A 1148 -14.36 -12.14 -59.92
C LEU A 1148 -15.37 -11.14 -60.48
N LYS A 1149 -15.86 -11.37 -61.71
CA LYS A 1149 -16.90 -10.55 -62.33
C LYS A 1149 -18.20 -10.58 -61.52
N GLN A 1150 -18.67 -11.76 -61.11
CA GLN A 1150 -19.90 -11.89 -60.30
C GLN A 1150 -19.76 -11.25 -58.90
N PHE A 1151 -18.57 -11.31 -58.32
CA PHE A 1151 -18.23 -10.65 -57.05
C PHE A 1151 -18.25 -9.12 -57.20
N HIS A 1152 -17.66 -8.60 -58.29
CA HIS A 1152 -17.71 -7.20 -58.70
C HIS A 1152 -19.16 -6.70 -58.91
N ASP A 1153 -19.96 -7.42 -59.70
CA ASP A 1153 -21.36 -7.08 -59.96
C ASP A 1153 -22.20 -6.96 -58.66
N LYS A 1154 -21.99 -7.86 -57.69
CA LYS A 1154 -22.65 -7.78 -56.36
C LYS A 1154 -22.15 -6.60 -55.49
N ILE A 1155 -20.86 -6.26 -55.56
CA ILE A 1155 -20.32 -5.09 -54.84
C ILE A 1155 -21.00 -3.81 -55.36
N VAL A 1156 -21.18 -3.70 -56.68
CA VAL A 1156 -21.92 -2.60 -57.32
C VAL A 1156 -23.39 -2.58 -56.88
N GLU A 1157 -24.09 -3.73 -56.91
CA GLU A 1157 -25.48 -3.84 -56.45
C GLU A 1157 -25.64 -3.31 -55.02
N CYS A 1158 -24.78 -3.72 -54.09
CA CYS A 1158 -24.87 -3.29 -52.69
C CYS A 1158 -24.52 -1.80 -52.47
N LEU A 1159 -23.61 -1.22 -53.25
CA LEU A 1159 -23.27 0.20 -53.16
C LEU A 1159 -24.32 1.10 -53.82
N GLN A 1160 -25.02 0.63 -54.86
CA GLN A 1160 -26.12 1.34 -55.51
C GLN A 1160 -27.46 1.17 -54.78
N GLY A 1161 -27.70 0.00 -54.15
CA GLY A 1161 -28.99 -0.39 -53.61
C GLY A 1161 -29.47 0.36 -52.36
N GLY A 1162 -28.64 1.21 -51.75
CA GLY A 1162 -29.03 2.17 -50.69
C GLY A 1162 -29.56 1.58 -49.37
N ARG A 1163 -29.56 0.25 -49.20
CA ARG A 1163 -30.21 -0.46 -48.08
C ARG A 1163 -29.32 -0.78 -46.87
N ASN A 1164 -28.02 -0.51 -46.95
CA ASN A 1164 -27.06 -0.81 -45.90
C ASN A 1164 -26.51 0.48 -45.27
N ASN A 1165 -26.10 0.42 -44.00
CA ASN A 1165 -25.74 1.57 -43.13
C ASN A 1165 -24.55 2.44 -43.59
N TYR A 1166 -23.98 2.22 -44.77
CA TYR A 1166 -22.77 2.88 -45.30
C TYR A 1166 -23.01 4.31 -45.82
N HIS A 1167 -23.98 5.05 -45.26
CA HIS A 1167 -24.39 6.40 -45.69
C HIS A 1167 -23.34 7.52 -45.46
N GLN A 1168 -22.08 7.18 -45.12
CA GLN A 1168 -21.05 8.13 -44.68
C GLN A 1168 -20.04 8.56 -45.76
N LEU A 1169 -20.00 7.90 -46.92
CA LEU A 1169 -19.17 8.34 -48.05
C LEU A 1169 -20.05 8.78 -49.23
N SER A 1170 -19.68 9.89 -49.85
CA SER A 1170 -20.26 10.31 -51.12
C SER A 1170 -19.81 9.41 -52.27
N TYR A 1171 -20.57 9.40 -53.36
CA TYR A 1171 -20.21 8.72 -54.61
C TYR A 1171 -18.82 9.14 -55.12
N VAL A 1172 -18.45 10.42 -54.95
CA VAL A 1172 -17.09 10.94 -55.19
C VAL A 1172 -16.03 10.16 -54.41
N ALA A 1173 -16.22 9.94 -53.11
CA ALA A 1173 -15.21 9.30 -52.27
C ALA A 1173 -14.94 7.82 -52.64
N ILE A 1174 -15.93 7.13 -53.23
CA ILE A 1174 -15.76 5.77 -53.78
C ILE A 1174 -14.89 5.82 -55.07
N LEU A 1175 -15.13 6.81 -55.92
CA LEU A 1175 -14.35 7.05 -57.13
C LEU A 1175 -12.92 7.51 -56.80
N GLU A 1176 -12.75 8.38 -55.81
CA GLU A 1176 -11.44 8.77 -55.24
C GLU A 1176 -10.71 7.55 -54.66
N PHE A 1177 -11.37 6.68 -53.89
CA PHE A 1177 -10.75 5.44 -53.43
C PHE A 1177 -10.24 4.59 -54.60
N CYS A 1178 -11.04 4.42 -55.65
CA CYS A 1178 -10.64 3.61 -56.81
C CYS A 1178 -9.49 4.26 -57.60
N ILE A 1179 -9.47 5.60 -57.70
CA ILE A 1179 -8.36 6.37 -58.25
C ILE A 1179 -7.07 6.13 -57.46
N ARG A 1180 -7.11 6.32 -56.14
CA ARG A 1180 -5.93 6.31 -55.26
C ARG A 1180 -5.15 5.00 -55.29
N ASN A 1181 -5.81 3.91 -55.64
CA ASN A 1181 -5.28 2.55 -55.63
C ASN A 1181 -5.18 1.91 -57.05
N GLU A 1182 -5.27 2.71 -58.13
CA GLU A 1182 -5.31 2.26 -59.54
C GLU A 1182 -6.39 1.16 -59.82
N CYS A 1183 -7.52 1.15 -59.11
CA CYS A 1183 -8.60 0.14 -59.19
C CYS A 1183 -9.47 0.29 -60.45
N PHE A 1184 -8.89 0.17 -61.65
CA PHE A 1184 -9.55 0.52 -62.91
C PHE A 1184 -10.90 -0.17 -63.16
N GLU A 1185 -11.00 -1.50 -63.01
CA GLU A 1185 -12.24 -2.23 -63.30
C GLU A 1185 -13.37 -1.87 -62.31
N ASN A 1186 -13.07 -1.72 -61.02
CA ASN A 1186 -14.02 -1.21 -60.03
C ASN A 1186 -14.47 0.23 -60.39
N PHE A 1187 -13.52 1.11 -60.75
CA PHE A 1187 -13.83 2.48 -61.16
C PHE A 1187 -14.81 2.50 -62.35
N LYS A 1188 -14.49 1.75 -63.40
CA LYS A 1188 -15.27 1.58 -64.63
C LYS A 1188 -16.68 1.03 -64.39
N GLN A 1189 -16.87 0.18 -63.38
CA GLN A 1189 -18.19 -0.30 -62.98
C GLN A 1189 -19.00 0.72 -62.17
N TYR A 1190 -18.36 1.57 -61.35
CA TYR A 1190 -19.05 2.67 -60.67
C TYR A 1190 -19.31 3.86 -61.60
N ALA A 1191 -18.46 4.06 -62.60
CA ALA A 1191 -18.49 5.13 -63.60
C ALA A 1191 -18.67 4.60 -65.05
N PRO A 1192 -19.72 3.82 -65.36
CA PRO A 1192 -19.96 3.36 -66.73
C PRO A 1192 -20.23 4.54 -67.68
N ASP A 1193 -20.08 4.30 -68.99
CA ASP A 1193 -20.17 5.31 -70.05
C ASP A 1193 -21.32 6.34 -69.81
N ASN A 1194 -20.95 7.63 -69.75
CA ASN A 1194 -21.80 8.79 -69.43
C ASN A 1194 -22.48 8.86 -68.04
N SER A 1195 -22.34 7.92 -67.10
CA SER A 1195 -23.06 8.00 -65.80
C SER A 1195 -22.63 9.19 -64.93
N LEU A 1196 -21.32 9.49 -64.90
CA LEU A 1196 -20.76 10.61 -64.12
C LEU A 1196 -21.37 11.96 -64.53
N ALA A 1197 -21.87 12.09 -65.75
CA ALA A 1197 -22.54 13.30 -66.21
C ALA A 1197 -23.73 13.68 -65.32
N GLN A 1198 -24.49 12.69 -64.84
CA GLN A 1198 -25.75 12.87 -64.12
C GLN A 1198 -25.60 12.95 -62.59
N HIS A 1199 -24.56 12.32 -62.02
CA HIS A 1199 -24.43 12.15 -60.56
C HIS A 1199 -23.46 13.11 -59.87
N LEU A 1200 -22.71 13.92 -60.62
CA LEU A 1200 -21.65 14.79 -60.09
C LEU A 1200 -21.76 16.23 -60.61
N SER A 1201 -21.40 17.20 -59.79
CA SER A 1201 -21.18 18.59 -60.21
C SER A 1201 -19.94 18.73 -61.10
N THR A 1202 -19.79 19.88 -61.78
CA THR A 1202 -18.59 20.19 -62.58
C THR A 1202 -17.34 20.25 -61.71
N GLU A 1203 -17.43 20.82 -60.51
CA GLU A 1203 -16.31 20.91 -59.56
C GLU A 1203 -15.86 19.53 -59.08
N GLU A 1204 -16.79 18.61 -58.78
CA GLU A 1204 -16.45 17.22 -58.43
C GLU A 1204 -15.84 16.44 -59.61
N LYS A 1205 -16.27 16.71 -60.84
CA LYS A 1205 -15.68 16.14 -62.07
C LYS A 1205 -14.25 16.62 -62.30
N GLU A 1206 -14.00 17.92 -62.18
CA GLU A 1206 -12.64 18.49 -62.28
C GLU A 1206 -11.75 18.00 -61.13
N ARG A 1207 -12.27 17.94 -59.89
CA ARG A 1207 -11.57 17.40 -58.72
C ARG A 1207 -11.20 15.93 -58.91
N LEU A 1208 -12.12 15.06 -59.35
CA LEU A 1208 -11.81 13.65 -59.62
C LEU A 1208 -10.78 13.49 -60.72
N PHE A 1209 -10.82 14.33 -61.76
CA PHE A 1209 -9.79 14.34 -62.80
C PHE A 1209 -8.42 14.71 -62.23
N TRP A 1210 -8.32 15.81 -61.46
CA TRP A 1210 -7.08 16.20 -60.80
C TRP A 1210 -6.58 15.17 -59.79
N PHE A 1211 -7.48 14.52 -59.08
CA PHE A 1211 -7.14 13.47 -58.13
C PHE A 1211 -6.62 12.20 -58.84
N ALA A 1212 -7.19 11.85 -60.00
CA ALA A 1212 -6.68 10.80 -60.88
C ALA A 1212 -5.29 11.13 -61.44
N PHE A 1213 -5.07 12.39 -61.76
CA PHE A 1213 -3.81 12.94 -62.24
C PHE A 1213 -2.72 12.91 -61.14
N GLU A 1214 -3.02 13.37 -59.92
CA GLU A 1214 -2.12 13.34 -58.74
C GLU A 1214 -1.73 11.92 -58.36
N HIS A 1215 -2.68 10.97 -58.35
CA HIS A 1215 -2.43 9.56 -58.09
C HIS A 1215 -1.93 8.77 -59.32
N MET A 1216 -1.65 9.42 -60.45
CA MET A 1216 -1.10 8.84 -61.69
C MET A 1216 -1.90 7.64 -62.25
N ALA A 1217 -3.23 7.63 -62.06
CA ALA A 1217 -4.13 6.53 -62.41
C ALA A 1217 -4.47 6.49 -63.93
N VAL A 1218 -3.48 6.25 -64.79
CA VAL A 1218 -3.54 6.43 -66.26
C VAL A 1218 -4.75 5.75 -66.93
N GLU A 1219 -5.11 4.53 -66.53
CA GLU A 1219 -6.27 3.80 -67.10
C GLU A 1219 -7.60 4.51 -66.75
N ILE A 1220 -7.71 5.01 -65.51
CA ILE A 1220 -8.87 5.78 -65.03
C ILE A 1220 -8.93 7.16 -65.71
N ILE A 1221 -7.80 7.87 -65.84
CA ILE A 1221 -7.73 9.15 -66.59
C ILE A 1221 -8.23 8.96 -68.03
N SER A 1222 -7.78 7.89 -68.70
CA SER A 1222 -8.19 7.58 -70.08
C SER A 1222 -9.71 7.35 -70.18
N HIS A 1223 -10.28 6.59 -69.25
CA HIS A 1223 -11.73 6.34 -69.20
C HIS A 1223 -12.55 7.58 -68.82
N LEU A 1224 -12.06 8.44 -67.93
CA LEU A 1224 -12.69 9.72 -67.61
C LEU A 1224 -12.84 10.62 -68.86
N ILE A 1225 -11.83 10.62 -69.73
CA ILE A 1225 -11.79 11.40 -70.98
C ILE A 1225 -12.62 10.74 -72.10
N ASP A 1226 -12.42 9.44 -72.35
CA ASP A 1226 -12.98 8.76 -73.52
C ASP A 1226 -14.37 8.15 -73.29
N LYS A 1227 -14.78 7.93 -72.03
CA LYS A 1227 -16.03 7.24 -71.68
C LYS A 1227 -16.96 8.01 -70.75
N CYS A 1228 -16.40 8.76 -69.79
CA CYS A 1228 -17.18 9.67 -68.94
C CYS A 1228 -17.33 11.08 -69.53
N ASN A 1229 -16.60 11.40 -70.60
CA ASN A 1229 -16.60 12.69 -71.30
C ASN A 1229 -16.35 13.89 -70.38
N ILE A 1230 -15.47 13.73 -69.39
CA ILE A 1230 -15.03 14.85 -68.53
C ILE A 1230 -14.04 15.70 -69.33
N PRO A 1231 -14.26 17.03 -69.46
CA PRO A 1231 -13.32 17.91 -70.13
C PRO A 1231 -12.02 18.00 -69.34
N ILE A 1232 -10.89 18.03 -70.05
CA ILE A 1232 -9.56 18.18 -69.44
C ILE A 1232 -9.48 19.59 -68.78
N PRO A 1233 -9.26 19.70 -67.46
CA PRO A 1233 -9.16 21.00 -66.79
C PRO A 1233 -7.94 21.80 -67.27
N GLN A 1234 -8.00 23.13 -67.23
CA GLN A 1234 -6.89 23.99 -67.64
C GLN A 1234 -5.63 23.76 -66.78
N MET A 1235 -4.65 23.05 -67.33
CA MET A 1235 -3.40 22.75 -66.64
C MET A 1235 -2.51 23.99 -66.56
N ARG A 1236 -2.30 24.51 -65.35
CA ARG A 1236 -1.54 25.75 -65.10
C ARG A 1236 -0.02 25.57 -64.95
N ASN A 1237 0.50 24.34 -65.11
CA ASN A 1237 1.91 24.02 -64.87
C ASN A 1237 2.43 22.97 -65.87
N GLU A 1238 3.38 23.36 -66.72
CA GLU A 1238 3.98 22.49 -67.75
C GLU A 1238 4.75 21.31 -67.15
N SER A 1239 5.35 21.46 -65.95
CA SER A 1239 6.16 20.38 -65.34
C SER A 1239 5.32 19.16 -64.97
N HIS A 1240 4.03 19.35 -64.69
CA HIS A 1240 3.09 18.27 -64.39
C HIS A 1240 2.81 17.41 -65.64
N VAL A 1241 2.62 18.05 -66.80
CA VAL A 1241 2.44 17.36 -68.09
C VAL A 1241 3.69 16.56 -68.45
N VAL A 1242 4.87 17.17 -68.34
CA VAL A 1242 6.17 16.53 -68.62
C VAL A 1242 6.41 15.33 -67.71
N SER A 1243 6.04 15.41 -66.43
CA SER A 1243 6.15 14.28 -65.48
C SER A 1243 5.34 13.05 -65.93
N ILE A 1244 4.09 13.27 -66.34
CA ILE A 1244 3.21 12.19 -66.82
C ILE A 1244 3.71 11.60 -68.15
N LEU A 1245 4.12 12.44 -69.11
CA LEU A 1245 4.68 11.96 -70.38
C LEU A 1245 5.88 11.02 -70.15
N ASN A 1246 6.82 11.43 -69.28
CA ASN A 1246 7.99 10.63 -68.93
C ASN A 1246 7.61 9.29 -68.26
N ASN A 1247 6.62 9.28 -67.36
CA ASN A 1247 6.19 8.05 -66.69
C ASN A 1247 5.32 7.14 -67.57
N ILE A 1248 4.54 7.67 -68.50
CA ILE A 1248 3.84 6.86 -69.52
C ILE A 1248 4.85 6.19 -70.45
N ILE A 1249 5.91 6.91 -70.86
CA ILE A 1249 7.03 6.33 -71.61
C ILE A 1249 7.74 5.24 -70.79
N ALA A 1250 7.90 5.42 -69.48
CA ALA A 1250 8.53 4.45 -68.58
C ALA A 1250 7.67 3.21 -68.23
N LYS A 1251 6.34 3.33 -68.07
CA LYS A 1251 5.44 2.16 -67.95
C LYS A 1251 5.43 1.38 -69.28
N ASN A 1252 5.39 2.06 -70.44
CA ASN A 1252 5.43 1.41 -71.76
C ASN A 1252 6.76 0.68 -72.05
N SER A 1253 7.92 1.20 -71.62
CA SER A 1253 9.22 0.55 -71.87
C SER A 1253 9.45 -0.72 -71.05
N ARG A 1254 8.59 -1.02 -70.06
CA ARG A 1254 8.64 -2.24 -69.23
C ARG A 1254 7.65 -3.33 -69.66
N SER A 1255 6.72 -3.06 -70.58
CA SER A 1255 5.78 -4.05 -71.10
C SER A 1255 6.14 -4.45 -72.53
N SER A 1256 6.69 -5.65 -72.71
CA SER A 1256 7.07 -6.17 -74.03
C SER A 1256 5.90 -6.67 -74.88
N SER A 1257 4.66 -6.69 -74.34
CA SER A 1257 3.48 -7.19 -75.06
C SER A 1257 2.15 -6.67 -74.50
N VAL A 1258 1.76 -5.45 -74.89
CA VAL A 1258 0.37 -4.98 -75.14
C VAL A 1258 0.44 -3.50 -75.54
N ARG A 1259 -0.35 -3.07 -76.55
CA ARG A 1259 -0.54 -1.64 -76.84
C ARG A 1259 -1.60 -1.09 -75.89
N TYR A 1260 -1.20 -0.23 -74.95
CA TYR A 1260 -2.12 0.41 -74.01
C TYR A 1260 -3.04 1.44 -74.70
N PRO A 1261 -4.28 1.68 -74.18
CA PRO A 1261 -5.24 2.60 -74.80
C PRO A 1261 -4.86 4.08 -74.80
N GLY A 1262 -3.93 4.51 -73.93
CA GLY A 1262 -3.57 5.92 -73.67
C GLY A 1262 -2.99 6.73 -74.84
N TYR A 1263 -3.02 6.19 -76.07
CA TYR A 1263 -2.70 6.94 -77.29
C TYR A 1263 -3.72 8.05 -77.60
N SER A 1264 -4.96 7.94 -77.12
CA SER A 1264 -5.99 9.00 -77.20
C SER A 1264 -5.62 10.21 -76.34
N PHE A 1265 -5.19 9.97 -75.10
CA PHE A 1265 -4.72 10.99 -74.16
C PHE A 1265 -3.45 11.71 -74.65
N LEU A 1266 -2.60 11.02 -75.42
CA LEU A 1266 -1.41 11.62 -76.05
C LEU A 1266 -1.71 12.45 -77.32
N GLN A 1267 -2.98 12.52 -77.77
CA GLN A 1267 -3.43 13.27 -78.95
C GLN A 1267 -4.44 14.38 -78.67
N ARG A 1268 -4.84 14.60 -77.41
CA ARG A 1268 -5.75 15.68 -76.99
C ARG A 1268 -5.06 16.67 -76.06
#